data_AF-A0A6C0BQF5-F1
#
_entry.id   AF-A0A6C0BQF5-F1
#
_cell.length_a   1.000
_cell.length_b   1.000
_cell.length_c   1.000
_cell.angle_alpha   90.00
_cell.angle_beta   90.00
_cell.angle_gamma   90.00
#
_symmetry.space_group_name_H-M   'P 1'
#
loop_
_entity.id
_entity.type
_entity.pdbx_description
1 polymer ?
#
loop_
_entity_poly.entity_id
_entity_poly.type
_entity_poly.pdbx_seq_one_letter_code
_entity_poly.pdbx_strand_id
1 'polypeptide(L)'
;MSSVVLQYSFKLLSFNPYDSITGPNEDNKFIVQMFGINSKGETASILVTDYKPYFYVKIPDDWEESDRLAFMEQIKCDIDAKYVGDVYGSNFINMKKLYGFDGGKKHLFLKIDFTSEIAFKKVKDLWYISGVYNGEYRKDLAPDGYMDTIIYEAQIPPILRMFHIKSISPSGWISLPKTRCKRETTNKTTCKYEFTIKYNDIISVPHKETNVPYKICSFDIEASSSHGDFPLAIKTYRKLSTNILDAWRNIGKRDPMDYIKNIIMTAFDHSSHPVEGIDKVFPKKNHTYEKLVELVDKFVDMKLSSSKNEYEELNEPINLNNGEENGECNMEDTTGKYDFMKKKVIRGYGKKYKIIQLLEDTNAPRDTKLLEITTSLGKVFPQLEGDIVTFIGSTFIKNGDNKPYLNHCIARNTCNEMKDVPNAVLESYKSERDVLLAWKNIIQKENPDIIIGYNIFGFDYTFLFERAKELGIVDKFMILGRNRNELSVKKDWKTNEYALDGSTIFLASGQHDLKYPKMTGRLQIDLYNYLRREYQLSKYKLDYVSGYFIGDYITKISQDPDTNTTRLFTKNITGLEVGNYINIDEEGHSTDSYKDGAKFNIVAIDPSGFIVIDGMEYPDMTKKVRWGIAKDDVTPQDIFRMTNEGPEERSIIAKYCIQDCNLVQNLLKKIDVLTGFSEMSKLCSVPMEFLVLRGQGIKLTSYIAKKCREKDTLMPVVNKPNYDDGYEGAIVLDPKCSLYMDDPVACVDYSSLYPSSMISENISHDSKVLTREYNLQGTLINETGEMDENGTYIYDNLPDYDYVDIQYDTYMWRRRNNNEKSALEKVKCGYKICRFAQDKSGVKSVMPSILEELLKARKATRKLIPQEKDDFMKNVLDKRQNSIKITANSLYGQTGAKTSAFYEKDCAASTTSIGRKLLTYAKRVIENAYKDREVVTRNHGTILTDAEYVYGDTDSVFFKFNPRKLDGTPIIGMEALDITIELAQEAGRLATMFLKKPHDLEYEKTFHPFCLLSKKRYVGMMYEHDLNKCKRKSMGIVLKRRDNAPIVKDIYGGIVDILMNNKDIESASIFLKKCLDEMANGTVPIGKLIITKSLRSGYANPDQIAHKVLADRIGSRDPGNKPGVGDRVAFVYISKKTSTTLQGERIETPEFIYENKLTIDYTHYITNQIMKPVIQIFSLVLEKLPGFLDRKSNMDKWHKEMADLRYKLKMDGLDASQMSKKIESYRDKEVKILLFDECLKKIHDKINIKTGKASITHFFHKKSA
;
A
#
# COMPACT_ATOMS: atom_id res chain seq x y z
N MET A 1 -32.17 -13.70 -42.05
CA MET A 1 -33.17 -13.63 -40.95
C MET A 1 -33.02 -14.88 -40.10
N SER A 2 -32.19 -14.84 -39.07
CA SER A 2 -31.97 -15.95 -38.14
C SER A 2 -32.98 -15.88 -37.01
N SER A 3 -33.67 -17.00 -36.76
CA SER A 3 -34.61 -17.20 -35.65
C SER A 3 -34.11 -16.55 -34.35
N VAL A 4 -34.87 -15.60 -33.81
CA VAL A 4 -34.58 -14.95 -32.54
C VAL A 4 -34.74 -15.99 -31.43
N VAL A 5 -33.65 -16.69 -31.10
CA VAL A 5 -33.60 -17.56 -29.94
C VAL A 5 -33.77 -16.66 -28.73
N LEU A 6 -34.89 -16.78 -28.02
CA LEU A 6 -35.14 -16.05 -26.78
C LEU A 6 -34.07 -16.45 -25.74
N GLN A 7 -33.37 -15.46 -25.18
CA GLN A 7 -32.29 -15.66 -24.22
C GLN A 7 -32.46 -14.76 -22.99
N TYR A 8 -31.91 -15.18 -21.85
CA TYR A 8 -31.72 -14.30 -20.70
C TYR A 8 -30.28 -13.80 -20.69
N SER A 9 -30.02 -12.54 -20.32
CA SER A 9 -28.67 -12.01 -20.24
C SER A 9 -28.41 -11.32 -18.90
N PHE A 10 -27.26 -11.60 -18.30
CA PHE A 10 -26.86 -11.07 -17.00
C PHE A 10 -25.39 -10.65 -17.03
N LYS A 11 -25.07 -9.54 -16.36
CA LYS A 11 -23.70 -9.12 -16.05
C LYS A 11 -23.28 -9.77 -14.74
N LEU A 12 -22.14 -10.47 -14.75
CA LEU A 12 -21.62 -11.21 -13.61
C LEU A 12 -21.00 -10.27 -12.55
N LEU A 13 -21.14 -10.64 -11.27
CA LEU A 13 -20.66 -9.85 -10.14
C LEU A 13 -19.87 -10.68 -9.11
N SER A 14 -20.41 -11.83 -8.69
CA SER A 14 -19.90 -12.65 -7.59
C SER A 14 -20.03 -14.14 -7.90
N PHE A 15 -19.20 -14.96 -7.26
CA PHE A 15 -19.06 -16.38 -7.54
C PHE A 15 -18.87 -17.19 -6.26
N ASN A 16 -19.48 -18.37 -6.19
CA ASN A 16 -19.30 -19.32 -5.09
C ASN A 16 -19.07 -20.73 -5.66
N PRO A 17 -17.79 -21.12 -5.86
CA PRO A 17 -17.42 -22.49 -6.19
C PRO A 17 -17.45 -23.38 -4.94
N TYR A 18 -18.03 -24.57 -5.03
CA TYR A 18 -18.07 -25.56 -3.96
C TYR A 18 -18.31 -26.98 -4.50
N ASP A 19 -17.98 -27.99 -3.70
CA ASP A 19 -18.35 -29.38 -3.96
C ASP A 19 -19.71 -29.67 -3.33
N SER A 20 -20.70 -30.10 -4.12
CA SER A 20 -21.96 -30.60 -3.60
C SER A 20 -21.77 -32.02 -3.08
N ILE A 21 -21.95 -32.20 -1.77
CA ILE A 21 -21.88 -33.50 -1.11
C ILE A 21 -23.24 -34.17 -1.24
N THR A 22 -23.31 -35.24 -2.02
CA THR A 22 -24.53 -36.00 -2.30
C THR A 22 -24.49 -37.33 -1.54
N GLY A 23 -24.95 -37.36 -0.29
CA GLY A 23 -25.07 -38.59 0.51
C GLY A 23 -23.78 -39.44 0.65
N PRO A 24 -23.86 -40.62 1.31
CA PRO A 24 -22.69 -41.50 1.47
C PRO A 24 -22.30 -42.29 0.22
N ASN A 25 -23.18 -42.35 -0.80
CA ASN A 25 -23.08 -43.28 -1.94
C ASN A 25 -23.17 -42.59 -3.33
N GLU A 26 -23.11 -41.26 -3.42
CA GLU A 26 -23.04 -40.56 -4.72
C GLU A 26 -21.79 -39.69 -4.81
N ASP A 27 -21.17 -39.65 -6.00
CA ASP A 27 -19.95 -38.89 -6.26
C ASP A 27 -20.13 -37.39 -6.00
N ASN A 28 -19.15 -36.77 -5.36
CA ASN A 28 -19.17 -35.34 -5.11
C ASN A 28 -19.08 -34.59 -6.44
N LYS A 29 -19.83 -33.49 -6.60
CA LYS A 29 -19.82 -32.70 -7.84
C LYS A 29 -19.37 -31.28 -7.60
N PHE A 30 -18.38 -30.82 -8.36
CA PHE A 30 -17.95 -29.44 -8.35
C PHE A 30 -19.00 -28.56 -9.06
N ILE A 31 -19.53 -27.59 -8.32
CA ILE A 31 -20.55 -26.66 -8.79
C ILE A 31 -20.01 -25.23 -8.67
N VAL A 32 -20.31 -24.40 -9.67
CA VAL A 32 -20.07 -22.96 -9.58
C VAL A 32 -21.40 -22.23 -9.56
N GLN A 33 -21.73 -21.61 -8.44
CA GLN A 33 -22.85 -20.69 -8.35
C GLN A 33 -22.39 -19.29 -8.77
N MET A 34 -22.92 -18.79 -9.88
CA MET A 34 -22.67 -17.43 -10.38
C MET A 34 -23.82 -16.50 -10.00
N PHE A 35 -23.51 -15.25 -9.65
CA PHE A 35 -24.49 -14.21 -9.40
C PHE A 35 -24.35 -13.10 -10.43
N GLY A 36 -25.48 -12.68 -11.01
CA GLY A 36 -25.49 -11.64 -12.02
C GLY A 36 -26.74 -10.76 -12.00
N ILE A 37 -26.65 -9.62 -12.67
CA ILE A 37 -27.69 -8.59 -12.74
C ILE A 37 -27.98 -8.26 -14.20
N ASN A 38 -29.25 -8.18 -14.59
CA ASN A 38 -29.61 -7.76 -15.95
C ASN A 38 -29.73 -6.23 -16.08
N SER A 39 -29.99 -5.73 -17.29
CA SER A 39 -30.06 -4.28 -17.55
C SER A 39 -31.24 -3.59 -16.86
N LYS A 40 -32.22 -4.35 -16.34
CA LYS A 40 -33.34 -3.84 -15.55
C LYS A 40 -33.06 -3.82 -14.04
N GLY A 41 -31.88 -4.26 -13.60
CA GLY A 41 -31.55 -4.39 -12.19
C GLY A 41 -32.10 -5.65 -11.52
N GLU A 42 -32.54 -6.65 -12.29
CA GLU A 42 -33.05 -7.90 -11.76
C GLU A 42 -31.91 -8.90 -11.55
N THR A 43 -31.88 -9.51 -10.37
CA THR A 43 -30.81 -10.42 -9.92
C THR A 43 -31.08 -11.87 -10.32
N ALA A 44 -30.02 -12.61 -10.62
CA ALA A 44 -30.06 -14.04 -10.89
C ALA A 44 -29.00 -14.81 -10.11
N SER A 45 -29.37 -15.97 -9.57
CA SER A 45 -28.44 -17.03 -9.16
C SER A 45 -28.40 -18.09 -10.25
N ILE A 46 -27.22 -18.45 -10.71
CA ILE A 46 -27.02 -19.37 -11.84
C ILE A 46 -26.11 -20.50 -11.36
N LEU A 47 -26.67 -21.68 -11.14
CA LEU A 47 -25.95 -22.89 -10.79
C LEU A 47 -25.39 -23.54 -12.06
N VAL A 48 -24.07 -23.50 -12.18
CA VAL A 48 -23.33 -24.09 -13.30
C VAL A 48 -22.86 -25.49 -12.92
N THR A 49 -23.29 -26.47 -13.70
CA THR A 49 -23.08 -27.91 -13.48
C THR A 49 -22.23 -28.53 -14.60
N ASP A 50 -21.83 -29.78 -14.43
CA ASP A 50 -21.09 -30.59 -15.41
C ASP A 50 -19.68 -30.06 -15.79
N TYR A 51 -19.09 -29.18 -14.97
CA TYR A 51 -17.67 -28.81 -15.11
C TYR A 51 -16.80 -29.69 -14.21
N LYS A 52 -15.78 -30.31 -14.80
CA LYS A 52 -14.84 -31.20 -14.09
C LYS A 52 -13.52 -30.47 -13.85
N PRO A 53 -13.10 -30.23 -12.59
CA PRO A 53 -11.76 -29.78 -12.29
C PRO A 53 -10.72 -30.72 -12.89
N TYR A 54 -9.57 -30.18 -13.30
CA TYR A 54 -8.48 -30.99 -13.84
C TYR A 54 -7.13 -30.27 -13.68
N PHE A 55 -6.06 -31.05 -13.65
CA PHE A 55 -4.69 -30.57 -13.85
C PHE A 55 -3.97 -31.50 -14.83
N TYR A 56 -2.71 -31.16 -15.17
CA TYR A 56 -1.91 -31.93 -16.10
C TYR A 56 -0.69 -32.52 -15.41
N VAL A 57 -0.22 -33.65 -15.90
CA VAL A 57 1.02 -34.31 -15.48
C VAL A 57 1.85 -34.55 -16.73
N LYS A 58 3.10 -34.07 -16.74
CA LYS A 58 4.05 -34.42 -17.81
C LYS A 58 4.52 -35.84 -17.57
N ILE A 59 4.43 -36.67 -18.61
CA ILE A 59 4.81 -38.08 -18.60
C ILE A 59 5.84 -38.33 -19.71
N PRO A 60 6.53 -39.48 -19.70
CA PRO A 60 7.36 -39.91 -20.82
C PRO A 60 6.57 -39.96 -22.15
N ASP A 61 7.24 -39.60 -23.25
CA ASP A 61 6.63 -39.49 -24.58
C ASP A 61 6.29 -40.88 -25.20
N ASP A 62 6.80 -41.97 -24.61
CA ASP A 62 6.63 -43.37 -25.03
C ASP A 62 5.53 -44.12 -24.25
N TRP A 63 4.84 -43.47 -23.31
CA TRP A 63 3.75 -44.10 -22.55
C TRP A 63 2.58 -44.55 -23.43
N GLU A 64 2.13 -45.77 -23.19
CA GLU A 64 0.95 -46.35 -23.83
C GLU A 64 -0.28 -46.36 -22.90
N GLU A 65 -1.42 -46.81 -23.43
CA GLU A 65 -2.66 -46.92 -22.66
C GLU A 65 -2.52 -47.82 -21.41
N SER A 66 -1.67 -48.86 -21.46
CA SER A 66 -1.37 -49.72 -20.31
C SER A 66 -0.70 -48.95 -19.18
N ASP A 67 0.28 -48.10 -19.49
CA ASP A 67 1.01 -47.29 -18.51
C ASP A 67 0.07 -46.27 -17.87
N ARG A 68 -0.79 -45.64 -18.69
CA ARG A 68 -1.83 -44.74 -18.19
C ARG A 68 -2.76 -45.45 -17.19
N LEU A 69 -3.23 -46.65 -17.53
CA LEU A 69 -4.15 -47.40 -16.66
C LEU A 69 -3.45 -47.80 -15.35
N ALA A 70 -2.21 -48.28 -15.42
CA ALA A 70 -1.41 -48.61 -14.25
C ALA A 70 -1.17 -47.39 -13.34
N PHE A 71 -0.80 -46.25 -13.93
CA PHE A 71 -0.59 -44.99 -13.21
C PHE A 71 -1.87 -44.49 -12.52
N MET A 72 -3.01 -44.55 -13.22
CA MET A 72 -4.29 -44.16 -12.64
C MET A 72 -4.74 -45.10 -11.51
N GLU A 73 -4.49 -46.39 -11.63
CA GLU A 73 -4.79 -47.36 -10.58
C GLU A 73 -3.93 -47.12 -9.35
N GLN A 74 -2.65 -46.81 -9.55
CA GLN A 74 -1.73 -46.47 -8.48
C GLN A 74 -2.12 -45.18 -7.75
N ILE A 75 -2.56 -44.13 -8.47
CA ILE A 75 -3.13 -42.93 -7.85
C ILE A 75 -4.31 -43.28 -6.95
N LYS A 76 -5.19 -44.19 -7.39
CA LYS A 76 -6.36 -44.62 -6.60
C LYS A 76 -5.96 -45.40 -5.34
N CYS A 77 -4.90 -46.20 -5.42
CA CYS A 77 -4.33 -46.92 -4.28
C CYS A 77 -3.72 -45.97 -3.23
N ASP A 78 -3.12 -44.85 -3.67
CA ASP A 78 -2.39 -43.92 -2.80
C ASP A 78 -3.26 -42.83 -2.16
N ILE A 79 -4.53 -42.74 -2.54
CA ILE A 79 -5.51 -41.81 -1.93
C ILE A 79 -6.54 -42.54 -1.07
N ASP A 80 -7.19 -41.80 -0.17
CA ASP A 80 -8.25 -42.32 0.68
C ASP A 80 -9.43 -42.85 -0.17
N ALA A 81 -9.90 -44.06 0.15
CA ALA A 81 -10.92 -44.81 -0.58
C ALA A 81 -12.19 -44.00 -0.90
N LYS A 82 -12.56 -43.05 -0.03
CA LYS A 82 -13.74 -42.20 -0.24
C LYS A 82 -13.62 -41.22 -1.41
N TYR A 83 -12.40 -40.91 -1.89
CA TYR A 83 -12.17 -40.00 -3.01
C TYR A 83 -11.86 -40.73 -4.32
N VAL A 84 -11.75 -42.06 -4.29
CA VAL A 84 -11.41 -42.88 -5.47
C VAL A 84 -12.46 -42.72 -6.57
N GLY A 85 -13.75 -42.71 -6.21
CA GLY A 85 -14.85 -42.47 -7.16
C GLY A 85 -14.84 -41.07 -7.78
N ASP A 86 -14.21 -40.10 -7.11
CA ASP A 86 -14.15 -38.72 -7.60
C ASP A 86 -13.01 -38.49 -8.63
N VAL A 87 -12.14 -39.48 -8.85
CA VAL A 87 -11.13 -39.47 -9.93
C VAL A 87 -11.80 -39.96 -11.22
N TYR A 88 -12.38 -39.02 -11.96
CA TYR A 88 -13.29 -39.30 -13.08
C TYR A 88 -12.62 -40.01 -14.27
N GLY A 89 -11.41 -39.60 -14.63
CA GLY A 89 -10.70 -40.19 -15.76
C GLY A 89 -9.45 -39.44 -16.15
N SER A 90 -8.77 -39.94 -17.17
CA SER A 90 -7.57 -39.31 -17.70
C SER A 90 -7.43 -39.50 -19.20
N ASN A 91 -6.80 -38.53 -19.87
CA ASN A 91 -6.59 -38.55 -21.32
C ASN A 91 -5.22 -38.00 -21.70
N PHE A 92 -4.59 -38.59 -22.71
CA PHE A 92 -3.37 -38.05 -23.29
C PHE A 92 -3.64 -36.75 -24.05
N ILE A 93 -2.74 -35.79 -23.91
CA ILE A 93 -2.72 -34.55 -24.68
C ILE A 93 -1.28 -34.20 -25.08
N ASN A 94 -1.14 -33.52 -26.21
CA ASN A 94 0.15 -33.04 -26.70
C ASN A 94 0.23 -31.52 -26.60
N MET A 95 1.10 -31.02 -25.71
CA MET A 95 1.23 -29.59 -25.40
C MET A 95 2.71 -29.19 -25.31
N LYS A 96 3.01 -27.90 -25.43
CA LYS A 96 4.36 -27.36 -25.19
C LYS A 96 4.57 -27.09 -23.70
N LYS A 97 5.83 -27.20 -23.24
CA LYS A 97 6.23 -26.79 -21.89
C LYS A 97 6.59 -25.30 -21.88
N LEU A 98 6.29 -24.59 -20.78
CA LEU A 98 6.70 -23.20 -20.63
C LEU A 98 8.18 -23.07 -20.23
N TYR A 99 8.74 -24.04 -19.50
CA TYR A 99 10.09 -23.95 -18.95
C TYR A 99 11.09 -24.80 -19.74
N GLY A 100 12.17 -24.16 -20.17
CA GLY A 100 13.25 -24.79 -20.94
C GLY A 100 12.96 -24.77 -22.44
N PHE A 101 13.92 -24.28 -23.23
CA PHE A 101 13.82 -24.25 -24.68
C PHE A 101 14.06 -25.64 -25.28
N ASP A 102 13.17 -26.06 -26.18
CA ASP A 102 13.24 -27.33 -26.90
C ASP A 102 12.81 -27.20 -28.38
N GLY A 103 12.91 -25.99 -28.94
CA GLY A 103 12.45 -25.71 -30.30
C GLY A 103 10.93 -25.79 -30.49
N GLY A 104 10.14 -25.73 -29.42
CA GLY A 104 8.68 -25.80 -29.49
C GLY A 104 8.14 -27.23 -29.61
N LYS A 105 8.92 -28.23 -29.15
CA LYS A 105 8.51 -29.62 -29.10
C LYS A 105 7.22 -29.77 -28.29
N LYS A 106 6.28 -30.56 -28.81
CA LYS A 106 5.12 -31.01 -28.04
C LYS A 106 5.50 -32.25 -27.25
N HIS A 107 5.19 -32.26 -25.96
CA HIS A 107 5.40 -33.40 -25.06
C HIS A 107 4.05 -34.03 -24.74
N LEU A 108 4.10 -35.31 -24.38
CA LEU A 108 2.93 -36.03 -23.90
C LEU A 108 2.61 -35.62 -22.44
N PHE A 109 1.35 -35.27 -22.21
CA PHE A 109 0.83 -34.99 -20.88
C PHE A 109 -0.40 -35.85 -20.63
N LEU A 110 -0.59 -36.22 -19.37
CA LEU A 110 -1.84 -36.79 -18.89
C LEU A 110 -2.70 -35.69 -18.29
N LYS A 111 -3.88 -35.44 -18.87
CA LYS A 111 -4.92 -34.63 -18.27
C LYS A 111 -5.75 -35.51 -17.34
N ILE A 112 -5.80 -35.18 -16.05
CA ILE A 112 -6.57 -35.93 -15.05
C ILE A 112 -7.79 -35.12 -14.65
N ASP A 113 -8.98 -35.67 -14.88
CA ASP A 113 -10.27 -35.08 -14.58
C ASP A 113 -10.83 -35.57 -13.24
N PHE A 114 -11.43 -34.66 -12.49
CA PHE A 114 -12.05 -34.92 -11.20
C PHE A 114 -13.52 -34.51 -11.22
N THR A 115 -14.36 -35.20 -10.45
CA THR A 115 -15.74 -34.76 -10.20
C THR A 115 -15.79 -33.68 -9.13
N SER A 116 -14.82 -33.65 -8.20
CA SER A 116 -14.76 -32.72 -7.06
C SER A 116 -13.42 -31.99 -6.92
N GLU A 117 -13.46 -30.77 -6.34
CA GLU A 117 -12.25 -30.00 -6.02
C GLU A 117 -11.47 -30.62 -4.84
N ILE A 118 -12.16 -31.28 -3.91
CA ILE A 118 -11.50 -32.02 -2.82
C ILE A 118 -10.62 -33.13 -3.38
N ALA A 119 -11.12 -33.97 -4.29
CA ALA A 119 -10.32 -35.04 -4.90
C ALA A 119 -9.15 -34.47 -5.73
N PHE A 120 -9.39 -33.41 -6.50
CA PHE A 120 -8.33 -32.66 -7.18
C PHE A 120 -7.20 -32.26 -6.21
N LYS A 121 -7.53 -31.74 -5.03
CA LYS A 121 -6.53 -31.35 -4.02
C LYS A 121 -5.82 -32.56 -3.43
N LYS A 122 -6.53 -33.65 -3.15
CA LYS A 122 -5.95 -34.87 -2.56
C LYS A 122 -4.99 -35.57 -3.51
N VAL A 123 -5.33 -35.70 -4.78
CA VAL A 123 -4.42 -36.28 -5.78
C VAL A 123 -3.23 -35.35 -6.04
N LYS A 124 -3.46 -34.03 -6.14
CA LYS A 124 -2.36 -33.04 -6.24
C LYS A 124 -1.35 -33.20 -5.11
N ASP A 125 -1.80 -33.52 -3.90
CA ASP A 125 -0.95 -33.63 -2.72
C ASP A 125 0.09 -34.78 -2.81
N LEU A 126 -0.09 -35.76 -3.71
CA LEU A 126 0.88 -36.83 -3.97
C LEU A 126 2.24 -36.30 -4.48
N TRP A 127 2.27 -35.14 -5.14
CA TRP A 127 3.49 -34.48 -5.60
C TRP A 127 4.18 -33.64 -4.52
N TYR A 128 3.69 -33.64 -3.28
CA TYR A 128 4.21 -32.78 -2.21
C TYR A 128 4.65 -33.58 -1.00
N ILE A 129 5.76 -33.14 -0.41
CA ILE A 129 6.24 -33.61 0.88
C ILE A 129 5.82 -32.57 1.93
N SER A 130 5.22 -33.02 3.03
CA SER A 130 4.85 -32.14 4.13
C SER A 130 5.54 -32.52 5.43
N GLY A 131 5.97 -31.53 6.20
CA GLY A 131 6.66 -31.73 7.47
C GLY A 131 6.67 -30.48 8.34
N VAL A 132 7.06 -30.61 9.60
CA VAL A 132 7.24 -29.48 10.51
C VAL A 132 8.72 -29.12 10.58
N TYR A 133 9.08 -27.94 10.11
CA TYR A 133 10.45 -27.43 10.13
C TYR A 133 10.50 -26.17 10.99
N ASN A 134 11.38 -26.13 12.00
CA ASN A 134 11.47 -25.02 12.96
C ASN A 134 10.15 -24.66 13.68
N GLY A 135 9.22 -25.61 13.81
CA GLY A 135 7.90 -25.38 14.42
C GLY A 135 6.83 -24.90 13.44
N GLU A 136 7.14 -24.75 12.15
CA GLU A 136 6.19 -24.40 11.10
C GLU A 136 5.87 -25.60 10.22
N TYR A 137 4.59 -25.82 9.96
CA TYR A 137 4.17 -26.78 8.93
C TYR A 137 4.52 -26.24 7.54
N ARG A 138 5.36 -26.97 6.80
CA ARG A 138 5.71 -26.69 5.41
C ARG A 138 5.24 -27.82 4.50
N LYS A 139 4.92 -27.43 3.28
CA LYS A 139 4.52 -28.32 2.20
C LYS A 139 5.26 -27.91 0.94
N ASP A 140 6.25 -28.71 0.57
CA ASP A 140 7.16 -28.44 -0.53
C ASP A 140 6.96 -29.47 -1.64
N LEU A 141 7.26 -29.11 -2.89
CA LEU A 141 7.17 -30.04 -4.01
C LEU A 141 8.24 -31.13 -3.86
N ALA A 142 7.87 -32.39 -4.05
CA ALA A 142 8.82 -33.50 -4.02
C ALA A 142 9.91 -33.28 -5.11
N PRO A 143 11.21 -33.47 -4.79
CA PRO A 143 12.30 -33.27 -5.77
C PRO A 143 12.12 -34.08 -7.06
N ASP A 144 11.73 -35.35 -6.92
CA ASP A 144 11.53 -36.29 -8.03
C ASP A 144 10.05 -36.36 -8.47
N GLY A 145 9.19 -35.51 -7.90
CA GLY A 145 7.75 -35.55 -8.15
C GLY A 145 7.09 -36.82 -7.59
N TYR A 146 6.04 -37.29 -8.26
CA TYR A 146 5.35 -38.55 -7.96
C TYR A 146 5.57 -39.51 -9.12
N MET A 147 6.26 -40.62 -8.87
CA MET A 147 6.66 -41.60 -9.90
C MET A 147 7.41 -40.95 -11.07
N ASP A 148 8.38 -40.08 -10.77
CA ASP A 148 9.21 -39.36 -11.75
C ASP A 148 8.41 -38.47 -12.72
N THR A 149 7.18 -38.11 -12.36
CA THR A 149 6.32 -37.22 -13.15
C THR A 149 6.27 -35.80 -12.60
N ILE A 150 6.06 -34.82 -13.49
CA ILE A 150 6.01 -33.40 -13.12
C ILE A 150 4.58 -32.88 -13.23
N ILE A 151 4.08 -32.26 -12.17
CA ILE A 151 2.72 -31.69 -12.13
C ILE A 151 2.67 -30.27 -12.73
N TYR A 152 1.64 -30.01 -13.52
CA TYR A 152 1.42 -28.77 -14.26
C TYR A 152 0.05 -28.17 -13.93
N GLU A 153 0.02 -26.85 -13.80
CA GLU A 153 -1.18 -26.02 -13.67
C GLU A 153 -2.14 -26.33 -12.50
N ALA A 154 -1.73 -27.20 -11.56
CA ALA A 154 -2.49 -27.57 -10.37
C ALA A 154 -2.64 -26.43 -9.33
N GLN A 155 -1.89 -25.34 -9.50
CA GLN A 155 -1.97 -24.11 -8.71
C GLN A 155 -3.10 -23.16 -9.15
N ILE A 156 -3.73 -23.43 -10.30
CA ILE A 156 -4.79 -22.57 -10.86
C ILE A 156 -6.16 -23.04 -10.33
N PRO A 157 -6.91 -22.17 -9.61
CA PRO A 157 -8.23 -22.53 -9.13
C PRO A 157 -9.17 -22.99 -10.27
N PRO A 158 -9.95 -24.07 -10.09
CA PRO A 158 -10.81 -24.61 -11.14
C PRO A 158 -11.78 -23.58 -11.75
N ILE A 159 -12.29 -22.64 -10.94
CA ILE A 159 -13.15 -21.54 -11.41
C ILE A 159 -12.45 -20.62 -12.43
N LEU A 160 -11.16 -20.32 -12.24
CA LEU A 160 -10.42 -19.48 -13.19
C LEU A 160 -10.21 -20.24 -14.51
N ARG A 161 -9.93 -21.54 -14.42
CA ARG A 161 -9.79 -22.39 -15.61
C ARG A 161 -11.09 -22.44 -16.42
N MET A 162 -12.21 -22.56 -15.73
CA MET A 162 -13.55 -22.52 -16.32
C MET A 162 -13.76 -21.22 -17.12
N PHE A 163 -13.35 -20.07 -16.57
CA PHE A 163 -13.41 -18.78 -17.27
C PHE A 163 -12.54 -18.74 -18.52
N HIS A 164 -11.31 -19.28 -18.44
CA HIS A 164 -10.39 -19.29 -19.58
C HIS A 164 -10.93 -20.10 -20.75
N ILE A 165 -11.45 -21.31 -20.48
CA ILE A 165 -11.96 -22.21 -21.54
C ILE A 165 -13.21 -21.64 -22.21
N LYS A 166 -14.15 -21.07 -21.44
CA LYS A 166 -15.39 -20.48 -21.99
C LYS A 166 -15.26 -19.02 -22.41
N SER A 167 -14.07 -18.42 -22.26
CA SER A 167 -13.86 -16.99 -22.46
C SER A 167 -14.88 -16.13 -21.69
N ILE A 168 -15.27 -16.56 -20.50
CA ILE A 168 -16.18 -15.80 -19.63
C ILE A 168 -15.37 -14.66 -19.01
N SER A 169 -15.86 -13.43 -19.19
CA SER A 169 -15.35 -12.29 -18.45
C SER A 169 -16.03 -12.25 -17.07
N PRO A 170 -15.29 -12.34 -15.95
CA PRO A 170 -15.89 -12.43 -14.61
C PRO A 170 -16.67 -11.18 -14.17
N SER A 171 -16.42 -10.04 -14.79
CA SER A 171 -17.17 -8.77 -14.63
C SER A 171 -18.06 -8.44 -15.85
N GLY A 172 -18.13 -9.36 -16.82
CA GLY A 172 -18.79 -9.15 -18.10
C GLY A 172 -20.16 -9.82 -18.21
N TRP A 173 -20.72 -9.78 -19.41
CA TRP A 173 -22.05 -10.33 -19.70
C TRP A 173 -21.99 -11.78 -20.15
N ILE A 174 -22.98 -12.56 -19.71
CA ILE A 174 -23.30 -13.88 -20.25
C ILE A 174 -24.74 -13.93 -20.74
N SER A 175 -25.02 -14.87 -21.64
CA SER A 175 -26.35 -15.19 -22.13
C SER A 175 -26.69 -16.65 -21.85
N LEU A 176 -27.94 -16.89 -21.45
CA LEU A 176 -28.50 -18.20 -21.12
C LEU A 176 -29.62 -18.53 -22.13
N PRO A 177 -29.42 -19.54 -23.01
CA PRO A 177 -30.46 -19.99 -23.93
C PRO A 177 -31.65 -20.59 -23.17
N LYS A 178 -32.87 -20.08 -23.42
CA LYS A 178 -34.08 -20.55 -22.71
C LYS A 178 -34.34 -22.05 -22.83
N THR A 179 -33.95 -22.68 -23.94
CA THR A 179 -34.14 -24.11 -24.17
C THR A 179 -33.10 -25.00 -23.49
N ARG A 180 -31.99 -24.41 -23.00
CA ARG A 180 -30.86 -25.15 -22.40
C ARG A 180 -30.60 -24.77 -20.95
N CYS A 181 -31.29 -23.78 -20.42
CA CYS A 181 -31.30 -23.48 -18.99
C CYS A 181 -32.64 -23.90 -18.37
N LYS A 182 -32.58 -24.45 -17.16
CA LYS A 182 -33.74 -24.74 -16.34
C LYS A 182 -33.93 -23.56 -15.38
N ARG A 183 -35.09 -22.91 -15.42
CA ARG A 183 -35.47 -21.93 -14.40
C ARG A 183 -36.02 -22.69 -13.19
N GLU A 184 -35.40 -22.52 -12.04
CA GLU A 184 -35.87 -23.12 -10.80
C GLU A 184 -37.04 -22.32 -10.22
N THR A 185 -38.02 -23.02 -9.64
CA THR A 185 -39.21 -22.44 -9.00
C THR A 185 -39.09 -22.38 -7.47
N THR A 186 -38.11 -23.08 -6.90
CA THR A 186 -37.80 -23.02 -5.47
C THR A 186 -37.03 -21.76 -5.14
N ASN A 187 -37.41 -21.06 -4.07
CA ASN A 187 -36.68 -19.87 -3.61
C ASN A 187 -35.51 -20.26 -2.70
N LYS A 188 -34.43 -20.84 -3.24
CA LYS A 188 -33.23 -21.17 -2.43
C LYS A 188 -32.38 -19.93 -2.12
N THR A 189 -32.60 -18.85 -2.86
CA THR A 189 -31.90 -17.58 -2.76
C THR A 189 -32.88 -16.41 -2.60
N THR A 190 -32.34 -15.21 -2.43
CA THR A 190 -33.08 -13.94 -2.49
C THR A 190 -33.04 -13.30 -3.89
N CYS A 191 -32.49 -13.98 -4.89
CA CYS A 191 -32.47 -13.49 -6.26
C CYS A 191 -33.86 -13.56 -6.92
N LYS A 192 -34.12 -12.69 -7.90
CA LYS A 192 -35.39 -12.71 -8.66
C LYS A 192 -35.51 -13.95 -9.55
N TYR A 193 -34.38 -14.39 -10.10
CA TYR A 193 -34.30 -15.58 -10.94
C TYR A 193 -33.30 -16.58 -10.37
N GLU A 194 -33.64 -17.86 -10.48
CA GLU A 194 -32.74 -18.98 -10.20
C GLU A 194 -32.69 -19.86 -11.44
N PHE A 195 -31.48 -20.17 -11.89
CA PHE A 195 -31.24 -21.00 -13.06
C PHE A 195 -30.27 -22.13 -12.74
N THR A 196 -30.48 -23.28 -13.34
CA THR A 196 -29.49 -24.33 -13.48
C THR A 196 -29.14 -24.49 -14.96
N ILE A 197 -27.85 -24.52 -15.26
CA ILE A 197 -27.35 -24.67 -16.62
C ILE A 197 -26.10 -25.54 -16.62
N LYS A 198 -25.91 -26.30 -17.69
CA LYS A 198 -24.65 -27.01 -17.91
C LYS A 198 -23.58 -26.02 -18.35
N TYR A 199 -22.37 -26.21 -17.87
CA TYR A 199 -21.21 -25.38 -18.23
C TYR A 199 -21.08 -25.17 -19.74
N ASN A 200 -21.27 -26.23 -20.53
CA ASN A 200 -21.14 -26.18 -21.99
C ASN A 200 -22.21 -25.32 -22.70
N ASP A 201 -23.33 -25.00 -22.06
CA ASP A 201 -24.42 -24.22 -22.66
C ASP A 201 -24.37 -22.72 -22.36
N ILE A 202 -23.42 -22.28 -21.53
CA ILE A 202 -23.20 -20.86 -21.24
C ILE A 202 -22.58 -20.17 -22.46
N ILE A 203 -23.14 -19.01 -22.82
CA ILE A 203 -22.65 -18.14 -23.89
C ILE A 203 -22.03 -16.89 -23.28
N SER A 204 -20.73 -16.65 -23.51
CA SER A 204 -20.06 -15.40 -23.11
C SER A 204 -20.36 -14.28 -24.10
N VAL A 205 -20.56 -13.04 -23.61
CA VAL A 205 -20.85 -11.84 -24.41
C VAL A 205 -19.82 -10.74 -24.10
N PRO A 206 -18.54 -10.90 -24.51
CA PRO A 206 -17.43 -10.08 -24.02
C PRO A 206 -17.45 -8.62 -24.51
N HIS A 207 -18.14 -8.32 -25.61
CA HIS A 207 -18.20 -6.99 -26.22
C HIS A 207 -19.31 -6.10 -25.66
N LYS A 208 -20.24 -6.66 -24.87
CA LYS A 208 -21.33 -5.88 -24.29
C LYS A 208 -20.81 -5.13 -23.06
N GLU A 209 -20.83 -3.80 -23.11
CA GLU A 209 -20.35 -2.92 -22.01
C GLU A 209 -21.50 -2.22 -21.26
N THR A 210 -22.76 -2.53 -21.59
CA THR A 210 -23.93 -1.90 -20.97
C THR A 210 -23.83 -1.95 -19.45
N ASN A 211 -24.00 -0.79 -18.80
CA ASN A 211 -23.99 -0.69 -17.35
C ASN A 211 -25.24 -1.36 -16.74
N VAL A 212 -25.14 -1.76 -15.47
CA VAL A 212 -26.26 -2.27 -14.69
C VAL A 212 -26.46 -1.40 -13.44
N PRO A 213 -27.72 -1.18 -13.02
CA PRO A 213 -28.02 -0.34 -11.87
C PRO A 213 -27.81 -1.13 -10.56
N TYR A 214 -26.55 -1.41 -10.22
CA TYR A 214 -26.20 -2.10 -8.98
C TYR A 214 -26.80 -1.36 -7.78
N LYS A 215 -27.43 -2.09 -6.86
CA LYS A 215 -27.77 -1.54 -5.54
C LYS A 215 -26.54 -1.59 -4.64
N ILE A 216 -26.09 -0.42 -4.19
CA ILE A 216 -24.88 -0.27 -3.37
C ILE A 216 -25.32 0.20 -1.99
N CYS A 217 -24.97 -0.56 -0.95
CA CYS A 217 -25.15 -0.19 0.45
C CYS A 217 -23.81 0.24 1.02
N SER A 218 -23.71 1.42 1.60
CA SER A 218 -22.66 1.75 2.57
C SER A 218 -23.23 1.58 3.97
N PHE A 219 -22.40 1.19 4.93
CA PHE A 219 -22.79 1.14 6.34
C PHE A 219 -21.65 1.56 7.23
N ASP A 220 -22.01 1.98 8.43
CA ASP A 220 -21.13 2.44 9.51
C ASP A 220 -21.80 2.11 10.86
N ILE A 221 -21.02 1.91 11.92
CA ILE A 221 -21.55 1.60 13.26
C ILE A 221 -21.03 2.60 14.27
N GLU A 222 -21.86 2.88 15.27
CA GLU A 222 -21.45 3.55 16.50
C GLU A 222 -21.59 2.60 17.69
N ALA A 223 -20.63 2.67 18.60
CA ALA A 223 -20.57 1.85 19.78
C ALA A 223 -20.44 2.69 21.05
N SER A 224 -20.90 2.16 22.19
CA SER A 224 -20.64 2.76 23.49
C SER A 224 -19.17 2.59 23.89
N SER A 225 -18.73 3.30 24.93
CA SER A 225 -17.49 2.98 25.62
C SER A 225 -17.66 3.13 27.12
N SER A 226 -17.44 2.06 27.88
CA SER A 226 -17.56 2.10 29.34
C SER A 226 -16.42 2.83 30.06
N HIS A 227 -15.23 2.96 29.45
CA HIS A 227 -14.09 3.69 30.05
C HIS A 227 -13.67 4.92 29.24
N GLY A 228 -14.47 5.34 28.26
CA GLY A 228 -14.12 6.42 27.33
C GLY A 228 -12.96 6.07 26.39
N ASP A 229 -12.53 4.81 26.37
CA ASP A 229 -11.50 4.27 25.49
C ASP A 229 -12.09 3.69 24.20
N PHE A 230 -11.23 3.15 23.33
CA PHE A 230 -11.66 2.56 22.06
C PHE A 230 -12.62 1.39 22.33
N PRO A 231 -13.79 1.34 21.66
CA PRO A 231 -14.79 0.31 21.94
C PRO A 231 -14.28 -1.11 21.75
N LEU A 232 -14.57 -1.98 22.72
CA LEU A 232 -14.24 -3.41 22.68
C LEU A 232 -15.49 -4.26 22.85
N ALA A 233 -15.81 -5.07 21.84
CA ALA A 233 -16.99 -5.95 21.84
C ALA A 233 -16.94 -6.98 22.97
N ILE A 234 -15.73 -7.47 23.31
CA ILE A 234 -15.43 -8.35 24.43
C ILE A 234 -14.36 -7.66 25.28
N LYS A 235 -14.69 -7.30 26.53
CA LYS A 235 -13.72 -6.70 27.45
C LYS A 235 -13.01 -7.74 28.30
N THR A 236 -11.71 -7.55 28.48
CA THR A 236 -10.90 -8.30 29.44
C THR A 236 -10.46 -7.42 30.60
N TYR A 237 -9.88 -8.03 31.63
CA TYR A 237 -9.28 -7.32 32.76
C TYR A 237 -7.97 -6.59 32.43
N ARG A 238 -7.55 -6.51 31.17
CA ARG A 238 -6.27 -5.90 30.78
C ARG A 238 -6.12 -4.45 31.22
N LYS A 239 -7.20 -3.67 31.14
CA LYS A 239 -7.24 -2.28 31.60
C LYS A 239 -6.94 -2.22 33.10
N LEU A 240 -7.67 -2.99 33.91
CA LEU A 240 -7.42 -3.12 35.35
C LEU A 240 -5.99 -3.62 35.65
N SER A 241 -5.48 -4.60 34.89
CA SER A 241 -4.08 -5.06 35.03
C SER A 241 -3.07 -3.94 34.80
N THR A 242 -3.38 -3.02 33.86
CA THR A 242 -2.56 -1.82 33.61
C THR A 242 -2.64 -0.86 34.79
N ASN A 243 -3.86 -0.58 35.29
CA ASN A 243 -4.06 0.26 36.48
C ASN A 243 -3.32 -0.32 37.70
N ILE A 244 -3.37 -1.64 37.91
CA ILE A 244 -2.63 -2.33 38.99
C ILE A 244 -1.13 -2.09 38.83
N LEU A 245 -0.56 -2.32 37.65
CA LEU A 245 0.89 -2.14 37.44
C LEU A 245 1.34 -0.69 37.64
N ASP A 246 0.53 0.27 37.23
CA ASP A 246 0.84 1.69 37.37
C ASP A 246 0.65 2.18 38.81
N ALA A 247 -0.41 1.75 39.50
CA ALA A 247 -0.62 2.04 40.92
C ALA A 247 0.45 1.36 41.81
N TRP A 248 0.92 0.17 41.43
CA TRP A 248 1.95 -0.57 42.17
C TRP A 248 3.31 0.15 42.17
N ARG A 249 3.63 0.92 41.13
CA ARG A 249 4.85 1.74 41.10
C ARG A 249 4.90 2.79 42.22
N ASN A 250 3.73 3.19 42.71
CA ASN A 250 3.57 4.22 43.74
C ASN A 250 3.17 3.63 45.11
N ILE A 251 3.40 2.33 45.35
CA ILE A 251 3.00 1.63 46.58
C ILE A 251 3.60 2.26 47.86
N GLY A 252 4.81 2.82 47.79
CA GLY A 252 5.47 3.45 48.94
C GLY A 252 5.75 2.45 50.07
N LYS A 253 5.38 2.79 51.32
CA LYS A 253 5.52 1.94 52.53
C LYS A 253 4.25 1.17 52.92
N ARG A 254 3.26 1.08 52.02
CA ARG A 254 1.98 0.40 52.30
C ARG A 254 2.17 -1.12 52.28
N ASP A 255 1.32 -1.83 53.02
CA ASP A 255 1.32 -3.30 52.98
C ASP A 255 0.89 -3.80 51.57
N PRO A 256 1.68 -4.69 50.93
CA PRO A 256 1.39 -5.21 49.59
C PRO A 256 0.03 -5.91 49.45
N MET A 257 -0.40 -6.65 50.47
CA MET A 257 -1.65 -7.41 50.45
C MET A 257 -2.85 -6.46 50.57
N ASP A 258 -2.82 -5.57 51.56
CA ASP A 258 -3.87 -4.58 51.77
C ASP A 258 -3.99 -3.63 50.58
N TYR A 259 -2.88 -3.28 49.94
CA TYR A 259 -2.89 -2.37 48.80
C TYR A 259 -3.50 -3.01 47.54
N ILE A 260 -3.15 -4.25 47.19
CA ILE A 260 -3.84 -4.97 46.09
C ILE A 260 -5.32 -5.13 46.38
N LYS A 261 -5.66 -5.49 47.62
CA LYS A 261 -7.06 -5.62 48.04
C LYS A 261 -7.79 -4.31 47.84
N ASN A 262 -7.24 -3.19 48.30
CA ASN A 262 -7.86 -1.88 48.12
C ASN A 262 -7.96 -1.47 46.64
N ILE A 263 -6.96 -1.78 45.80
CA ILE A 263 -7.02 -1.55 44.35
C ILE A 263 -8.20 -2.31 43.72
N ILE A 264 -8.31 -3.62 44.00
CA ILE A 264 -9.40 -4.42 43.42
C ILE A 264 -10.75 -3.96 43.96
N MET A 265 -10.87 -3.68 45.27
CA MET A 265 -12.12 -3.16 45.84
C MET A 265 -12.49 -1.79 45.26
N THR A 266 -11.50 -0.94 44.92
CA THR A 266 -11.74 0.32 44.20
C THR A 266 -12.30 0.06 42.81
N ALA A 267 -11.72 -0.87 42.06
CA ALA A 267 -12.17 -1.21 40.71
C ALA A 267 -13.62 -1.75 40.68
N PHE A 268 -14.03 -2.50 41.71
CA PHE A 268 -15.40 -3.01 41.84
C PHE A 268 -16.36 -2.06 42.56
N ASP A 269 -15.96 -0.81 42.82
CA ASP A 269 -16.81 0.22 43.47
C ASP A 269 -17.28 -0.17 44.89
N HIS A 270 -16.40 -0.85 45.64
CA HIS A 270 -16.64 -1.34 46.99
C HIS A 270 -15.59 -0.87 48.02
N SER A 271 -14.70 0.06 47.62
CA SER A 271 -13.70 0.62 48.54
C SER A 271 -14.24 1.86 49.28
N SER A 272 -14.00 1.91 50.60
CA SER A 272 -14.21 3.10 51.42
C SER A 272 -13.12 4.17 51.23
N HIS A 273 -11.97 3.80 50.67
CA HIS A 273 -10.82 4.67 50.42
C HIS A 273 -10.27 4.41 49.01
N PRO A 274 -10.91 4.97 47.97
CA PRO A 274 -10.57 4.71 46.57
C PRO A 274 -9.09 5.02 46.27
N VAL A 275 -8.46 4.13 45.50
CA VAL A 275 -7.08 4.34 45.01
C VAL A 275 -7.11 5.16 43.72
N GLU A 276 -6.36 6.27 43.70
CA GLU A 276 -6.23 7.13 42.53
C GLU A 276 -5.66 6.38 41.32
N GLY A 277 -6.24 6.60 40.12
CA GLY A 277 -5.80 5.97 38.87
C GLY A 277 -6.32 4.55 38.64
N ILE A 278 -7.29 4.08 39.45
CA ILE A 278 -7.99 2.80 39.25
C ILE A 278 -9.35 3.05 38.60
N ASP A 279 -9.53 2.50 37.41
CA ASP A 279 -10.79 2.58 36.67
C ASP A 279 -11.81 1.57 37.20
N LYS A 280 -13.09 1.95 37.22
CA LYS A 280 -14.20 1.07 37.60
C LYS A 280 -14.39 -0.01 36.54
N VAL A 281 -14.56 -1.27 36.95
CA VAL A 281 -14.91 -2.39 36.07
C VAL A 281 -16.41 -2.68 36.08
N PHE A 282 -16.91 -3.25 35.00
CA PHE A 282 -18.34 -3.54 34.80
C PHE A 282 -18.52 -5.05 34.62
N PRO A 283 -18.70 -5.84 35.69
CA PRO A 283 -18.84 -7.29 35.59
C PRO A 283 -20.26 -7.68 35.15
N LYS A 284 -20.39 -8.68 34.26
CA LYS A 284 -21.69 -9.25 33.85
C LYS A 284 -22.54 -9.75 35.03
N LYS A 285 -21.88 -10.09 36.13
CA LYS A 285 -22.50 -10.51 37.38
C LYS A 285 -21.86 -9.77 38.55
N ASN A 286 -22.63 -8.90 39.20
CA ASN A 286 -22.23 -8.24 40.42
C ASN A 286 -22.16 -9.23 41.59
N HIS A 287 -21.18 -9.05 42.48
CA HIS A 287 -20.97 -9.86 43.67
C HIS A 287 -21.10 -8.99 44.93
N THR A 288 -21.46 -9.59 46.06
CA THR A 288 -21.45 -8.90 47.34
C THR A 288 -20.02 -8.61 47.80
N TYR A 289 -19.87 -7.66 48.74
CA TYR A 289 -18.57 -7.29 49.31
C TYR A 289 -17.82 -8.52 49.86
N GLU A 290 -18.50 -9.40 50.60
CA GLU A 290 -17.91 -10.59 51.21
C GLU A 290 -17.39 -11.56 50.15
N LYS A 291 -18.15 -11.73 49.06
CA LYS A 291 -17.75 -12.62 47.98
C LYS A 291 -16.57 -12.05 47.19
N LEU A 292 -16.52 -10.74 47.00
CA LEU A 292 -15.37 -10.08 46.38
C LEU A 292 -14.10 -10.23 47.21
N VAL A 293 -14.19 -10.13 48.54
CA VAL A 293 -13.04 -10.39 49.43
C VAL A 293 -12.53 -11.82 49.26
N GLU A 294 -13.41 -12.82 49.23
CA GLU A 294 -13.02 -14.23 48.98
C GLU A 294 -12.32 -14.40 47.62
N LEU A 295 -12.81 -13.72 46.57
CA LEU A 295 -12.19 -13.76 45.24
C LEU A 295 -10.83 -13.06 45.21
N VAL A 296 -10.67 -11.94 45.93
CA VAL A 296 -9.38 -11.25 46.07
C VAL A 296 -8.37 -12.14 46.75
N ASP A 297 -8.74 -12.77 47.86
CA ASP A 297 -7.84 -13.67 48.60
C ASP A 297 -7.42 -14.85 47.70
N LYS A 298 -8.39 -15.43 46.97
CA LYS A 298 -8.12 -16.46 45.96
C LYS A 298 -7.18 -15.98 44.85
N PHE A 299 -7.36 -14.75 44.36
CA PHE A 299 -6.53 -14.16 43.31
C PHE A 299 -5.08 -13.97 43.77
N VAL A 300 -4.88 -13.45 44.98
CA VAL A 300 -3.52 -13.24 45.51
C VAL A 300 -2.81 -14.56 45.83
N ASP A 301 -3.55 -15.55 46.33
CA ASP A 301 -3.00 -16.87 46.64
C ASP A 301 -2.82 -17.78 45.42
N MET A 302 -3.37 -17.39 44.27
CA MET A 302 -3.23 -18.12 43.02
C MET A 302 -1.76 -18.21 42.60
N LYS A 303 -1.31 -19.43 42.30
CA LYS A 303 0.00 -19.66 41.67
C LYS A 303 -0.14 -19.54 40.16
N LEU A 304 0.78 -18.79 39.54
CA LEU A 304 0.85 -18.65 38.08
C LEU A 304 1.12 -20.01 37.42
N SER A 305 0.43 -20.29 36.31
CA SER A 305 0.53 -21.56 35.59
C SER A 305 1.78 -21.62 34.70
N SER A 306 2.48 -22.76 34.69
CA SER A 306 3.64 -23.02 33.83
C SER A 306 3.29 -23.52 32.42
N SER A 307 2.02 -23.45 32.00
CA SER A 307 1.48 -24.16 30.83
C SER A 307 1.50 -23.33 29.55
N LYS A 308 2.26 -23.76 28.54
CA LYS A 308 2.37 -23.09 27.22
C LYS A 308 1.07 -23.05 26.39
N ASN A 309 0.05 -23.86 26.72
CA ASN A 309 -1.08 -24.13 25.81
C ASN A 309 -2.36 -23.31 26.11
N GLU A 310 -2.46 -22.62 27.26
CA GLU A 310 -3.68 -21.86 27.62
C GLU A 310 -3.66 -20.40 27.12
N TYR A 311 -2.56 -19.94 26.51
CA TYR A 311 -2.34 -18.52 26.17
C TYR A 311 -2.85 -18.11 24.79
N GLU A 312 -3.39 -19.02 23.98
CA GLU A 312 -3.93 -18.67 22.65
C GLU A 312 -5.33 -18.02 22.73
N GLU A 313 -6.14 -18.38 23.73
CA GLU A 313 -7.54 -17.92 23.90
C GLU A 313 -7.69 -16.52 24.51
N LEU A 314 -6.69 -16.03 25.25
CA LEU A 314 -6.71 -14.71 25.91
C LEU A 314 -6.19 -13.57 25.04
N ASN A 315 -5.92 -13.86 23.77
CA ASN A 315 -5.71 -12.80 22.81
C ASN A 315 -7.07 -12.13 22.59
N GLU A 316 -7.27 -10.98 23.26
CA GLU A 316 -7.89 -9.82 22.59
C GLU A 316 -7.35 -9.76 21.14
N PRO A 317 -7.96 -9.00 20.23
CA PRO A 317 -7.16 -8.42 19.16
C PRO A 317 -6.08 -7.52 19.82
N ILE A 318 -5.01 -8.13 20.35
CA ILE A 318 -3.67 -7.63 20.20
C ILE A 318 -3.67 -7.27 18.73
N ASN A 319 -3.53 -5.99 18.44
CA ASN A 319 -3.06 -5.50 17.16
C ASN A 319 -1.77 -6.29 16.88
N LEU A 320 -1.92 -7.50 16.31
CA LEU A 320 -0.87 -8.50 16.07
C LEU A 320 -0.16 -8.07 14.80
N ASN A 321 0.38 -6.87 14.87
CA ASN A 321 1.33 -6.34 13.96
C ASN A 321 2.69 -6.47 14.64
N ASN A 322 3.05 -7.65 15.15
CA ASN A 322 4.41 -7.93 15.62
C ASN A 322 5.14 -8.69 14.51
N GLY A 323 6.13 -8.06 13.90
CA GLY A 323 7.04 -8.70 12.94
C GLY A 323 7.90 -7.65 12.22
N GLU A 324 9.20 -7.95 12.08
CA GLU A 324 10.30 -6.99 12.19
C GLU A 324 10.73 -6.31 10.87
N GLU A 325 11.86 -5.61 10.95
CA GLU A 325 12.32 -4.49 10.14
C GLU A 325 12.77 -4.84 8.71
N ASN A 326 12.49 -3.96 7.73
CA ASN A 326 13.47 -3.46 6.75
C ASN A 326 12.99 -2.21 5.96
N GLY A 327 13.94 -1.46 5.42
CA GLY A 327 13.84 -0.08 4.94
C GLY A 327 13.05 0.17 3.65
N GLU A 328 13.00 1.45 3.27
CA GLU A 328 12.29 2.01 2.11
C GLU A 328 12.51 1.18 0.83
N CYS A 329 11.52 0.36 0.46
CA CYS A 329 11.52 -0.39 -0.80
C CYS A 329 10.82 0.42 -1.89
N ASN A 330 11.53 0.59 -3.01
CA ASN A 330 10.90 0.85 -4.31
C ASN A 330 10.06 -0.38 -4.69
N MET A 331 8.92 -0.15 -5.34
CA MET A 331 7.91 -1.16 -5.75
C MET A 331 8.41 -2.23 -6.75
N GLU A 332 9.72 -2.39 -6.92
CA GLU A 332 10.35 -3.34 -7.86
C GLU A 332 11.00 -4.56 -7.17
N ASP A 333 11.24 -4.52 -5.85
CA ASP A 333 11.88 -5.60 -5.10
C ASP A 333 10.88 -6.36 -4.21
N THR A 334 10.06 -7.24 -4.78
CA THR A 334 9.20 -8.19 -4.02
C THR A 334 9.92 -9.51 -3.66
N THR A 335 11.23 -9.50 -3.44
CA THR A 335 12.02 -10.73 -3.23
C THR A 335 12.26 -11.14 -1.78
N GLY A 336 11.93 -10.32 -0.78
CA GLY A 336 12.17 -10.69 0.61
C GLY A 336 11.17 -11.70 1.16
N LYS A 337 11.47 -13.01 1.10
CA LYS A 337 11.08 -13.93 2.20
C LYS A 337 12.00 -13.62 3.37
N TYR A 338 11.67 -12.57 4.14
CA TYR A 338 12.27 -12.40 5.46
C TYR A 338 11.57 -13.38 6.41
N ASP A 339 12.38 -14.12 7.15
CA ASP A 339 12.02 -15.17 8.10
C ASP A 339 11.28 -14.56 9.32
N PHE A 340 10.08 -14.02 9.11
CA PHE A 340 9.23 -13.43 10.15
C PHE A 340 8.07 -14.34 10.48
N MET A 341 8.38 -15.50 11.05
CA MET A 341 7.49 -16.15 11.99
C MET A 341 8.28 -16.77 13.14
N LYS A 342 8.79 -15.88 13.99
CA LYS A 342 8.51 -16.09 15.41
C LYS A 342 7.45 -15.09 15.80
N LYS A 343 6.18 -15.53 15.85
CA LYS A 343 5.24 -14.95 16.82
C LYS A 343 6.06 -14.79 18.09
N LYS A 344 6.15 -13.57 18.65
CA LYS A 344 6.82 -13.37 19.93
C LYS A 344 6.03 -14.23 20.92
N VAL A 345 6.49 -15.47 21.12
CA VAL A 345 5.91 -16.38 22.09
C VAL A 345 6.25 -15.70 23.40
N ILE A 346 5.28 -14.97 23.94
CA ILE A 346 5.36 -14.47 25.30
C ILE A 346 5.38 -15.75 26.13
N ARG A 347 6.58 -16.15 26.53
CA ARG A 347 6.76 -17.34 27.35
C ARG A 347 6.09 -17.01 28.68
N GLY A 348 5.10 -17.81 29.06
CA GLY A 348 4.51 -17.77 30.39
C GLY A 348 5.61 -17.77 31.44
N TYR A 349 5.35 -17.10 32.56
CA TYR A 349 6.38 -16.91 33.58
C TYR A 349 6.79 -18.28 34.14
N GLY A 350 8.04 -18.70 33.87
CA GLY A 350 8.51 -20.06 34.21
C GLY A 350 8.62 -20.36 35.71
N LYS A 351 8.35 -19.37 36.57
CA LYS A 351 8.39 -19.49 38.03
C LYS A 351 6.97 -19.55 38.59
N LYS A 352 6.71 -20.48 39.52
CA LYS A 352 5.42 -20.64 40.23
C LYS A 352 5.20 -19.53 41.28
N TYR A 353 5.19 -18.28 40.84
CA TYR A 353 5.00 -17.12 41.71
C TYR A 353 3.53 -16.91 42.04
N LYS A 354 3.27 -16.29 43.21
CA LYS A 354 2.01 -15.61 43.52
C LYS A 354 1.97 -14.23 42.84
N ILE A 355 0.79 -13.60 42.77
CA ILE A 355 0.62 -12.29 42.12
C ILE A 355 1.55 -11.21 42.71
N ILE A 356 1.64 -11.11 44.04
CA ILE A 356 2.52 -10.13 44.70
C ILE A 356 3.99 -10.35 44.30
N GLN A 357 4.44 -11.60 44.29
CA GLN A 357 5.81 -11.95 43.91
C GLN A 357 6.12 -11.60 42.44
N LEU A 358 5.13 -11.72 41.54
CA LEU A 358 5.26 -11.28 40.15
C LEU A 358 5.35 -9.75 40.05
N LEU A 359 4.55 -9.02 40.82
CA LEU A 359 4.56 -7.56 40.85
C LEU A 359 5.91 -7.03 41.37
N GLU A 360 6.48 -7.68 42.38
CA GLU A 360 7.81 -7.35 42.96
C GLU A 360 9.00 -7.75 42.07
N ASP A 361 8.86 -8.71 41.14
CA ASP A 361 9.99 -9.18 40.32
C ASP A 361 10.44 -8.12 39.31
N THR A 362 11.60 -7.51 39.55
CA THR A 362 12.17 -6.47 38.67
C THR A 362 12.69 -7.01 37.34
N ASN A 363 12.90 -8.32 37.21
CA ASN A 363 13.42 -8.95 35.99
C ASN A 363 12.31 -9.38 35.01
N ALA A 364 11.05 -9.38 35.44
CA ALA A 364 9.92 -9.77 34.59
C ALA A 364 9.51 -8.61 33.65
N PRO A 365 9.46 -8.81 32.32
CA PRO A 365 9.01 -7.77 31.38
C PRO A 365 7.57 -7.31 31.69
N ARG A 366 7.28 -6.01 31.48
CA ARG A 366 5.94 -5.42 31.73
C ARG A 366 4.83 -6.17 30.99
N ASP A 367 5.05 -6.53 29.73
CA ASP A 367 4.06 -7.28 28.93
C ASP A 367 3.75 -8.66 29.52
N THR A 368 4.77 -9.34 30.07
CA THR A 368 4.60 -10.64 30.72
C THR A 368 3.81 -10.49 32.02
N LYS A 369 4.12 -9.46 32.83
CA LYS A 369 3.32 -9.16 34.03
C LYS A 369 1.87 -8.86 33.67
N LEU A 370 1.65 -8.04 32.65
CA LEU A 370 0.31 -7.65 32.19
C LEU A 370 -0.50 -8.87 31.73
N LEU A 371 0.11 -9.75 30.94
CA LEU A 371 -0.54 -10.98 30.47
C LEU A 371 -0.93 -11.90 31.63
N GLU A 372 -0.01 -12.19 32.54
CA GLU A 372 -0.24 -13.10 33.67
C GLU A 372 -1.29 -12.55 34.66
N ILE A 373 -1.26 -11.25 34.95
CA ILE A 373 -2.27 -10.59 35.80
C ILE A 373 -3.64 -10.63 35.12
N THR A 374 -3.72 -10.30 33.83
CA THR A 374 -4.98 -10.32 33.06
C THR A 374 -5.58 -11.72 33.01
N THR A 375 -4.75 -12.73 32.76
CA THR A 375 -5.12 -14.14 32.75
C THR A 375 -5.67 -14.58 34.11
N SER A 376 -4.96 -14.22 35.19
CA SER A 376 -5.33 -14.58 36.55
C SER A 376 -6.62 -13.90 36.99
N LEU A 377 -6.80 -12.62 36.66
CA LEU A 377 -8.05 -11.89 36.91
C LEU A 377 -9.22 -12.55 36.16
N GLY A 378 -9.05 -12.90 34.88
CA GLY A 378 -10.08 -13.59 34.08
C GLY A 378 -10.44 -14.99 34.58
N LYS A 379 -9.55 -15.67 35.29
CA LYS A 379 -9.82 -16.99 35.91
C LYS A 379 -10.55 -16.89 37.25
N VAL A 380 -10.40 -15.78 37.97
CA VAL A 380 -10.90 -15.64 39.34
C VAL A 380 -12.17 -14.80 39.42
N PHE A 381 -12.24 -13.70 38.67
CA PHE A 381 -13.35 -12.75 38.71
C PHE A 381 -14.35 -12.99 37.56
N PRO A 382 -15.60 -12.48 37.67
CA PRO A 382 -16.61 -12.56 36.60
C PRO A 382 -16.11 -12.02 35.26
N GLN A 383 -16.68 -12.49 34.16
CA GLN A 383 -16.49 -11.82 32.88
C GLN A 383 -17.03 -10.38 32.92
N LEU A 384 -16.38 -9.49 32.17
CA LEU A 384 -16.78 -8.10 32.04
C LEU A 384 -17.83 -7.92 30.93
N GLU A 385 -18.65 -6.88 31.08
CA GLU A 385 -19.52 -6.39 30.03
C GLU A 385 -18.70 -5.74 28.92
N GLY A 386 -18.92 -6.20 27.69
CA GLY A 386 -18.37 -5.57 26.50
C GLY A 386 -19.14 -4.30 26.12
N ASP A 387 -18.51 -3.45 25.32
CA ASP A 387 -19.17 -2.28 24.74
C ASP A 387 -20.22 -2.71 23.71
N ILE A 388 -21.36 -2.03 23.69
CA ILE A 388 -22.50 -2.40 22.85
C ILE A 388 -22.57 -1.56 21.57
N VAL A 389 -23.21 -2.10 20.54
CA VAL A 389 -23.59 -1.32 19.35
C VAL A 389 -24.78 -0.42 19.71
N THR A 390 -24.62 0.89 19.48
CA THR A 390 -25.62 1.91 19.78
C THR A 390 -26.33 2.38 18.52
N PHE A 391 -25.63 2.48 17.39
CA PHE A 391 -26.23 2.82 16.09
C PHE A 391 -25.65 1.97 14.97
N ILE A 392 -26.48 1.72 13.96
CA ILE A 392 -26.02 1.24 12.65
C ILE A 392 -26.64 2.11 11.57
N GLY A 393 -25.81 2.90 10.90
CA GLY A 393 -26.18 3.70 9.74
C GLY A 393 -26.06 2.88 8.46
N SER A 394 -26.94 3.11 7.48
CA SER A 394 -26.86 2.47 6.18
C SER A 394 -27.43 3.38 5.09
N THR A 395 -26.68 3.60 4.01
CA THR A 395 -27.12 4.38 2.86
C THR A 395 -27.18 3.49 1.62
N PHE A 396 -28.33 3.51 0.94
CA PHE A 396 -28.57 2.76 -0.28
C PHE A 396 -28.71 3.68 -1.49
N ILE A 397 -27.90 3.40 -2.52
CA ILE A 397 -27.89 4.11 -3.79
C ILE A 397 -27.89 3.11 -4.95
N LYS A 398 -28.51 3.47 -6.09
CA LYS A 398 -28.34 2.71 -7.33
C LYS A 398 -27.19 3.30 -8.12
N ASN A 399 -26.34 2.44 -8.66
CA ASN A 399 -25.21 2.86 -9.49
C ASN A 399 -25.70 3.67 -10.69
N GLY A 400 -25.21 4.90 -10.83
CA GLY A 400 -25.66 5.88 -11.82
C GLY A 400 -26.51 7.01 -11.23
N ASP A 401 -27.17 6.81 -10.08
CA ASP A 401 -27.94 7.86 -9.42
C ASP A 401 -27.01 8.89 -8.75
N ASN A 402 -27.54 10.09 -8.52
CA ASN A 402 -26.82 11.17 -7.83
C ASN A 402 -27.15 11.26 -6.34
N LYS A 403 -28.25 10.67 -5.90
CA LYS A 403 -28.74 10.75 -4.52
C LYS A 403 -29.14 9.37 -4.02
N PRO A 404 -29.01 9.10 -2.71
CA PRO A 404 -29.49 7.86 -2.12
C PRO A 404 -31.02 7.79 -2.19
N TYR A 405 -31.53 6.59 -2.45
CA TYR A 405 -32.98 6.33 -2.41
C TYR A 405 -33.46 5.97 -1.00
N LEU A 406 -32.54 5.60 -0.11
CA LEU A 406 -32.80 5.32 1.30
C LEU A 406 -31.56 5.65 2.13
N ASN A 407 -31.73 6.54 3.10
CA ASN A 407 -30.84 6.68 4.24
C ASN A 407 -31.53 6.00 5.43
N HIS A 408 -30.87 5.07 6.10
CA HIS A 408 -31.45 4.29 7.18
C HIS A 408 -30.54 4.36 8.41
N CYS A 409 -31.14 4.51 9.59
CA CYS A 409 -30.40 4.43 10.85
C CYS A 409 -31.20 3.58 11.84
N ILE A 410 -30.51 2.64 12.48
CA ILE A 410 -31.05 1.82 13.56
C ILE A 410 -30.40 2.27 14.85
N ALA A 411 -31.20 2.73 15.81
CA ALA A 411 -30.74 3.30 17.07
C ALA A 411 -31.12 2.40 18.27
N ARG A 412 -30.20 2.32 19.24
CA ARG A 412 -30.44 1.74 20.55
C ARG A 412 -31.14 2.78 21.42
N ASN A 413 -32.36 2.48 21.85
CA ASN A 413 -33.29 3.38 22.55
C ASN A 413 -33.93 4.45 21.64
N THR A 414 -34.77 5.30 22.23
CA THR A 414 -35.57 6.32 21.54
C THR A 414 -34.70 7.39 20.91
N CYS A 415 -34.96 7.75 19.67
CA CYS A 415 -34.19 8.76 18.92
C CYS A 415 -35.16 9.63 18.11
N ASN A 416 -34.91 10.95 18.06
CA ASN A 416 -35.76 11.88 17.31
C ASN A 416 -35.52 11.74 15.79
N GLU A 417 -36.56 12.04 15.01
CA GLU A 417 -36.46 12.03 13.54
C GLU A 417 -35.51 13.11 13.01
N MET A 418 -34.75 12.76 11.96
CA MET A 418 -33.80 13.66 11.29
C MET A 418 -34.49 14.37 10.11
N LYS A 419 -35.21 15.45 10.39
CA LYS A 419 -36.03 16.16 9.36
C LYS A 419 -35.21 16.71 8.18
N ASP A 420 -33.94 17.03 8.42
CA ASP A 420 -33.06 17.67 7.43
C ASP A 420 -32.28 16.66 6.57
N VAL A 421 -32.46 15.35 6.78
CA VAL A 421 -31.78 14.31 6.00
C VAL A 421 -32.77 13.71 4.99
N PRO A 422 -32.60 13.95 3.68
CA PRO A 422 -33.51 13.43 2.66
C PRO A 422 -33.59 11.90 2.67
N ASN A 423 -34.79 11.37 2.50
CA ASN A 423 -35.08 9.92 2.45
C ASN A 423 -34.57 9.15 3.69
N ALA A 424 -34.47 9.82 4.84
CA ALA A 424 -34.06 9.20 6.09
C ALA A 424 -35.20 8.40 6.74
N VAL A 425 -34.90 7.18 7.18
CA VAL A 425 -35.77 6.32 7.97
C VAL A 425 -35.02 5.90 9.22
N LEU A 426 -35.62 6.14 10.37
CA LEU A 426 -35.06 5.84 11.69
C LEU A 426 -35.88 4.73 12.36
N GLU A 427 -35.20 3.71 12.88
CA GLU A 427 -35.80 2.66 13.70
C GLU A 427 -35.14 2.60 15.07
N SER A 428 -35.94 2.57 16.15
CA SER A 428 -35.43 2.54 17.53
C SER A 428 -35.78 1.23 18.23
N TYR A 429 -34.80 0.59 18.88
CA TYR A 429 -34.99 -0.69 19.55
C TYR A 429 -34.54 -0.69 21.01
N LYS A 430 -35.29 -1.43 21.85
CA LYS A 430 -35.05 -1.59 23.30
C LYS A 430 -33.98 -2.60 23.68
N SER A 431 -33.41 -3.36 22.74
CA SER A 431 -32.29 -4.25 23.01
C SER A 431 -31.25 -4.19 21.89
N GLU A 432 -29.97 -4.41 22.20
CA GLU A 432 -28.89 -4.47 21.19
C GLU A 432 -29.12 -5.68 20.26
N ARG A 433 -29.64 -6.77 20.82
CA ARG A 433 -30.06 -7.96 20.06
C ARG A 433 -30.98 -7.59 18.90
N ASP A 434 -31.99 -6.75 19.16
CA ASP A 434 -32.94 -6.33 18.13
C ASP A 434 -32.30 -5.36 17.13
N VAL A 435 -31.37 -4.50 17.56
CA VAL A 435 -30.59 -3.62 16.66
C VAL A 435 -29.83 -4.44 15.61
N LEU A 436 -29.05 -5.45 16.04
CA LEU A 436 -28.29 -6.31 15.12
C LEU A 436 -29.22 -7.09 14.18
N LEU A 437 -30.31 -7.65 14.71
CA LEU A 437 -31.27 -8.41 13.89
C LEU A 437 -32.02 -7.51 12.89
N ALA A 438 -32.34 -6.29 13.26
CA ALA A 438 -32.95 -5.29 12.38
C ALA A 438 -32.00 -4.94 11.23
N TRP A 439 -30.69 -4.78 11.51
CA TRP A 439 -29.70 -4.52 10.45
C TRP A 439 -29.60 -5.69 9.46
N LYS A 440 -29.53 -6.93 9.96
CA LYS A 440 -29.60 -8.11 9.08
C LYS A 440 -30.88 -8.10 8.24
N ASN A 441 -32.02 -7.75 8.83
CA ASN A 441 -33.30 -7.74 8.13
C ASN A 441 -33.35 -6.67 7.02
N ILE A 442 -32.81 -5.46 7.23
CA ILE A 442 -32.78 -4.43 6.18
C ILE A 442 -31.85 -4.83 5.03
N ILE A 443 -30.69 -5.43 5.32
CA ILE A 443 -29.80 -5.97 4.27
C ILE A 443 -30.50 -7.06 3.45
N GLN A 444 -31.25 -7.96 4.08
CA GLN A 444 -32.01 -8.98 3.37
C GLN A 444 -33.19 -8.40 2.57
N LYS A 445 -33.86 -7.37 3.10
CA LYS A 445 -35.00 -6.69 2.46
C LYS A 445 -34.58 -5.88 1.23
N GLU A 446 -33.59 -5.00 1.38
CA GLU A 446 -33.10 -4.13 0.29
C GLU A 446 -32.30 -4.92 -0.75
N ASN A 447 -31.67 -6.01 -0.30
CA ASN A 447 -30.90 -6.96 -1.09
C ASN A 447 -29.79 -6.30 -1.95
N PRO A 448 -28.86 -5.53 -1.35
CA PRO A 448 -27.82 -4.81 -2.09
C PRO A 448 -26.89 -5.79 -2.85
N ASP A 449 -26.45 -5.38 -4.04
CA ASP A 449 -25.47 -6.13 -4.85
C ASP A 449 -24.05 -5.95 -4.29
N ILE A 450 -23.75 -4.73 -3.82
CA ILE A 450 -22.43 -4.33 -3.32
C ILE A 450 -22.59 -3.73 -1.93
N ILE A 451 -21.73 -4.13 -0.99
CA ILE A 451 -21.64 -3.54 0.34
C ILE A 451 -20.28 -2.86 0.47
N ILE A 452 -20.29 -1.60 0.87
CA ILE A 452 -19.11 -0.76 1.05
C ILE A 452 -19.09 -0.17 2.46
N GLY A 453 -17.95 0.41 2.82
CA GLY A 453 -17.77 1.11 4.08
C GLY A 453 -16.34 1.61 4.19
N TYR A 454 -15.99 2.16 5.36
CA TYR A 454 -14.65 2.65 5.63
C TYR A 454 -14.07 1.92 6.84
N ASN A 455 -13.08 1.05 6.62
CA ASN A 455 -12.47 0.19 7.65
C ASN A 455 -13.35 -0.97 8.15
N ILE A 456 -14.35 -1.37 7.36
CA ILE A 456 -15.27 -2.48 7.68
C ILE A 456 -14.57 -3.83 7.88
N PHE A 457 -13.45 -4.08 7.18
CA PHE A 457 -12.66 -5.31 7.35
C PHE A 457 -11.74 -5.26 8.57
N GLY A 458 -11.41 -4.05 9.04
CA GLY A 458 -10.52 -3.82 10.18
C GLY A 458 -11.24 -3.68 11.52
N PHE A 459 -12.51 -3.24 11.51
CA PHE A 459 -13.27 -2.97 12.73
C PHE A 459 -14.70 -3.52 12.68
N ASP A 460 -15.58 -2.94 11.86
CA ASP A 460 -17.04 -3.10 11.98
C ASP A 460 -17.51 -4.55 11.98
N TYR A 461 -17.06 -5.35 11.01
CA TYR A 461 -17.48 -6.75 10.93
C TYR A 461 -17.00 -7.58 12.11
N THR A 462 -15.78 -7.34 12.59
CA THR A 462 -15.24 -8.07 13.74
C THR A 462 -16.03 -7.69 15.00
N PHE A 463 -16.29 -6.39 15.19
CA PHE A 463 -17.07 -5.90 16.31
C PHE A 463 -18.49 -6.47 16.31
N LEU A 464 -19.22 -6.37 15.19
CA LEU A 464 -20.58 -6.91 15.05
C LEU A 464 -20.64 -8.42 15.27
N PHE A 465 -19.66 -9.16 14.76
CA PHE A 465 -19.58 -10.61 14.93
C PHE A 465 -19.32 -11.02 16.39
N GLU A 466 -18.38 -10.35 17.07
CA GLU A 466 -18.08 -10.60 18.47
C GLU A 466 -19.27 -10.23 19.37
N ARG A 467 -19.99 -9.13 19.08
CA ARG A 467 -21.25 -8.81 19.76
C ARG A 467 -22.33 -9.86 19.51
N ALA A 468 -22.44 -10.38 18.29
CA ALA A 468 -23.37 -11.47 18.00
C ALA A 468 -23.04 -12.76 18.77
N LYS A 469 -21.75 -13.03 19.05
CA LYS A 469 -21.31 -14.12 19.95
C LYS A 469 -21.75 -13.86 21.38
N GLU A 470 -21.44 -12.67 21.91
CA GLU A 470 -21.80 -12.25 23.28
C GLU A 470 -23.31 -12.34 23.54
N LEU A 471 -24.13 -12.04 22.54
CA LEU A 471 -25.60 -12.07 22.62
C LEU A 471 -26.21 -13.45 22.27
N GLY A 472 -25.40 -14.44 21.89
CA GLY A 472 -25.87 -15.78 21.50
C GLY A 472 -26.78 -15.77 20.26
N ILE A 473 -26.50 -14.90 19.28
CA ILE A 473 -27.32 -14.73 18.06
C ILE A 473 -26.56 -14.95 16.76
N VAL A 474 -25.35 -15.51 16.78
CA VAL A 474 -24.53 -15.74 15.57
C VAL A 474 -25.32 -16.43 14.47
N ASP A 475 -26.04 -17.52 14.79
CA ASP A 475 -26.83 -18.29 13.81
C ASP A 475 -28.01 -17.52 13.21
N LYS A 476 -28.46 -16.44 13.87
CA LYS A 476 -29.56 -15.59 13.42
C LYS A 476 -29.06 -14.35 12.69
N PHE A 477 -27.97 -13.76 13.16
CA PHE A 477 -27.40 -12.52 12.66
C PHE A 477 -26.52 -12.74 11.43
N MET A 478 -25.68 -13.79 11.42
CA MET A 478 -24.70 -14.03 10.35
C MET A 478 -25.31 -14.67 9.09
N ILE A 479 -26.57 -14.38 8.77
CA ILE A 479 -27.22 -14.76 7.51
C ILE A 479 -27.25 -13.52 6.61
N LEU A 480 -26.10 -13.17 6.04
CA LEU A 480 -25.88 -11.90 5.33
C LEU A 480 -25.76 -12.08 3.80
N GLY A 481 -25.53 -13.30 3.32
CA GLY A 481 -25.48 -13.63 1.89
C GLY A 481 -26.84 -13.60 1.17
N ARG A 482 -26.85 -14.02 -0.10
CA ARG A 482 -28.07 -14.17 -0.91
C ARG A 482 -28.68 -15.57 -0.85
N ASN A 483 -27.90 -16.58 -0.50
CA ASN A 483 -28.44 -17.91 -0.26
C ASN A 483 -29.22 -17.91 1.05
N ARG A 484 -30.43 -18.46 1.03
CA ARG A 484 -31.26 -18.50 2.24
C ARG A 484 -30.67 -19.48 3.22
N ASN A 485 -30.64 -19.10 4.50
CA ASN A 485 -30.12 -19.90 5.61
C ASN A 485 -28.62 -20.26 5.52
N GLU A 486 -27.86 -19.65 4.61
CA GLU A 486 -26.40 -19.80 4.59
C GLU A 486 -25.76 -18.88 5.64
N LEU A 487 -24.95 -19.47 6.52
CA LEU A 487 -24.14 -18.71 7.46
C LEU A 487 -22.93 -18.10 6.74
N SER A 488 -22.72 -16.81 6.96
CA SER A 488 -21.59 -16.03 6.44
C SER A 488 -20.33 -16.15 7.31
N VAL A 489 -20.23 -17.21 8.11
CA VAL A 489 -19.11 -17.53 9.01
C VAL A 489 -18.77 -19.00 8.89
N LYS A 490 -17.51 -19.35 9.18
CA LYS A 490 -17.10 -20.75 9.33
C LYS A 490 -17.47 -21.22 10.73
N LYS A 491 -17.82 -22.50 10.82
CA LYS A 491 -18.05 -23.19 12.09
C LYS A 491 -17.09 -24.36 12.16
N ASP A 492 -16.22 -24.37 13.16
CA ASP A 492 -15.33 -25.49 13.43
C ASP A 492 -16.17 -26.67 13.94
N TRP A 493 -16.02 -27.84 13.32
CA TRP A 493 -16.83 -29.01 13.67
C TRP A 493 -16.38 -29.69 14.97
N LYS A 494 -15.12 -29.49 15.40
CA LYS A 494 -14.57 -30.04 16.64
C LYS A 494 -14.88 -29.16 17.83
N THR A 495 -14.63 -27.86 17.71
CA THR A 495 -14.80 -26.91 18.82
C THR A 495 -16.19 -26.30 18.84
N ASN A 496 -16.97 -26.46 17.76
CA ASN A 496 -18.28 -25.83 17.57
C ASN A 496 -18.21 -24.29 17.51
N GLU A 497 -17.01 -23.72 17.36
CA GLU A 497 -16.77 -22.29 17.37
C GLU A 497 -16.96 -21.63 16.00
N TYR A 498 -17.44 -20.39 16.02
CA TYR A 498 -17.59 -19.59 14.82
C TYR A 498 -16.36 -18.72 14.57
N ALA A 499 -16.00 -18.56 13.29
CA ALA A 499 -14.96 -17.65 12.84
C ALA A 499 -15.33 -16.92 11.54
N LEU A 500 -14.88 -15.67 11.42
CA LEU A 500 -14.94 -14.91 10.17
C LEU A 500 -13.93 -15.47 9.16
N ASP A 501 -14.16 -15.17 7.88
CA ASP A 501 -13.17 -15.39 6.85
C ASP A 501 -12.01 -14.39 6.99
N GLY A 502 -10.83 -14.79 6.53
CA GLY A 502 -9.60 -14.02 6.70
C GLY A 502 -8.75 -13.99 5.44
N SER A 503 -8.12 -12.85 5.17
CA SER A 503 -7.07 -12.73 4.15
C SER A 503 -5.98 -11.76 4.58
N THR A 504 -4.72 -12.14 4.37
CA THR A 504 -3.57 -11.29 4.64
C THR A 504 -3.12 -10.57 3.37
N ILE A 505 -2.93 -9.26 3.45
CA ILE A 505 -2.35 -8.43 2.40
C ILE A 505 -1.04 -7.81 2.88
N PHE A 506 -0.07 -7.70 1.98
CA PHE A 506 1.20 -7.03 2.23
C PHE A 506 1.20 -5.69 1.50
N LEU A 507 1.28 -4.60 2.27
CA LEU A 507 1.43 -3.23 1.78
C LEU A 507 2.83 -2.72 2.10
N ALA A 508 3.24 -1.61 1.48
CA ALA A 508 4.48 -0.92 1.84
C ALA A 508 4.52 -0.48 3.32
N SER A 509 3.35 -0.32 3.96
CA SER A 509 3.22 0.00 5.38
C SER A 509 3.32 -1.22 6.31
N GLY A 510 3.36 -2.44 5.78
CA GLY A 510 3.41 -3.69 6.54
C GLY A 510 2.32 -4.69 6.13
N GLN A 511 2.25 -5.80 6.86
CA GLN A 511 1.20 -6.80 6.76
C GLN A 511 -0.12 -6.26 7.35
N HIS A 512 -1.24 -6.54 6.70
CA HIS A 512 -2.59 -6.24 7.20
C HIS A 512 -3.46 -7.48 7.05
N ASP A 513 -4.05 -7.93 8.16
CA ASP A 513 -4.98 -9.04 8.17
C ASP A 513 -6.40 -8.51 8.10
N LEU A 514 -7.13 -8.93 7.07
CA LEU A 514 -8.52 -8.55 6.83
C LEU A 514 -9.43 -9.65 7.35
N LYS A 515 -10.47 -9.28 8.11
CA LYS A 515 -11.52 -10.20 8.56
C LYS A 515 -12.88 -9.77 7.99
N TYR A 516 -13.64 -10.71 7.46
CA TYR A 516 -14.92 -10.41 6.82
C TYR A 516 -15.88 -11.60 6.82
N PRO A 517 -17.20 -11.36 6.77
CA PRO A 517 -18.19 -12.41 6.58
C PRO A 517 -18.23 -12.87 5.13
N LYS A 518 -18.42 -14.18 4.89
CA LYS A 518 -18.63 -14.73 3.55
C LYS A 518 -20.06 -14.44 3.07
N MET A 519 -20.26 -13.27 2.48
CA MET A 519 -21.56 -12.84 1.94
C MET A 519 -21.78 -13.35 0.51
N THR A 520 -22.00 -14.65 0.34
CA THR A 520 -22.21 -15.28 -0.97
C THR A 520 -23.20 -14.50 -1.85
N GLY A 521 -22.77 -14.09 -3.04
CA GLY A 521 -23.57 -13.36 -4.02
C GLY A 521 -23.59 -11.84 -3.86
N ARG A 522 -22.82 -11.28 -2.91
CA ARG A 522 -22.62 -9.83 -2.72
C ARG A 522 -21.13 -9.50 -2.81
N LEU A 523 -20.80 -8.41 -3.50
CA LEU A 523 -19.43 -7.90 -3.53
C LEU A 523 -19.19 -6.97 -2.32
N GLN A 524 -18.09 -7.17 -1.59
CA GLN A 524 -17.71 -6.30 -0.48
C GLN A 524 -16.50 -5.45 -0.86
N ILE A 525 -16.53 -4.14 -0.61
CA ILE A 525 -15.44 -3.21 -0.90
C ILE A 525 -15.20 -2.28 0.29
N ASP A 526 -14.07 -2.47 0.97
CA ASP A 526 -13.61 -1.54 2.00
C ASP A 526 -12.75 -0.43 1.37
N LEU A 527 -13.25 0.82 1.40
CA LEU A 527 -12.54 1.96 0.82
C LEU A 527 -11.28 2.33 1.58
N TYR A 528 -11.19 2.06 2.88
CA TYR A 528 -9.97 2.32 3.65
C TYR A 528 -8.81 1.47 3.10
N ASN A 529 -9.07 0.17 2.92
CA ASN A 529 -8.08 -0.76 2.38
C ASN A 529 -7.76 -0.50 0.91
N TYR A 530 -8.76 -0.14 0.09
CA TYR A 530 -8.54 0.26 -1.30
C TYR A 530 -7.61 1.49 -1.40
N LEU A 531 -7.88 2.54 -0.63
CA LEU A 531 -7.12 3.79 -0.70
C LEU A 531 -5.67 3.61 -0.25
N ARG A 532 -5.43 2.80 0.78
CA ARG A 532 -4.06 2.48 1.25
C ARG A 532 -3.23 1.70 0.22
N ARG A 533 -3.89 0.99 -0.69
CA ARG A 533 -3.25 0.24 -1.78
C ARG A 533 -2.92 1.12 -2.97
N GLU A 534 -3.85 1.97 -3.38
CA GLU A 534 -3.77 2.71 -4.64
C GLU A 534 -3.17 4.13 -4.47
N TYR A 535 -3.25 4.72 -3.28
CA TYR A 535 -2.81 6.10 -3.03
C TYR A 535 -1.75 6.20 -1.93
N GLN A 536 -0.98 7.29 -1.94
CA GLN A 536 0.00 7.62 -0.91
C GLN A 536 -0.35 8.95 -0.23
N LEU A 537 -1.32 8.91 0.70
CA LEU A 537 -1.85 10.11 1.37
C LEU A 537 -1.10 10.44 2.67
N SER A 538 -1.31 11.65 3.20
CA SER A 538 -0.73 12.04 4.49
C SER A 538 -1.49 11.42 5.67
N LYS A 539 -2.82 11.34 5.61
CA LYS A 539 -3.68 10.65 6.58
C LYS A 539 -4.68 9.77 5.82
N TYR A 540 -5.22 8.76 6.51
CA TYR A 540 -6.25 7.85 5.99
C TYR A 540 -7.47 7.80 6.93
N LYS A 541 -7.73 8.85 7.70
CA LYS A 541 -9.03 9.00 8.36
C LYS A 541 -10.05 9.45 7.32
N LEU A 542 -11.30 9.00 7.45
CA LEU A 542 -12.37 9.29 6.48
C LEU A 542 -12.47 10.78 6.19
N ASP A 543 -12.55 11.63 7.22
CA ASP A 543 -12.60 13.10 7.13
C ASP A 543 -11.51 13.70 6.21
N TYR A 544 -10.25 13.29 6.43
CA TYR A 544 -9.14 13.77 5.61
C TYR A 544 -9.25 13.30 4.16
N VAL A 545 -9.63 12.05 3.95
CA VAL A 545 -9.75 11.45 2.62
C VAL A 545 -10.92 12.07 1.86
N SER A 546 -12.07 12.27 2.51
CA SER A 546 -13.22 12.96 1.93
C SER A 546 -12.82 14.38 1.54
N GLY A 547 -12.21 15.17 2.43
CA GLY A 547 -11.74 16.51 2.09
C GLY A 547 -10.69 16.53 0.97
N TYR A 548 -9.86 15.50 0.85
CA TYR A 548 -8.85 15.39 -0.21
C TYR A 548 -9.42 15.03 -1.60
N PHE A 549 -10.44 14.16 -1.68
CA PHE A 549 -11.01 13.75 -2.98
C PHE A 549 -12.29 14.51 -3.35
N ILE A 550 -13.06 14.94 -2.35
CA ILE A 550 -14.28 15.74 -2.48
C ILE A 550 -13.92 17.18 -2.10
N GLY A 551 -13.22 17.82 -3.02
CA GLY A 551 -12.77 19.19 -2.90
C GLY A 551 -12.19 19.66 -4.22
N ASP A 552 -12.08 20.98 -4.41
CA ASP A 552 -11.59 21.57 -5.64
C ASP A 552 -10.93 22.93 -5.35
N TYR A 553 -10.14 23.41 -6.31
CA TYR A 553 -9.51 24.72 -6.21
C TYR A 553 -10.54 25.83 -6.42
N ILE A 554 -10.40 26.88 -5.61
CA ILE A 554 -11.20 28.10 -5.71
C ILE A 554 -10.52 29.00 -6.75
N THR A 555 -11.24 29.33 -7.82
CA THR A 555 -10.71 30.19 -8.88
C THR A 555 -10.94 31.68 -8.62
N LYS A 556 -12.01 32.00 -7.89
CA LYS A 556 -12.44 33.37 -7.56
C LYS A 556 -13.28 33.34 -6.30
N ILE A 557 -13.30 34.45 -5.57
CA ILE A 557 -14.16 34.71 -4.42
C ILE A 557 -14.96 36.01 -4.61
N SER A 558 -16.17 36.09 -4.06
CA SER A 558 -16.98 37.32 -4.02
C SER A 558 -17.81 37.35 -2.75
N GLN A 559 -17.65 38.40 -1.95
CA GLN A 559 -18.42 38.61 -0.73
C GLN A 559 -19.73 39.35 -1.03
N ASP A 560 -20.76 39.06 -0.25
CA ASP A 560 -22.08 39.69 -0.33
C ASP A 560 -22.42 40.30 1.05
N PRO A 561 -22.20 41.62 1.24
CA PRO A 561 -22.39 42.27 2.53
C PRO A 561 -23.83 42.28 3.03
N ASP A 562 -24.82 42.29 2.12
CA ASP A 562 -26.24 42.37 2.48
C ASP A 562 -26.73 41.08 3.12
N THR A 563 -26.12 39.95 2.76
CA THR A 563 -26.46 38.61 3.26
C THR A 563 -25.44 38.04 4.23
N ASN A 564 -24.31 38.73 4.46
CA ASN A 564 -23.17 38.25 5.23
C ASN A 564 -22.64 36.89 4.73
N THR A 565 -22.54 36.73 3.41
CA THR A 565 -22.10 35.47 2.78
C THR A 565 -20.91 35.65 1.85
N THR A 566 -20.24 34.53 1.55
CA THR A 566 -19.10 34.48 0.63
C THR A 566 -19.34 33.46 -0.48
N ARG A 567 -19.21 33.88 -1.74
CA ARG A 567 -19.30 33.02 -2.93
C ARG A 567 -17.91 32.52 -3.34
N LEU A 568 -17.74 31.20 -3.41
CA LEU A 568 -16.53 30.51 -3.83
C LEU A 568 -16.74 29.87 -5.21
N PHE A 569 -16.03 30.36 -6.24
CA PHE A 569 -16.14 29.85 -7.60
C PHE A 569 -15.26 28.62 -7.81
N THR A 570 -15.83 27.54 -8.35
CA THR A 570 -15.17 26.24 -8.45
C THR A 570 -15.69 25.43 -9.64
N LYS A 571 -14.88 24.49 -10.17
CA LYS A 571 -15.25 23.73 -11.38
C LYS A 571 -16.05 22.47 -11.05
N ASN A 572 -15.93 21.98 -9.83
CA ASN A 572 -16.53 20.72 -9.42
C ASN A 572 -17.26 20.88 -8.09
N ILE A 573 -18.58 20.79 -8.12
CA ILE A 573 -19.47 20.82 -6.94
C ILE A 573 -20.00 19.42 -6.56
N THR A 574 -19.44 18.36 -7.15
CA THR A 574 -19.95 16.99 -6.96
C THR A 574 -19.74 16.54 -5.51
N GLY A 575 -20.81 16.06 -4.89
CA GLY A 575 -20.79 15.53 -3.52
C GLY A 575 -21.03 16.58 -2.43
N LEU A 576 -21.38 17.82 -2.80
CA LEU A 576 -21.80 18.87 -1.88
C LEU A 576 -23.33 18.95 -1.79
N GLU A 577 -23.82 19.20 -0.58
CA GLU A 577 -25.21 19.53 -0.28
C GLU A 577 -25.28 20.79 0.59
N VAL A 578 -26.40 21.51 0.50
CA VAL A 578 -26.67 22.66 1.39
C VAL A 578 -26.75 22.14 2.83
N GLY A 579 -26.12 22.84 3.76
CA GLY A 579 -25.94 22.42 5.15
C GLY A 579 -24.69 21.58 5.40
N ASN A 580 -23.92 21.21 4.38
CA ASN A 580 -22.60 20.59 4.57
C ASN A 580 -21.57 21.63 4.99
N TYR A 581 -20.57 21.17 5.75
CA TYR A 581 -19.41 21.97 6.10
C TYR A 581 -18.26 21.75 5.09
N ILE A 582 -17.49 22.81 4.84
CA ILE A 582 -16.22 22.74 4.15
C ILE A 582 -15.11 23.33 5.01
N ASN A 583 -13.89 22.87 4.79
CA ASN A 583 -12.70 23.58 5.22
C ASN A 583 -12.04 24.27 4.01
N ILE A 584 -11.24 25.29 4.29
CA ILE A 584 -10.46 25.99 3.27
C ILE A 584 -8.99 25.82 3.62
N ASP A 585 -8.21 25.37 2.64
CA ASP A 585 -6.77 25.22 2.72
C ASP A 585 -6.10 26.18 1.73
N GLU A 586 -5.04 26.84 2.18
CA GLU A 586 -4.16 27.68 1.39
C GLU A 586 -2.86 26.92 1.07
N GLU A 587 -2.68 26.54 -0.19
CA GLU A 587 -1.52 25.78 -0.67
C GLU A 587 -0.42 26.71 -1.19
N GLY A 588 0.68 26.76 -0.44
CA GLY A 588 1.98 27.29 -0.87
C GLY A 588 3.00 26.16 -1.06
N HIS A 589 4.11 26.22 -0.32
CA HIS A 589 5.06 25.10 -0.23
C HIS A 589 4.64 24.05 0.80
N SER A 590 3.96 24.52 1.85
CA SER A 590 3.13 23.71 2.73
C SER A 590 1.66 24.10 2.56
N THR A 591 0.78 23.31 3.20
CA THR A 591 -0.65 23.56 3.23
C THR A 591 -0.98 24.18 4.58
N ASP A 592 -1.57 25.37 4.55
CA ASP A 592 -2.06 26.08 5.72
C ASP A 592 -3.58 26.01 5.76
N SER A 593 -4.14 25.55 6.86
CA SER A 593 -5.59 25.57 7.01
C SER A 593 -6.04 26.98 7.38
N TYR A 594 -6.97 27.52 6.60
CA TYR A 594 -7.51 28.86 6.80
C TYR A 594 -8.24 28.94 8.14
N LYS A 595 -7.99 30.02 8.90
CA LYS A 595 -8.50 30.22 10.28
C LYS A 595 -8.33 28.98 11.17
N ASP A 596 -7.13 28.40 11.16
CA ASP A 596 -6.78 27.19 11.94
C ASP A 596 -7.67 25.97 11.66
N GLY A 597 -8.18 25.85 10.43
CA GLY A 597 -9.05 24.74 10.02
C GLY A 597 -10.52 24.93 10.38
N ALA A 598 -10.96 26.18 10.52
CA ALA A 598 -12.36 26.51 10.69
C ALA A 598 -13.24 25.88 9.61
N LYS A 599 -14.45 25.48 10.01
CA LYS A 599 -15.46 24.89 9.14
C LYS A 599 -16.48 25.94 8.74
N PHE A 600 -16.85 25.96 7.46
CA PHE A 600 -17.78 26.92 6.88
C PHE A 600 -19.00 26.19 6.35
N ASN A 601 -20.19 26.60 6.80
CA ASN A 601 -21.44 25.99 6.38
C ASN A 601 -21.84 26.47 4.97
N ILE A 602 -22.24 25.55 4.10
CA ILE A 602 -22.76 25.86 2.78
C ILE A 602 -24.24 26.25 2.89
N VAL A 603 -24.58 27.48 2.54
CA VAL A 603 -25.95 28.00 2.56
C VAL A 603 -26.65 27.91 1.20
N ALA A 604 -25.88 27.89 0.10
CA ALA A 604 -26.41 27.68 -1.25
C ALA A 604 -25.36 27.08 -2.18
N ILE A 605 -25.82 26.34 -3.20
CA ILE A 605 -24.96 25.77 -4.25
C ILE A 605 -25.56 26.18 -5.59
N ASP A 606 -24.75 26.80 -6.44
CA ASP A 606 -25.13 27.15 -7.79
C ASP A 606 -24.58 26.11 -8.78
N PRO A 607 -25.46 25.39 -9.53
CA PRO A 607 -25.04 24.38 -10.50
C PRO A 607 -24.12 24.89 -11.61
N SER A 608 -24.07 26.20 -11.86
CA SER A 608 -23.26 26.83 -12.91
C SER A 608 -21.82 27.16 -12.49
N GLY A 609 -21.44 26.94 -11.22
CA GLY A 609 -20.02 26.88 -10.83
C GLY A 609 -19.59 27.68 -9.60
N PHE A 610 -20.44 27.87 -8.60
CA PHE A 610 -20.00 28.41 -7.30
C PHE A 610 -20.82 27.86 -6.12
N ILE A 611 -20.22 27.93 -4.93
CA ILE A 611 -20.85 27.61 -3.65
C ILE A 611 -20.90 28.85 -2.78
N VAL A 612 -21.93 28.99 -1.96
CA VAL A 612 -22.11 30.12 -1.04
C VAL A 612 -21.96 29.59 0.37
N ILE A 613 -21.03 30.17 1.12
CA ILE A 613 -20.81 29.88 2.54
C ILE A 613 -21.27 31.04 3.41
N ASP A 614 -21.66 30.72 4.64
CA ASP A 614 -21.94 31.70 5.68
C ASP A 614 -20.65 32.41 6.14
N GLY A 615 -20.76 33.70 6.44
CA GLY A 615 -19.66 34.56 6.87
C GLY A 615 -18.94 35.32 5.76
N MET A 616 -18.25 36.38 6.15
CA MET A 616 -17.40 37.22 5.30
C MET A 616 -15.95 36.73 5.38
N GLU A 617 -15.54 35.96 4.38
CA GLU A 617 -14.27 35.22 4.40
C GLU A 617 -13.28 35.75 3.35
N TYR A 618 -12.00 35.79 3.74
CA TYR A 618 -10.91 36.38 2.98
C TYR A 618 -9.66 35.47 2.99
N PRO A 619 -9.72 34.25 2.43
CA PRO A 619 -8.53 33.44 2.24
C PRO A 619 -7.54 34.13 1.30
N ASP A 620 -6.24 33.87 1.49
CA ASP A 620 -5.17 34.46 0.69
C ASP A 620 -5.17 33.89 -0.75
N MET A 621 -5.90 34.58 -1.63
CA MET A 621 -5.99 34.24 -3.06
C MET A 621 -4.69 34.46 -3.85
N THR A 622 -3.61 34.96 -3.23
CA THR A 622 -2.26 34.94 -3.85
C THR A 622 -1.66 33.53 -3.86
N LYS A 623 -2.14 32.65 -2.96
CA LYS A 623 -1.84 31.22 -2.93
C LYS A 623 -2.89 30.43 -3.70
N LYS A 624 -2.63 29.13 -3.90
CA LYS A 624 -3.67 28.23 -4.41
C LYS A 624 -4.62 27.88 -3.28
N VAL A 625 -5.82 28.43 -3.32
CA VAL A 625 -6.84 28.15 -2.30
C VAL A 625 -7.69 26.96 -2.76
N ARG A 626 -7.89 26.01 -1.86
CA ARG A 626 -8.67 24.80 -2.10
C ARG A 626 -9.70 24.66 -0.99
N TRP A 627 -10.91 24.26 -1.34
CA TRP A 627 -11.88 23.80 -0.35
C TRP A 627 -11.91 22.27 -0.31
N GLY A 628 -12.24 21.70 0.85
CA GLY A 628 -12.51 20.29 1.03
C GLY A 628 -13.78 20.09 1.86
N ILE A 629 -14.53 19.01 1.61
CA ILE A 629 -15.66 18.67 2.47
C ILE A 629 -15.14 18.35 3.89
N ALA A 630 -15.85 18.86 4.89
CA ALA A 630 -15.57 18.63 6.30
C ALA A 630 -16.77 17.94 6.96
N LYS A 631 -16.48 17.04 7.89
CA LYS A 631 -17.52 16.38 8.71
C LYS A 631 -18.10 17.31 9.77
N ASP A 632 -19.23 16.92 10.36
CA ASP A 632 -19.76 17.58 11.56
C ASP A 632 -18.79 17.41 12.76
N ASP A 633 -18.73 18.38 13.66
CA ASP A 633 -17.86 18.35 14.86
C ASP A 633 -18.46 17.46 15.95
N VAL A 634 -18.26 16.15 15.83
CA VAL A 634 -18.65 15.16 16.84
C VAL A 634 -17.45 14.30 17.20
N THR A 635 -16.94 14.44 18.43
CA THR A 635 -15.82 13.62 18.92
C THR A 635 -16.30 12.25 19.43
N PRO A 636 -15.45 11.21 19.50
CA PRO A 636 -15.82 9.95 20.14
C PRO A 636 -16.35 10.13 21.56
N GLN A 637 -15.76 11.04 22.34
CA GLN A 637 -16.21 11.37 23.69
C GLN A 637 -17.61 11.99 23.70
N ASP A 638 -17.92 12.85 22.72
CA ASP A 638 -19.27 13.38 22.55
C ASP A 638 -20.27 12.26 22.21
N ILE A 639 -19.91 11.31 21.34
CA ILE A 639 -20.78 10.15 21.01
C ILE A 639 -21.09 9.34 22.27
N PHE A 640 -20.08 9.02 23.10
CA PHE A 640 -20.27 8.25 24.32
C PHE A 640 -21.16 8.99 25.34
N ARG A 641 -21.00 10.32 25.45
CA ARG A 641 -21.83 11.16 26.31
C ARG A 641 -23.27 11.24 25.78
N MET A 642 -23.45 11.70 24.55
CA MET A 642 -24.75 11.94 23.89
C MET A 642 -25.61 10.68 23.77
N THR A 643 -24.98 9.50 23.66
CA THR A 643 -25.71 8.22 23.67
C THR A 643 -26.61 8.08 24.90
N ASN A 644 -26.16 8.61 26.05
CA ASN A 644 -26.81 8.45 27.35
C ASN A 644 -27.63 9.68 27.79
N GLU A 645 -27.64 10.78 27.04
CA GLU A 645 -28.34 12.03 27.39
C GLU A 645 -29.84 11.95 27.04
N GLY A 646 -30.20 11.95 25.76
CA GLY A 646 -31.60 12.05 25.34
C GLY A 646 -31.86 11.70 23.87
N PRO A 647 -33.14 11.68 23.43
CA PRO A 647 -33.51 11.37 22.05
C PRO A 647 -33.02 12.40 21.03
N GLU A 648 -32.84 13.66 21.44
CA GLU A 648 -32.36 14.74 20.58
C GLU A 648 -30.86 14.58 20.29
N GLU A 649 -30.06 14.34 21.32
CA GLU A 649 -28.62 14.12 21.20
C GLU A 649 -28.31 12.83 20.43
N ARG A 650 -29.13 11.79 20.63
CA ARG A 650 -29.08 10.57 19.80
C ARG A 650 -29.40 10.82 18.33
N SER A 651 -30.23 11.81 17.99
CA SER A 651 -30.52 12.16 16.60
C SER A 651 -29.34 12.83 15.89
N ILE A 652 -28.49 13.55 16.64
CA ILE A 652 -27.23 14.10 16.14
C ILE A 652 -26.27 12.97 15.76
N ILE A 653 -26.15 11.94 16.62
CA ILE A 653 -25.34 10.74 16.33
C ILE A 653 -25.88 10.00 15.10
N ALA A 654 -27.21 9.83 15.00
CA ALA A 654 -27.83 9.18 13.85
C ALA A 654 -27.54 9.91 12.53
N LYS A 655 -27.60 11.25 12.54
CA LYS A 655 -27.25 12.09 11.38
C LYS A 655 -25.77 11.93 11.01
N TYR A 656 -24.88 11.97 12.00
CA TYR A 656 -23.44 11.79 11.81
C TYR A 656 -23.11 10.42 11.20
N CYS A 657 -23.71 9.34 11.69
CA CYS A 657 -23.50 7.99 11.17
C CYS A 657 -23.99 7.85 9.71
N ILE A 658 -25.11 8.49 9.35
CA ILE A 658 -25.58 8.56 7.94
C ILE A 658 -24.63 9.42 7.08
N GLN A 659 -24.09 10.52 7.61
CA GLN A 659 -23.11 11.36 6.90
C GLN A 659 -21.89 10.54 6.49
N ASP A 660 -21.36 9.70 7.40
CA ASP A 660 -20.24 8.80 7.10
C ASP A 660 -20.58 7.79 6.00
N CYS A 661 -21.76 7.20 6.04
CA CYS A 661 -22.25 6.33 4.97
C CYS A 661 -22.31 7.04 3.62
N ASN A 662 -22.81 8.28 3.57
CA ASN A 662 -22.91 9.09 2.34
C ASN A 662 -21.53 9.48 1.79
N LEU A 663 -20.58 9.86 2.65
CA LEU A 663 -19.22 10.22 2.23
C LEU A 663 -18.52 9.06 1.53
N VAL A 664 -18.68 7.83 2.03
CA VAL A 664 -18.12 6.62 1.41
C VAL A 664 -18.72 6.38 0.01
N GLN A 665 -20.03 6.60 -0.18
CA GLN A 665 -20.68 6.49 -1.50
C GLN A 665 -20.11 7.53 -2.47
N ASN A 666 -19.97 8.77 -2.02
CA ASN A 666 -19.42 9.86 -2.80
C ASN A 666 -17.96 9.58 -3.20
N LEU A 667 -17.14 9.03 -2.28
CA LEU A 667 -15.77 8.61 -2.57
C LEU A 667 -15.70 7.49 -3.62
N LEU A 668 -16.54 6.45 -3.49
CA LEU A 668 -16.61 5.36 -4.45
C LEU A 668 -16.87 5.87 -5.86
N LYS A 669 -17.84 6.79 -6.00
CA LYS A 669 -18.24 7.40 -7.27
C LYS A 669 -17.17 8.35 -7.81
N LYS A 670 -16.58 9.18 -6.94
CA LYS A 670 -15.58 10.19 -7.32
C LYS A 670 -14.30 9.57 -7.86
N ILE A 671 -13.84 8.49 -7.23
CA ILE A 671 -12.62 7.77 -7.63
C ILE A 671 -12.91 6.76 -8.76
N ASP A 672 -14.18 6.37 -8.89
CA ASP A 672 -14.68 5.38 -9.84
C ASP A 672 -13.96 4.03 -9.70
N VAL A 673 -14.10 3.48 -8.49
CA VAL A 673 -13.46 2.22 -8.08
C VAL A 673 -14.04 1.04 -8.85
N LEU A 674 -15.37 1.02 -9.07
CA LEU A 674 -16.07 -0.10 -9.69
C LEU A 674 -15.65 -0.34 -11.14
N THR A 675 -15.51 0.73 -11.93
CA THR A 675 -15.04 0.61 -13.32
C THR A 675 -13.58 0.14 -13.37
N GLY A 676 -12.74 0.67 -12.47
CA GLY A 676 -11.35 0.21 -12.32
C GLY A 676 -11.26 -1.30 -12.01
N PHE A 677 -12.07 -1.78 -11.06
CA PHE A 677 -12.15 -3.21 -10.75
C PHE A 677 -12.72 -4.04 -11.90
N SER A 678 -13.75 -3.54 -12.59
CA SER A 678 -14.35 -4.22 -13.74
C SER A 678 -13.34 -4.44 -14.86
N GLU A 679 -12.57 -3.42 -15.24
CA GLU A 679 -11.57 -3.51 -16.32
C GLU A 679 -10.39 -4.40 -15.94
N MET A 680 -9.89 -4.29 -14.71
CA MET A 680 -8.81 -5.16 -14.23
C MET A 680 -9.26 -6.63 -14.12
N SER A 681 -10.50 -6.88 -13.68
CA SER A 681 -11.12 -8.21 -13.61
C SER A 681 -11.27 -8.83 -15.00
N LYS A 682 -11.71 -8.04 -15.98
CA LYS A 682 -11.86 -8.46 -17.38
C LYS A 682 -10.51 -8.79 -18.02
N LEU A 683 -9.50 -7.94 -17.83
CA LEU A 683 -8.16 -8.17 -18.37
C LEU A 683 -7.52 -9.45 -17.79
N CYS A 684 -7.47 -9.56 -16.46
CA CYS A 684 -6.79 -10.66 -15.78
C CYS A 684 -7.65 -11.94 -15.67
N SER A 685 -8.92 -11.90 -16.09
CA SER A 685 -9.87 -13.02 -15.99
C SER A 685 -10.01 -13.57 -14.56
N VAL A 686 -10.13 -12.67 -13.57
CA VAL A 686 -10.33 -13.00 -12.15
C VAL A 686 -11.59 -12.34 -11.59
N PRO A 687 -12.28 -12.93 -10.60
CA PRO A 687 -13.40 -12.27 -9.91
C PRO A 687 -13.00 -10.93 -9.30
N MET A 688 -13.93 -9.95 -9.24
CA MET A 688 -13.66 -8.67 -8.58
C MET A 688 -13.30 -8.82 -7.10
N GLU A 689 -13.87 -9.82 -6.42
CA GLU A 689 -13.52 -10.18 -5.04
C GLU A 689 -12.02 -10.48 -4.86
N PHE A 690 -11.37 -11.08 -5.87
CA PHE A 690 -9.93 -11.35 -5.79
C PHE A 690 -9.11 -10.05 -5.90
N LEU A 691 -9.62 -9.01 -6.56
CA LEU A 691 -8.95 -7.72 -6.61
C LEU A 691 -8.97 -7.03 -5.24
N VAL A 692 -10.07 -7.20 -4.49
CA VAL A 692 -10.24 -6.66 -3.14
C VAL A 692 -9.41 -7.44 -2.12
N LEU A 693 -9.52 -8.78 -2.14
CA LEU A 693 -9.03 -9.64 -1.08
C LEU A 693 -7.63 -10.25 -1.33
N ARG A 694 -7.08 -10.15 -2.55
CA ARG A 694 -5.79 -10.74 -2.92
C ARG A 694 -4.84 -9.75 -3.59
N GLY A 695 -3.54 -10.10 -3.56
CA GLY A 695 -2.46 -9.32 -4.18
C GLY A 695 -2.35 -9.47 -5.70
N GLN A 696 -1.32 -8.86 -6.29
CA GLN A 696 -1.11 -8.86 -7.75
C GLN A 696 -0.79 -10.26 -8.34
N GLY A 697 -0.18 -11.16 -7.55
CA GLY A 697 0.30 -12.46 -8.04
C GLY A 697 -0.80 -13.34 -8.68
N ILE A 698 -1.99 -13.41 -8.07
CA ILE A 698 -3.10 -14.23 -8.63
C ILE A 698 -3.63 -13.67 -9.95
N LYS A 699 -3.62 -12.35 -10.12
CA LYS A 699 -4.11 -11.67 -11.32
C LYS A 699 -3.24 -12.04 -12.52
N LEU A 700 -1.92 -11.92 -12.35
CA LEU A 700 -0.96 -12.27 -13.39
C LEU A 700 -0.87 -13.78 -13.61
N THR A 701 -0.97 -14.60 -12.55
CA THR A 701 -1.04 -16.06 -12.70
C THR A 701 -2.21 -16.48 -13.60
N SER A 702 -3.40 -15.91 -13.37
CA SER A 702 -4.58 -16.18 -14.20
C SER A 702 -4.38 -15.70 -15.65
N TYR A 703 -3.88 -14.48 -15.83
CA TYR A 703 -3.67 -13.89 -17.14
C TYR A 703 -2.64 -14.68 -17.97
N ILE A 704 -1.51 -15.04 -17.37
CA ILE A 704 -0.46 -15.84 -18.02
C ILE A 704 -0.96 -17.25 -18.33
N ALA A 705 -1.64 -17.91 -17.41
CA ALA A 705 -2.22 -19.23 -17.69
C ALA A 705 -3.20 -19.22 -18.87
N LYS A 706 -4.05 -18.18 -18.96
CA LYS A 706 -4.94 -17.98 -20.11
C LYS A 706 -4.14 -17.83 -21.41
N LYS A 707 -3.10 -17.00 -21.40
CA LYS A 707 -2.26 -16.73 -22.57
C LYS A 707 -1.41 -17.94 -22.98
N CYS A 708 -0.90 -18.72 -22.03
CA CYS A 708 -0.23 -19.99 -22.31
C CYS A 708 -1.18 -20.98 -22.99
N ARG A 709 -2.42 -21.11 -22.49
CA ARG A 709 -3.46 -21.94 -23.13
C ARG A 709 -3.76 -21.50 -24.56
N GLU A 710 -3.88 -20.20 -24.82
CA GLU A 710 -4.09 -19.65 -26.17
C GLU A 710 -2.92 -19.97 -27.14
N LYS A 711 -1.75 -20.34 -26.61
CA LYS A 711 -0.53 -20.66 -27.36
C LYS A 711 -0.13 -22.14 -27.30
N ASP A 712 -1.03 -23.03 -26.85
CA ASP A 712 -0.78 -24.46 -26.64
C ASP A 712 0.41 -24.77 -25.71
N THR A 713 0.61 -23.96 -24.68
CA THR A 713 1.69 -24.09 -23.69
C THR A 713 1.12 -24.30 -22.29
N LEU A 714 1.78 -25.12 -21.46
CA LEU A 714 1.40 -25.37 -20.05
C LEU A 714 2.47 -24.88 -19.06
N MET A 715 2.02 -24.34 -17.93
CA MET A 715 2.88 -23.85 -16.84
C MET A 715 3.10 -24.93 -15.76
N PRO A 716 4.35 -25.32 -15.44
CA PRO A 716 4.63 -26.29 -14.39
C PRO A 716 4.33 -25.71 -13.00
N VAL A 717 4.19 -26.59 -12.01
CA VAL A 717 4.36 -26.22 -10.60
C VAL A 717 5.85 -26.22 -10.31
N VAL A 718 6.42 -25.07 -9.97
CA VAL A 718 7.86 -24.92 -9.73
C VAL A 718 8.21 -24.96 -8.25
N ASN A 719 9.29 -25.67 -7.92
CA ASN A 719 9.94 -25.58 -6.61
C ASN A 719 10.72 -24.26 -6.51
N LYS A 720 10.76 -23.66 -5.32
CA LYS A 720 11.28 -22.31 -5.10
C LYS A 720 12.42 -22.38 -4.08
N PRO A 721 13.67 -22.05 -4.45
CA PRO A 721 14.81 -22.22 -3.55
C PRO A 721 14.65 -21.37 -2.28
N ASN A 722 15.07 -21.96 -1.15
CA ASN A 722 14.95 -21.34 0.18
C ASN A 722 16.00 -20.24 0.44
N TYR A 723 17.12 -20.22 -0.30
CA TYR A 723 18.16 -19.21 -0.16
C TYR A 723 17.82 -17.91 -0.90
N ASP A 724 18.17 -16.77 -0.31
CA ASP A 724 17.86 -15.43 -0.83
C ASP A 724 19.04 -14.81 -1.59
N ASP A 725 19.50 -15.50 -2.63
CA ASP A 725 20.48 -14.92 -3.53
C ASP A 725 19.80 -13.84 -4.36
N GLY A 726 20.23 -12.59 -4.18
CA GLY A 726 19.76 -11.47 -4.98
C GLY A 726 20.32 -11.48 -6.40
N TYR A 727 19.82 -10.56 -7.23
CA TYR A 727 20.44 -10.16 -8.50
C TYR A 727 20.50 -8.64 -8.57
N GLU A 728 21.30 -8.06 -9.46
CA GLU A 728 21.36 -6.61 -9.61
C GLU A 728 20.10 -6.06 -10.31
N GLY A 729 19.44 -5.09 -9.68
CA GLY A 729 18.26 -4.41 -10.22
C GLY A 729 18.60 -3.25 -11.16
N ALA A 730 17.72 -2.24 -11.21
CA ALA A 730 17.97 -0.97 -11.86
C ALA A 730 19.20 -0.25 -11.27
N ILE A 731 19.90 0.53 -12.09
CA ILE A 731 21.00 1.39 -11.63
C ILE A 731 20.67 2.86 -11.84
N VAL A 732 21.27 3.68 -10.99
CA VAL A 732 21.32 5.12 -11.16
C VAL A 732 22.78 5.49 -11.37
N LEU A 733 23.07 6.08 -12.52
CA LEU A 733 24.41 6.53 -12.87
C LEU A 733 24.83 7.69 -11.97
N ASP A 734 26.14 7.92 -11.84
CA ASP A 734 26.62 8.99 -10.98
C ASP A 734 26.22 10.37 -11.54
N PRO A 735 25.60 11.23 -10.71
CA PRO A 735 25.17 12.57 -11.13
C PRO A 735 26.34 13.55 -11.15
N LYS A 736 26.30 14.52 -12.06
CA LYS A 736 27.07 15.76 -11.94
C LYS A 736 26.22 16.77 -11.17
N CYS A 737 26.35 16.76 -9.84
CA CYS A 737 25.54 17.63 -8.99
C CYS A 737 25.92 19.10 -9.19
N SER A 738 24.95 19.95 -9.51
CA SER A 738 25.13 21.40 -9.71
C SER A 738 23.78 22.13 -9.73
N LEU A 739 23.85 23.46 -9.73
CA LEU A 739 22.75 24.37 -10.01
C LEU A 739 22.95 24.97 -11.41
N TYR A 740 22.31 24.35 -12.40
CA TYR A 740 22.32 24.74 -13.81
C TYR A 740 21.32 25.88 -14.04
N MET A 741 21.79 27.13 -13.90
CA MET A 741 20.94 28.32 -14.06
C MET A 741 20.77 28.73 -15.53
N ASP A 742 21.85 28.66 -16.30
CA ASP A 742 21.91 29.17 -17.67
C ASP A 742 21.92 28.05 -18.72
N ASP A 743 22.25 26.83 -18.32
CA ASP A 743 22.30 25.65 -19.17
C ASP A 743 20.98 24.86 -19.10
N PRO A 744 20.20 24.76 -20.19
CA PRO A 744 19.07 23.84 -20.25
C PRO A 744 19.54 22.37 -20.20
N VAL A 745 18.85 21.56 -19.41
CA VAL A 745 19.15 20.13 -19.27
C VAL A 745 17.99 19.31 -19.82
N ALA A 746 18.17 18.71 -20.99
CA ALA A 746 17.18 17.87 -21.64
C ALA A 746 17.20 16.44 -21.09
N CYS A 747 16.03 15.83 -20.99
CA CYS A 747 15.80 14.46 -20.57
C CYS A 747 15.26 13.66 -21.75
N VAL A 748 15.92 12.55 -22.06
CA VAL A 748 15.51 11.56 -23.07
C VAL A 748 15.28 10.23 -22.35
N ASP A 749 14.14 9.59 -22.60
CA ASP A 749 13.63 8.46 -21.82
C ASP A 749 13.18 7.29 -22.71
N TYR A 750 13.33 6.05 -22.22
CA TYR A 750 12.90 4.86 -22.95
C TYR A 750 11.42 4.55 -22.74
N SER A 751 10.67 4.45 -23.83
CA SER A 751 9.27 4.03 -23.79
C SER A 751 9.15 2.55 -23.38
N SER A 752 8.68 2.31 -22.16
CA SER A 752 8.45 0.96 -21.60
C SER A 752 9.72 0.08 -21.60
N LEU A 753 10.83 0.56 -21.03
CA LEU A 753 12.15 -0.09 -21.06
C LEU A 753 12.11 -1.61 -20.85
N TYR A 754 11.64 -2.09 -19.70
CA TYR A 754 11.69 -3.52 -19.37
C TYR A 754 10.78 -4.41 -20.25
N PRO A 755 9.50 -4.05 -20.51
CA PRO A 755 8.72 -4.72 -21.54
C PRO A 755 9.44 -4.80 -22.89
N SER A 756 10.03 -3.70 -23.34
CA SER A 756 10.75 -3.64 -24.62
C SER A 756 12.01 -4.51 -24.61
N SER A 757 12.75 -4.57 -23.50
CA SER A 757 13.94 -5.43 -23.35
C SER A 757 13.59 -6.92 -23.43
N MET A 758 12.47 -7.33 -22.81
CA MET A 758 12.01 -8.71 -22.92
C MET A 758 11.60 -9.03 -24.38
N ILE A 759 10.97 -8.09 -25.08
CA ILE A 759 10.55 -8.29 -26.48
C ILE A 759 11.75 -8.37 -27.44
N SER A 760 12.70 -7.44 -27.32
CA SER A 760 13.83 -7.30 -28.25
C SER A 760 14.79 -8.50 -28.17
N GLU A 761 15.08 -8.98 -26.96
CA GLU A 761 15.98 -10.10 -26.71
C GLU A 761 15.24 -11.43 -26.49
N ASN A 762 13.93 -11.46 -26.78
CA ASN A 762 13.04 -12.62 -26.63
C ASN A 762 13.19 -13.32 -25.26
N ILE A 763 13.28 -12.56 -24.16
CA ILE A 763 13.50 -13.09 -22.80
C ILE A 763 12.21 -13.75 -22.30
N SER A 764 12.25 -15.06 -22.14
CA SER A 764 11.11 -15.87 -21.69
C SER A 764 11.60 -17.19 -21.08
N HIS A 765 10.71 -17.86 -20.36
CA HIS A 765 10.95 -19.20 -19.82
C HIS A 765 11.20 -20.24 -20.94
N ASP A 766 10.47 -20.11 -22.04
CA ASP A 766 10.45 -21.02 -23.20
C ASP A 766 11.46 -20.63 -24.28
N SER A 767 12.28 -19.60 -24.07
CA SER A 767 13.43 -19.27 -24.92
C SER A 767 14.78 -19.49 -24.25
N LYS A 768 14.80 -19.78 -22.94
CA LYS A 768 16.03 -20.01 -22.18
C LYS A 768 16.61 -21.38 -22.51
N VAL A 769 17.79 -21.39 -23.15
CA VAL A 769 18.46 -22.59 -23.68
C VAL A 769 19.39 -23.19 -22.64
N LEU A 770 20.32 -22.37 -22.13
CA LEU A 770 21.31 -22.78 -21.15
C LEU A 770 21.70 -21.62 -20.23
N THR A 771 22.15 -21.95 -19.02
CA THR A 771 22.68 -21.00 -18.04
C THR A 771 24.04 -21.48 -17.56
N ARG A 772 25.06 -20.62 -17.63
CA ARG A 772 26.41 -20.86 -17.09
C ARG A 772 26.68 -19.92 -15.92
N GLU A 773 27.06 -20.47 -14.78
CA GLU A 773 27.36 -19.73 -13.56
C GLU A 773 28.86 -19.77 -13.25
N TYR A 774 29.45 -18.61 -13.04
CA TYR A 774 30.88 -18.45 -12.78
C TYR A 774 31.14 -17.76 -11.45
N ASN A 775 32.23 -18.12 -10.79
CA ASN A 775 32.72 -17.39 -9.61
C ASN A 775 33.46 -16.10 -10.01
N LEU A 776 33.94 -15.34 -9.03
CA LEU A 776 34.73 -14.12 -9.26
C LEU A 776 36.05 -14.37 -10.00
N GLN A 777 36.58 -15.60 -9.96
CA GLN A 777 37.81 -16.01 -10.65
C GLN A 777 37.56 -16.46 -12.09
N GLY A 778 36.30 -16.47 -12.55
CA GLY A 778 35.91 -16.96 -13.87
C GLY A 778 35.88 -18.49 -13.99
N THR A 779 35.93 -19.22 -12.89
CA THR A 779 35.73 -20.68 -12.88
C THR A 779 34.24 -20.97 -12.97
N LEU A 780 33.86 -21.88 -13.87
CA LEU A 780 32.48 -22.40 -13.98
C LEU A 780 32.13 -23.18 -12.71
N ILE A 781 31.06 -22.77 -12.03
CA ILE A 781 30.53 -23.40 -10.81
C ILE A 781 29.39 -24.35 -11.15
N ASN A 782 28.51 -23.93 -12.05
CA ASN A 782 27.29 -24.66 -12.39
C ASN A 782 26.90 -24.35 -13.83
N GLU A 783 26.33 -25.33 -14.51
CA GLU A 783 25.86 -25.22 -15.88
C GLU A 783 24.55 -26.00 -16.04
N THR A 784 23.56 -25.40 -16.69
CA THR A 784 22.27 -26.04 -16.96
C THR A 784 21.95 -25.99 -18.45
N GLY A 785 21.42 -27.08 -19.01
CA GLY A 785 21.01 -27.22 -20.41
C GLY A 785 20.77 -28.70 -20.74
N GLU A 786 19.94 -28.99 -21.74
CA GLU A 786 19.69 -30.38 -22.16
C GLU A 786 20.82 -30.87 -23.08
N MET A 787 21.49 -31.96 -22.68
CA MET A 787 22.59 -32.59 -23.41
C MET A 787 22.20 -34.00 -23.88
N ASP A 788 22.80 -34.44 -24.97
CA ASP A 788 22.75 -35.84 -25.41
C ASP A 788 23.71 -36.74 -24.60
N GLU A 789 23.70 -38.04 -24.89
CA GLU A 789 24.59 -39.04 -24.25
C GLU A 789 26.09 -38.75 -24.48
N ASN A 790 26.42 -37.94 -25.50
CA ASN A 790 27.78 -37.53 -25.82
C ASN A 790 28.19 -36.21 -25.14
N GLY A 791 27.31 -35.61 -24.33
CA GLY A 791 27.55 -34.33 -23.66
C GLY A 791 27.39 -33.09 -24.56
N THR A 792 26.78 -33.24 -25.74
CA THR A 792 26.50 -32.13 -26.67
C THR A 792 25.13 -31.53 -26.40
N TYR A 793 25.03 -30.21 -26.37
CA TYR A 793 23.75 -29.53 -26.16
C TYR A 793 22.78 -29.73 -27.33
N ILE A 794 21.61 -30.30 -27.04
CA ILE A 794 20.62 -30.71 -28.06
C ILE A 794 19.98 -29.48 -28.73
N TYR A 795 19.77 -28.40 -27.98
CA TYR A 795 19.04 -27.22 -28.44
C TYR A 795 19.90 -25.95 -28.60
N ASP A 796 21.22 -26.11 -28.60
CA ASP A 796 22.15 -25.02 -28.88
C ASP A 796 22.58 -25.05 -30.36
N ASN A 797 22.65 -23.87 -31.00
CA ASN A 797 23.03 -23.71 -32.41
C ASN A 797 22.13 -24.45 -33.44
N LEU A 798 20.82 -24.53 -33.18
CA LEU A 798 19.85 -25.06 -34.14
C LEU A 798 19.79 -24.19 -35.42
N PRO A 799 19.62 -24.77 -36.63
CA PRO A 799 19.67 -24.03 -37.89
C PRO A 799 18.65 -22.89 -38.01
N ASP A 800 17.46 -23.06 -37.44
CA ASP A 800 16.34 -22.11 -37.55
C ASP A 800 16.34 -21.01 -36.48
N TYR A 801 17.33 -21.05 -35.58
CA TYR A 801 17.43 -20.13 -34.45
C TYR A 801 18.75 -19.36 -34.45
N ASP A 802 18.68 -18.08 -34.11
CA ASP A 802 19.82 -17.31 -33.63
C ASP A 802 19.80 -17.30 -32.09
N TYR A 803 20.89 -16.87 -31.46
CA TYR A 803 21.03 -16.92 -30.01
C TYR A 803 21.60 -15.62 -29.46
N VAL A 804 21.09 -15.20 -28.30
CA VAL A 804 21.59 -14.03 -27.56
C VAL A 804 22.05 -14.46 -26.18
N ASP A 805 23.30 -14.15 -25.86
CA ASP A 805 23.86 -14.37 -24.53
C ASP A 805 23.74 -13.09 -23.70
N ILE A 806 23.11 -13.21 -22.54
CA ILE A 806 22.92 -12.11 -21.60
C ILE A 806 23.66 -12.45 -20.31
N GLN A 807 24.67 -11.64 -19.99
CA GLN A 807 25.41 -11.76 -18.74
C GLN A 807 24.79 -10.85 -17.66
N TYR A 808 24.72 -11.35 -16.43
CA TYR A 808 24.38 -10.54 -15.26
C TYR A 808 25.17 -10.98 -14.01
N ASP A 809 25.37 -10.07 -13.07
CA ASP A 809 26.12 -10.32 -11.84
C ASP A 809 25.27 -11.03 -10.77
N THR A 810 25.86 -11.99 -10.06
CA THR A 810 25.23 -12.71 -8.95
C THR A 810 25.70 -12.18 -7.59
N TYR A 811 24.79 -12.18 -6.61
CA TYR A 811 25.04 -11.63 -5.28
C TYR A 811 24.52 -12.54 -4.20
N MET A 812 25.20 -12.50 -3.05
CA MET A 812 24.76 -13.14 -1.82
C MET A 812 24.84 -12.16 -0.65
N TRP A 813 23.99 -12.38 0.34
CA TRP A 813 24.03 -11.63 1.58
C TRP A 813 25.12 -12.21 2.48
N ARG A 814 26.09 -11.38 2.87
CA ARG A 814 27.11 -11.72 3.86
C ARG A 814 27.16 -10.66 4.95
N ARG A 815 27.54 -11.04 6.16
CA ARG A 815 27.76 -10.05 7.22
C ARG A 815 29.09 -9.34 7.00
N ARG A 816 29.11 -8.02 7.16
CA ARG A 816 30.34 -7.23 7.02
C ARG A 816 31.42 -7.76 7.96
N ASN A 817 32.58 -8.10 7.39
CA ASN A 817 33.74 -8.71 8.08
C ASN A 817 33.41 -9.99 8.88
N ASN A 818 32.38 -10.76 8.49
CA ASN A 818 31.89 -11.94 9.23
C ASN A 818 31.53 -11.69 10.71
N ASN A 819 31.23 -10.43 11.07
CA ASN A 819 30.84 -10.09 12.43
C ASN A 819 29.34 -10.38 12.65
N GLU A 820 29.00 -11.25 13.61
CA GLU A 820 27.60 -11.60 13.92
C GLU A 820 26.72 -10.42 14.36
N LYS A 821 27.30 -9.27 14.71
CA LYS A 821 26.58 -8.04 15.07
C LYS A 821 26.45 -7.05 13.90
N SER A 822 27.09 -7.29 12.76
CA SER A 822 27.01 -6.38 11.61
C SER A 822 25.81 -6.68 10.72
N ALA A 823 25.33 -5.65 10.02
CA ALA A 823 24.27 -5.77 9.03
C ALA A 823 24.72 -6.67 7.86
N LEU A 824 23.76 -7.39 7.28
CA LEU A 824 23.98 -8.12 6.04
C LEU A 824 24.21 -7.11 4.90
N GLU A 825 25.28 -7.29 4.16
CA GLU A 825 25.59 -6.58 2.93
C GLU A 825 25.48 -7.53 1.74
N LYS A 826 24.94 -7.00 0.64
CA LYS A 826 24.83 -7.72 -0.63
C LYS A 826 26.16 -7.58 -1.34
N VAL A 827 26.92 -8.68 -1.46
CA VAL A 827 28.23 -8.68 -2.10
C VAL A 827 28.23 -9.58 -3.33
N LYS A 828 28.85 -9.09 -4.40
CA LYS A 828 28.99 -9.81 -5.66
C LYS A 828 29.80 -11.09 -5.43
N CYS A 829 29.24 -12.24 -5.82
CA CYS A 829 29.90 -13.54 -5.67
C CYS A 829 30.29 -14.19 -7.00
N GLY A 830 29.83 -13.64 -8.13
CA GLY A 830 30.07 -14.20 -9.44
C GLY A 830 29.26 -13.51 -10.53
N TYR A 831 29.05 -14.22 -11.63
CA TYR A 831 28.16 -13.81 -12.72
C TYR A 831 27.54 -15.03 -13.40
N LYS A 832 26.41 -14.81 -14.08
CA LYS A 832 25.73 -15.82 -14.90
C LYS A 832 25.63 -15.34 -16.33
N ILE A 833 25.74 -16.26 -17.28
CA ILE A 833 25.43 -16.06 -18.69
C ILE A 833 24.22 -16.93 -19.03
N CYS A 834 23.13 -16.29 -19.44
CA CYS A 834 21.92 -16.96 -19.90
C CYS A 834 21.81 -16.81 -21.42
N ARG A 835 21.62 -17.92 -22.12
CA ARG A 835 21.46 -17.95 -23.57
C ARG A 835 19.99 -18.08 -23.95
N PHE A 836 19.50 -17.16 -24.79
CA PHE A 836 18.11 -17.10 -25.24
C PHE A 836 18.00 -17.30 -26.76
N ALA A 837 17.16 -18.24 -27.18
CA ALA A 837 16.88 -18.51 -28.57
C ALA A 837 16.02 -17.40 -29.22
N GLN A 838 16.35 -17.06 -30.47
CA GLN A 838 15.67 -16.10 -31.32
C GLN A 838 15.23 -16.83 -32.59
N ASP A 839 13.92 -16.93 -32.82
CA ASP A 839 13.40 -17.55 -34.03
C ASP A 839 13.70 -16.66 -35.26
N LYS A 840 14.35 -17.22 -36.28
CA LYS A 840 14.70 -16.48 -37.52
C LYS A 840 13.47 -16.01 -38.31
N SER A 841 12.32 -16.67 -38.14
CA SER A 841 11.05 -16.24 -38.73
C SER A 841 10.42 -15.05 -37.99
N GLY A 842 10.94 -14.69 -36.81
CA GLY A 842 10.45 -13.58 -35.99
C GLY A 842 9.34 -13.94 -35.00
N VAL A 843 8.98 -15.22 -34.87
CA VAL A 843 8.02 -15.69 -33.86
C VAL A 843 8.55 -15.45 -32.46
N LYS A 844 7.73 -14.83 -31.60
CA LYS A 844 8.10 -14.47 -30.23
C LYS A 844 7.64 -15.52 -29.23
N SER A 845 8.48 -15.78 -28.22
CA SER A 845 8.17 -16.65 -27.08
C SER A 845 7.03 -16.11 -26.22
N VAL A 846 6.57 -16.90 -25.24
CA VAL A 846 5.34 -16.61 -24.49
C VAL A 846 5.36 -15.22 -23.82
N MET A 847 6.36 -14.89 -23.01
CA MET A 847 6.37 -13.59 -22.30
C MET A 847 6.51 -12.38 -23.25
N PRO A 848 7.46 -12.38 -24.21
CA PRO A 848 7.60 -11.35 -25.23
C PRO A 848 6.32 -11.10 -26.03
N SER A 849 5.66 -12.16 -26.51
CA SER A 849 4.44 -12.03 -27.30
C SER A 849 3.28 -11.44 -26.48
N ILE A 850 3.13 -11.83 -25.21
CA ILE A 850 2.13 -11.25 -24.30
C ILE A 850 2.37 -9.75 -24.08
N LEU A 851 3.63 -9.34 -23.87
CA LEU A 851 3.97 -7.93 -23.69
C LEU A 851 3.70 -7.12 -24.96
N GLU A 852 4.02 -7.68 -26.12
CA GLU A 852 3.74 -7.04 -27.41
C GLU A 852 2.23 -6.82 -27.61
N GLU A 853 1.41 -7.84 -27.31
CA GLU A 853 -0.05 -7.74 -27.33
C GLU A 853 -0.58 -6.65 -26.38
N LEU A 854 -0.06 -6.59 -25.14
CA LEU A 854 -0.44 -5.58 -24.16
C LEU A 854 -0.08 -4.16 -24.61
N LEU A 855 1.14 -3.95 -25.12
CA LEU A 855 1.59 -2.63 -25.59
C LEU A 855 0.77 -2.16 -26.80
N LYS A 856 0.50 -3.06 -27.76
CA LYS A 856 -0.38 -2.79 -28.91
C LYS A 856 -1.80 -2.43 -28.44
N ALA A 857 -2.38 -3.21 -27.53
CA ALA A 857 -3.72 -2.97 -26.98
C ALA A 857 -3.81 -1.63 -26.23
N ARG A 858 -2.77 -1.27 -25.46
CA ARG A 858 -2.71 0.03 -24.76
C ARG A 858 -2.67 1.20 -25.75
N LYS A 859 -1.83 1.09 -26.79
CA LYS A 859 -1.72 2.14 -27.82
C LYS A 859 -3.04 2.32 -28.58
N ALA A 860 -3.71 1.23 -28.92
CA ALA A 860 -5.04 1.28 -29.55
C ALA A 860 -6.08 1.93 -28.62
N THR A 861 -6.13 1.54 -27.35
CA THR A 861 -7.07 2.09 -26.36
C THR A 861 -6.87 3.60 -26.18
N ARG A 862 -5.61 4.07 -26.05
CA ARG A 862 -5.29 5.51 -25.92
C ARG A 862 -5.74 6.35 -27.12
N LYS A 863 -5.72 5.77 -28.33
CA LYS A 863 -6.20 6.46 -29.55
C LYS A 863 -7.72 6.64 -29.57
N LEU A 864 -8.47 5.74 -28.93
CA LEU A 864 -9.94 5.81 -28.88
C LEU A 864 -10.46 6.84 -27.88
N ILE A 865 -9.77 7.07 -26.76
CA ILE A 865 -10.18 8.01 -25.69
C ILE A 865 -10.56 9.41 -26.20
N PRO A 866 -9.75 10.10 -27.03
CA PRO A 866 -10.12 11.44 -27.52
C PRO A 866 -11.23 11.43 -28.58
N GLN A 867 -11.54 10.28 -29.18
CA GLN A 867 -12.59 10.13 -30.19
C GLN A 867 -13.96 9.82 -29.56
N GLU A 868 -13.95 9.33 -28.32
CA GLU A 868 -15.16 8.96 -27.58
C GLU A 868 -15.88 10.20 -27.04
N LYS A 869 -17.21 10.23 -27.24
CA LYS A 869 -18.09 11.33 -26.81
C LYS A 869 -18.82 11.01 -25.51
N ASP A 870 -19.08 9.74 -25.26
CA ASP A 870 -19.75 9.29 -24.04
C ASP A 870 -18.75 9.30 -22.87
N ASP A 871 -19.02 10.11 -21.84
CA ASP A 871 -18.13 10.28 -20.69
C ASP A 871 -17.91 8.98 -19.92
N PHE A 872 -18.93 8.11 -19.84
CA PHE A 872 -18.81 6.80 -19.20
C PHE A 872 -17.84 5.91 -19.99
N MET A 873 -18.00 5.81 -21.30
CA MET A 873 -17.12 5.03 -22.17
C MET A 873 -15.70 5.60 -22.19
N LYS A 874 -15.54 6.92 -22.19
CA LYS A 874 -14.23 7.58 -22.11
C LYS A 874 -13.49 7.19 -20.82
N ASN A 875 -14.20 7.17 -19.70
CA ASN A 875 -13.67 6.74 -18.42
C ASN A 875 -13.36 5.23 -18.39
N VAL A 876 -14.22 4.38 -18.96
CA VAL A 876 -13.93 2.93 -19.16
C VAL A 876 -12.63 2.75 -19.93
N LEU A 877 -12.44 3.48 -21.04
CA LEU A 877 -11.22 3.41 -21.84
C LEU A 877 -9.98 3.90 -21.08
N ASP A 878 -10.11 4.92 -20.22
CA ASP A 878 -9.01 5.36 -19.37
C ASP A 878 -8.63 4.31 -18.30
N LYS A 879 -9.62 3.75 -17.59
CA LYS A 879 -9.37 2.65 -16.63
C LYS A 879 -8.79 1.41 -17.32
N ARG A 880 -9.21 1.13 -18.56
CA ARG A 880 -8.66 0.05 -19.40
C ARG A 880 -7.18 0.27 -19.73
N GLN A 881 -6.81 1.45 -20.23
CA GLN A 881 -5.39 1.71 -20.56
C GLN A 881 -4.50 1.68 -19.32
N ASN A 882 -5.00 2.16 -18.18
CA ASN A 882 -4.30 2.08 -16.89
C ASN A 882 -4.12 0.61 -16.44
N SER A 883 -5.15 -0.22 -16.56
CA SER A 883 -5.08 -1.64 -16.22
C SER A 883 -4.05 -2.40 -17.06
N ILE A 884 -4.00 -2.11 -18.36
CA ILE A 884 -3.01 -2.68 -19.28
C ILE A 884 -1.59 -2.24 -18.89
N LYS A 885 -1.38 -0.94 -18.60
CA LYS A 885 -0.09 -0.40 -18.15
C LYS A 885 0.42 -1.12 -16.90
N ILE A 886 -0.42 -1.22 -15.87
CA ILE A 886 -0.06 -1.84 -14.60
C ILE A 886 0.31 -3.32 -14.80
N THR A 887 -0.47 -4.03 -15.61
CA THR A 887 -0.24 -5.45 -15.93
C THR A 887 1.08 -5.66 -16.67
N ALA A 888 1.36 -4.85 -17.70
CA ALA A 888 2.60 -4.93 -18.48
C ALA A 888 3.85 -4.63 -17.62
N ASN A 889 3.81 -3.57 -16.82
CA ASN A 889 4.93 -3.19 -15.96
C ASN A 889 5.17 -4.20 -14.82
N SER A 890 4.13 -4.89 -14.36
CA SER A 890 4.25 -5.87 -13.27
C SER A 890 4.79 -7.23 -13.73
N LEU A 891 4.80 -7.51 -15.05
CA LEU A 891 5.09 -8.84 -15.56
C LEU A 891 6.53 -9.29 -15.29
N TYR A 892 7.52 -8.46 -15.61
CA TYR A 892 8.94 -8.77 -15.35
C TYR A 892 9.18 -8.95 -13.84
N GLY A 893 8.61 -8.08 -13.01
CA GLY A 893 8.75 -8.15 -11.55
C GLY A 893 8.21 -9.48 -10.99
N GLN A 894 7.13 -10.02 -11.56
CA GLN A 894 6.62 -11.34 -11.17
C GLN A 894 7.52 -12.50 -11.62
N THR A 895 8.34 -12.35 -12.66
CA THR A 895 9.35 -13.39 -12.96
C THR A 895 10.42 -13.44 -11.87
N GLY A 896 10.75 -12.31 -11.25
CA GLY A 896 11.70 -12.24 -10.12
C GLY A 896 11.08 -12.50 -8.74
N ALA A 897 9.75 -12.55 -8.61
CA ALA A 897 9.08 -12.70 -7.32
C ALA A 897 8.89 -14.18 -6.93
N LYS A 898 9.50 -14.62 -5.82
CA LYS A 898 9.35 -16.00 -5.30
C LYS A 898 7.89 -16.38 -5.04
N THR A 899 6.99 -15.43 -4.78
CA THR A 899 5.57 -15.70 -4.57
C THR A 899 4.81 -16.00 -5.87
N SER A 900 5.38 -15.66 -7.05
CA SER A 900 4.77 -15.89 -8.36
C SER A 900 4.69 -17.37 -8.74
N ALA A 901 3.69 -17.74 -9.53
CA ALA A 901 3.51 -19.10 -10.06
C ALA A 901 4.47 -19.41 -11.24
N PHE A 902 4.97 -18.38 -11.92
CA PHE A 902 5.89 -18.46 -13.06
C PHE A 902 7.24 -17.81 -12.72
N TYR A 903 7.73 -18.06 -11.50
CA TYR A 903 9.01 -17.54 -11.03
C TYR A 903 10.17 -18.06 -11.92
N GLU A 904 10.97 -17.14 -12.43
CA GLU A 904 12.20 -17.38 -13.19
C GLU A 904 13.14 -16.18 -13.02
N LYS A 905 14.08 -16.33 -12.08
CA LYS A 905 15.04 -15.27 -11.71
C LYS A 905 15.92 -14.87 -12.90
N ASP A 906 16.30 -15.81 -13.76
CA ASP A 906 17.18 -15.52 -14.89
C ASP A 906 16.53 -14.53 -15.86
N CYS A 907 15.22 -14.62 -16.06
CA CYS A 907 14.47 -13.69 -16.90
C CYS A 907 14.48 -12.27 -16.31
N ALA A 908 14.21 -12.15 -15.01
CA ALA A 908 14.22 -10.85 -14.33
C ALA A 908 15.61 -10.20 -14.35
N ALA A 909 16.65 -10.97 -14.01
CA ALA A 909 18.02 -10.48 -13.96
C ALA A 909 18.59 -10.14 -15.35
N SER A 910 18.23 -10.92 -16.38
CA SER A 910 18.58 -10.61 -17.76
C SER A 910 17.90 -9.33 -18.24
N THR A 911 16.62 -9.15 -17.91
CA THR A 911 15.86 -7.93 -18.25
C THR A 911 16.48 -6.68 -17.64
N THR A 912 16.85 -6.72 -16.35
CA THR A 912 17.52 -5.58 -15.69
C THR A 912 18.92 -5.34 -16.27
N SER A 913 19.66 -6.39 -16.63
CA SER A 913 20.97 -6.28 -17.29
C SER A 913 20.90 -5.55 -18.63
N ILE A 914 19.94 -5.91 -19.48
CA ILE A 914 19.68 -5.21 -20.75
C ILE A 914 19.30 -3.74 -20.48
N GLY A 915 18.47 -3.48 -19.47
CA GLY A 915 18.16 -2.11 -19.04
C GLY A 915 19.41 -1.29 -18.70
N ARG A 916 20.34 -1.86 -17.91
CA ARG A 916 21.63 -1.20 -17.59
C ARG A 916 22.48 -0.94 -18.83
N LYS A 917 22.51 -1.89 -19.77
CA LYS A 917 23.22 -1.75 -21.06
C LYS A 917 22.64 -0.61 -21.89
N LEU A 918 21.31 -0.52 -21.98
CA LEU A 918 20.60 0.51 -22.75
C LEU A 918 20.75 1.91 -22.15
N LEU A 919 20.75 2.02 -20.82
CA LEU A 919 21.05 3.28 -20.13
C LEU A 919 22.48 3.77 -20.46
N THR A 920 23.45 2.85 -20.44
CA THR A 920 24.84 3.15 -20.80
C THR A 920 24.99 3.49 -22.30
N TYR A 921 24.22 2.83 -23.16
CA TYR A 921 24.16 3.14 -24.60
C TYR A 921 23.66 4.57 -24.81
N ALA A 922 22.52 4.95 -24.22
CA ALA A 922 21.92 6.26 -24.40
C ALA A 922 22.89 7.37 -23.93
N LYS A 923 23.54 7.17 -22.77
CA LYS A 923 24.62 8.02 -22.28
C LYS A 923 25.69 8.25 -23.35
N ARG A 924 26.29 7.16 -23.85
CA ARG A 924 27.47 7.22 -24.73
C ARG A 924 27.14 7.77 -26.11
N VAL A 925 26.01 7.37 -26.69
CA VAL A 925 25.67 7.74 -28.07
C VAL A 925 25.35 9.21 -28.17
N ILE A 926 24.54 9.75 -27.25
CA ILE A 926 24.17 11.17 -27.29
C ILE A 926 25.39 12.04 -26.96
N GLU A 927 26.14 11.71 -25.89
CA GLU A 927 27.33 12.48 -25.49
C GLU A 927 28.36 12.52 -26.62
N ASN A 928 28.65 11.40 -27.28
CA ASN A 928 29.68 11.36 -28.33
C ASN A 928 29.20 11.93 -29.67
N ALA A 929 27.93 11.74 -30.06
CA ALA A 929 27.44 12.15 -31.38
C ALA A 929 27.32 13.68 -31.52
N TYR A 930 27.15 14.37 -30.40
CA TYR A 930 27.00 15.82 -30.29
C TYR A 930 28.16 16.47 -29.53
N LYS A 931 29.29 15.78 -29.36
CA LYS A 931 30.51 16.35 -28.78
C LYS A 931 31.25 17.19 -29.81
N ASP A 932 31.56 18.44 -29.45
CA ASP A 932 32.33 19.39 -30.27
C ASP A 932 32.00 19.36 -31.77
N ARG A 933 30.73 19.63 -32.10
CA ARG A 933 30.18 19.44 -33.44
C ARG A 933 29.40 20.65 -33.95
N GLU A 934 29.51 20.91 -35.25
CA GLU A 934 28.62 21.85 -35.96
C GLU A 934 27.30 21.17 -36.32
N VAL A 935 26.18 21.81 -35.96
CA VAL A 935 24.83 21.34 -36.24
C VAL A 935 23.98 22.48 -36.81
N VAL A 936 23.14 22.15 -37.79
CA VAL A 936 22.19 23.10 -38.39
C VAL A 936 20.87 23.00 -37.64
N THR A 937 20.44 24.10 -37.04
CA THR A 937 19.14 24.20 -36.34
C THR A 937 18.09 24.82 -37.26
N ARG A 938 16.81 24.56 -36.98
CA ARG A 938 15.70 25.07 -37.81
C ARG A 938 15.60 26.60 -37.79
N ASN A 939 15.73 27.20 -36.61
CA ASN A 939 15.44 28.62 -36.38
C ASN A 939 16.67 29.47 -36.06
N HIS A 940 17.83 28.87 -35.78
CA HIS A 940 19.02 29.58 -35.26
C HIS A 940 20.28 29.39 -36.14
N GLY A 941 20.13 28.81 -37.33
CA GLY A 941 21.25 28.57 -38.25
C GLY A 941 22.24 27.51 -37.76
N THR A 942 23.48 27.58 -38.23
CA THR A 942 24.56 26.66 -37.83
C THR A 942 25.16 27.09 -36.49
N ILE A 943 25.18 26.19 -35.52
CA ILE A 943 25.73 26.39 -34.19
C ILE A 943 26.74 25.29 -33.85
N LEU A 944 27.63 25.57 -32.90
CA LEU A 944 28.51 24.59 -32.26
C LEU A 944 27.81 24.00 -31.04
N THR A 945 27.88 22.69 -30.86
CA THR A 945 27.36 21.98 -29.69
C THR A 945 28.44 21.10 -29.08
N ASP A 946 28.39 20.96 -27.75
CA ASP A 946 29.28 20.08 -27.00
C ASP A 946 28.46 19.38 -25.92
N ALA A 947 27.83 18.27 -26.30
CA ALA A 947 26.94 17.53 -25.41
C ALA A 947 27.68 16.94 -24.21
N GLU A 948 27.11 17.11 -23.03
CA GLU A 948 27.67 16.64 -21.77
C GLU A 948 26.60 15.93 -20.94
N TYR A 949 26.90 14.69 -20.53
CA TYR A 949 26.04 13.93 -19.61
C TYR A 949 25.97 14.59 -18.24
N VAL A 950 24.75 14.68 -17.68
CA VAL A 950 24.45 15.27 -16.37
C VAL A 950 23.97 14.22 -15.36
N TYR A 951 22.98 13.40 -15.73
CA TYR A 951 22.33 12.44 -14.83
C TYR A 951 21.69 11.29 -15.60
N GLY A 952 21.51 10.13 -14.96
CA GLY A 952 20.81 9.00 -15.54
C GLY A 952 20.17 8.14 -14.46
N ASP A 953 18.87 7.84 -14.63
CA ASP A 953 18.06 7.10 -13.68
C ASP A 953 17.28 6.01 -14.43
N THR A 954 17.74 4.77 -14.32
CA THR A 954 17.09 3.56 -14.84
C THR A 954 16.83 3.54 -16.36
N ASP A 955 15.87 4.32 -16.83
CA ASP A 955 15.38 4.44 -18.21
C ASP A 955 15.63 5.82 -18.84
N SER A 956 16.00 6.82 -18.04
CA SER A 956 16.17 8.19 -18.51
C SER A 956 17.62 8.68 -18.40
N VAL A 957 18.03 9.51 -19.36
CA VAL A 957 19.33 10.19 -19.39
C VAL A 957 19.17 11.69 -19.63
N PHE A 958 20.01 12.46 -18.94
CA PHE A 958 19.95 13.91 -18.89
C PHE A 958 21.23 14.49 -19.46
N PHE A 959 21.10 15.44 -20.38
CA PHE A 959 22.23 16.09 -21.05
C PHE A 959 22.03 17.59 -21.15
N LYS A 960 23.15 18.30 -21.17
CA LYS A 960 23.22 19.67 -21.69
C LYS A 960 23.94 19.64 -23.03
N PHE A 961 23.51 20.46 -23.98
CA PHE A 961 24.10 20.52 -25.33
C PHE A 961 25.11 21.66 -25.50
N ASN A 962 25.25 22.53 -24.50
CA ASN A 962 26.19 23.66 -24.46
C ASN A 962 26.28 24.42 -25.82
N PRO A 963 25.16 24.94 -26.37
CA PRO A 963 25.14 25.56 -27.69
C PRO A 963 25.99 26.84 -27.73
N ARG A 964 26.72 27.05 -28.81
CA ARG A 964 27.58 28.23 -29.04
C ARG A 964 27.46 28.69 -30.49
N LYS A 965 27.69 29.97 -30.72
CA LYS A 965 27.90 30.50 -32.07
C LYS A 965 29.22 29.96 -32.65
N LEU A 966 29.40 30.08 -33.97
CA LEU A 966 30.62 29.63 -34.66
C LEU A 966 31.90 30.33 -34.17
N ASP A 967 31.78 31.51 -33.56
CA ASP A 967 32.88 32.25 -32.93
C ASP A 967 33.22 31.74 -31.51
N GLY A 968 32.52 30.72 -31.01
CA GLY A 968 32.70 30.15 -29.68
C GLY A 968 31.88 30.83 -28.58
N THR A 969 31.12 31.89 -28.88
CA THR A 969 30.28 32.59 -27.89
C THR A 969 29.13 31.69 -27.40
N PRO A 970 28.97 31.47 -26.09
CA PRO A 970 27.88 30.67 -25.55
C PRO A 970 26.50 31.26 -25.88
N ILE A 971 25.56 30.40 -26.29
CA ILE A 971 24.14 30.72 -26.42
C ILE A 971 23.47 30.33 -25.10
N ILE A 972 22.74 31.26 -24.48
CA ILE A 972 22.16 31.10 -23.14
C ILE A 972 20.68 31.52 -23.11
N GLY A 973 19.96 31.15 -22.05
CA GLY A 973 18.57 31.57 -21.82
C GLY A 973 17.56 30.86 -22.73
N MET A 974 16.55 31.58 -23.20
CA MET A 974 15.43 30.99 -23.97
C MET A 974 15.85 30.49 -25.35
N GLU A 975 16.82 31.13 -25.99
CA GLU A 975 17.41 30.66 -27.26
C GLU A 975 18.08 29.30 -27.07
N ALA A 976 18.87 29.15 -26.00
CA ALA A 976 19.50 27.87 -25.66
C ALA A 976 18.46 26.78 -25.34
N LEU A 977 17.34 27.14 -24.70
CA LEU A 977 16.26 26.22 -24.37
C LEU A 977 15.61 25.64 -25.63
N ASP A 978 15.27 26.51 -26.59
CA ASP A 978 14.67 26.10 -27.88
C ASP A 978 15.61 25.15 -28.64
N ILE A 979 16.88 25.55 -28.80
CA ILE A 979 17.92 24.71 -29.44
C ILE A 979 18.07 23.37 -28.71
N THR A 980 18.10 23.38 -27.38
CA THR A 980 18.26 22.14 -26.59
C THR A 980 17.07 21.19 -26.76
N ILE A 981 15.84 21.71 -26.85
CA ILE A 981 14.65 20.89 -27.13
C ILE A 981 14.74 20.28 -28.53
N GLU A 982 15.13 21.05 -29.54
CA GLU A 982 15.31 20.57 -30.91
C GLU A 982 16.36 19.46 -30.98
N LEU A 983 17.56 19.70 -30.44
CA LEU A 983 18.67 18.75 -30.45
C LEU A 983 18.34 17.48 -29.67
N ALA A 984 17.62 17.57 -28.54
CA ALA A 984 17.25 16.41 -27.77
C ALA A 984 16.21 15.51 -28.49
N GLN A 985 15.25 16.12 -29.20
CA GLN A 985 14.31 15.38 -30.06
C GLN A 985 15.04 14.66 -31.19
N GLU A 986 15.98 15.34 -31.84
CA GLU A 986 16.79 14.73 -32.89
C GLU A 986 17.66 13.60 -32.33
N ALA A 987 18.35 13.83 -31.21
CA ALA A 987 19.24 12.86 -30.58
C ALA A 987 18.49 11.58 -30.18
N GLY A 988 17.29 11.70 -29.58
CA GLY A 988 16.43 10.54 -29.27
C GLY A 988 16.03 9.77 -30.53
N ARG A 989 15.58 10.48 -31.57
CA ARG A 989 15.21 9.87 -32.86
C ARG A 989 16.38 9.13 -33.51
N LEU A 990 17.57 9.76 -33.58
CA LEU A 990 18.76 9.17 -34.20
C LEU A 990 19.27 7.97 -33.40
N ALA A 991 19.34 8.08 -32.07
CA ALA A 991 19.73 6.97 -31.21
C ALA A 991 18.78 5.77 -31.38
N THR A 992 17.47 6.02 -31.48
CA THR A 992 16.46 4.98 -31.69
C THR A 992 16.67 4.18 -32.98
N MET A 993 17.20 4.79 -34.04
CA MET A 993 17.44 4.10 -35.32
C MET A 993 18.42 2.92 -35.23
N PHE A 994 19.30 2.90 -34.21
CA PHE A 994 20.28 1.83 -34.01
C PHE A 994 19.86 0.81 -32.93
N LEU A 995 18.66 0.97 -32.35
CA LEU A 995 18.14 0.06 -31.35
C LEU A 995 17.33 -1.06 -31.99
N LYS A 996 17.34 -2.24 -31.35
CA LYS A 996 16.41 -3.30 -31.71
C LYS A 996 14.98 -2.86 -31.40
N LYS A 997 14.05 -3.04 -32.36
CA LYS A 997 12.63 -2.83 -32.10
C LYS A 997 12.17 -3.75 -30.94
N PRO A 998 11.25 -3.31 -30.05
CA PRO A 998 10.47 -2.08 -30.11
C PRO A 998 11.02 -0.95 -29.22
N HIS A 999 12.32 -0.95 -28.89
CA HIS A 999 12.88 0.15 -28.11
C HIS A 999 12.71 1.48 -28.81
N ASP A 1000 12.35 2.50 -28.03
CA ASP A 1000 12.09 3.85 -28.48
C ASP A 1000 12.62 4.81 -27.42
N LEU A 1001 13.60 5.63 -27.78
CA LEU A 1001 14.26 6.61 -26.92
C LEU A 1001 13.73 7.99 -27.30
N GLU A 1002 12.77 8.50 -26.52
CA GLU A 1002 11.99 9.68 -26.85
C GLU A 1002 12.41 10.88 -25.99
N TYR A 1003 12.38 12.07 -26.58
CA TYR A 1003 12.45 13.30 -25.81
C TYR A 1003 11.24 13.39 -24.87
N GLU A 1004 11.49 13.63 -23.58
CA GLU A 1004 10.42 13.76 -22.59
C GLU A 1004 10.20 15.22 -22.18
N LYS A 1005 11.28 15.92 -21.80
CA LYS A 1005 11.23 17.24 -21.17
C LYS A 1005 12.60 17.91 -21.11
N THR A 1006 12.63 19.22 -20.93
CA THR A 1006 13.85 20.00 -20.65
C THR A 1006 13.69 20.80 -19.36
N PHE A 1007 14.73 20.87 -18.54
CA PHE A 1007 14.77 21.70 -17.33
C PHE A 1007 15.59 22.96 -17.55
N HIS A 1008 15.01 24.13 -17.25
CA HIS A 1008 15.73 25.41 -17.30
C HIS A 1008 15.10 26.48 -16.38
N PRO A 1009 15.67 26.80 -15.21
CA PRO A 1009 16.88 26.22 -14.61
C PRO A 1009 16.66 24.83 -13.98
N PHE A 1010 17.76 24.17 -13.61
CA PHE A 1010 17.79 22.82 -13.01
C PHE A 1010 18.76 22.72 -11.84
N CYS A 1011 18.32 22.13 -10.72
CA CYS A 1011 19.14 21.85 -9.54
C CYS A 1011 19.18 20.34 -9.27
N LEU A 1012 20.36 19.74 -9.39
CA LEU A 1012 20.61 18.34 -9.12
C LEU A 1012 21.50 18.19 -7.88
N LEU A 1013 20.94 17.61 -6.81
CA LEU A 1013 21.64 17.49 -5.52
C LEU A 1013 22.35 16.15 -5.38
N SER A 1014 21.68 15.06 -5.77
CA SER A 1014 22.18 13.69 -5.69
C SER A 1014 21.25 12.75 -6.46
N LYS A 1015 21.59 11.45 -6.48
CA LYS A 1015 20.76 10.40 -7.08
C LYS A 1015 19.31 10.52 -6.57
N LYS A 1016 18.35 10.56 -7.50
CA LYS A 1016 16.90 10.71 -7.26
C LYS A 1016 16.49 11.98 -6.50
N ARG A 1017 17.34 13.01 -6.43
CA ARG A 1017 17.10 14.26 -5.67
C ARG A 1017 17.40 15.49 -6.52
N TYR A 1018 16.36 16.06 -7.13
CA TYR A 1018 16.46 17.24 -8.01
C TYR A 1018 15.19 18.09 -8.04
N VAL A 1019 15.32 19.34 -8.52
CA VAL A 1019 14.23 20.28 -8.79
C VAL A 1019 14.56 21.15 -10.00
N GLY A 1020 13.57 21.49 -10.82
CA GLY A 1020 13.78 22.39 -11.96
C GLY A 1020 12.47 22.89 -12.56
N MET A 1021 12.59 23.92 -13.40
CA MET A 1021 11.49 24.42 -14.23
C MET A 1021 11.42 23.58 -15.51
N MET A 1022 10.38 22.76 -15.61
CA MET A 1022 10.18 21.79 -16.68
C MET A 1022 9.45 22.44 -17.85
N TYR A 1023 10.00 22.29 -19.05
CA TYR A 1023 9.41 22.64 -20.33
C TYR A 1023 9.20 21.35 -21.13
N GLU A 1024 8.14 21.33 -21.92
CA GLU A 1024 7.86 20.27 -22.90
C GLU A 1024 8.07 20.87 -24.29
N HIS A 1025 7.08 20.83 -25.18
CA HIS A 1025 7.18 21.40 -26.53
C HIS A 1025 6.84 22.90 -26.60
N ASP A 1026 6.16 23.45 -25.60
CA ASP A 1026 5.78 24.87 -25.55
C ASP A 1026 6.76 25.64 -24.65
N LEU A 1027 7.50 26.57 -25.26
CA LEU A 1027 8.50 27.40 -24.58
C LEU A 1027 7.88 28.39 -23.59
N ASN A 1028 6.60 28.75 -23.75
CA ASN A 1028 5.93 29.73 -22.90
C ASN A 1028 5.28 29.09 -21.67
N LYS A 1029 5.26 27.76 -21.59
CA LYS A 1029 4.55 27.01 -20.56
C LYS A 1029 5.50 26.12 -19.79
N CYS A 1030 5.90 26.58 -18.61
CA CYS A 1030 6.75 25.83 -17.70
C CYS A 1030 6.03 25.41 -16.42
N LYS A 1031 6.54 24.35 -15.80
CA LYS A 1031 6.06 23.83 -14.52
C LYS A 1031 7.22 23.42 -13.64
N ARG A 1032 7.24 23.86 -12.38
CA ARG A 1032 8.18 23.36 -11.39
C ARG A 1032 7.97 21.86 -11.14
N LYS A 1033 9.02 21.05 -11.33
CA LYS A 1033 9.05 19.61 -11.00
C LYS A 1033 10.09 19.37 -9.92
N SER A 1034 9.77 18.52 -8.95
CA SER A 1034 10.63 18.17 -7.83
C SER A 1034 10.60 16.66 -7.59
N MET A 1035 11.76 16.05 -7.37
CA MET A 1035 11.93 14.61 -7.13
C MET A 1035 12.85 14.40 -5.92
N GLY A 1036 12.41 13.57 -4.96
CA GLY A 1036 13.18 13.15 -3.77
C GLY A 1036 13.67 14.26 -2.81
N ILE A 1037 13.41 15.53 -3.10
CA ILE A 1037 13.73 16.66 -2.23
C ILE A 1037 12.68 16.86 -1.14
N VAL A 1038 13.01 17.70 -0.15
CA VAL A 1038 12.19 17.93 1.05
C VAL A 1038 10.76 18.36 0.73
N LEU A 1039 10.54 19.10 -0.36
CA LEU A 1039 9.20 19.50 -0.82
C LEU A 1039 8.26 18.31 -1.09
N LYS A 1040 8.80 17.13 -1.43
CA LYS A 1040 8.01 15.90 -1.68
C LYS A 1040 7.99 14.93 -0.50
N ARG A 1041 8.79 15.20 0.53
CA ARG A 1041 8.86 14.38 1.74
C ARG A 1041 7.73 14.72 2.71
N ARG A 1042 7.29 13.72 3.49
CA ARG A 1042 6.16 13.82 4.44
C ARG A 1042 6.61 13.84 5.90
N ASP A 1043 7.88 13.57 6.16
CA ASP A 1043 8.51 13.44 7.48
C ASP A 1043 9.13 14.74 8.00
N ASN A 1044 9.12 15.79 7.19
CA ASN A 1044 9.61 17.12 7.55
C ASN A 1044 8.46 18.03 8.01
N ALA A 1045 8.75 18.93 8.95
CA ALA A 1045 7.81 19.94 9.39
C ALA A 1045 7.45 20.92 8.23
N PRO A 1046 6.23 21.47 8.19
CA PRO A 1046 5.81 22.44 7.17
C PRO A 1046 6.78 23.60 6.97
N ILE A 1047 7.34 24.16 8.07
CA ILE A 1047 8.30 25.27 8.04
C ILE A 1047 9.52 24.96 7.16
N VAL A 1048 9.94 23.69 7.10
CA VAL A 1048 11.09 23.29 6.29
C VAL A 1048 10.74 23.42 4.82
N LYS A 1049 9.51 23.09 4.43
CA LYS A 1049 9.04 23.23 3.05
C LYS A 1049 8.90 24.69 2.67
N ASP A 1050 8.43 25.54 3.58
CA ASP A 1050 8.27 26.97 3.31
C ASP A 1050 9.62 27.65 3.10
N ILE A 1051 10.58 27.42 4.00
CA ILE A 1051 11.93 28.01 3.88
C ILE A 1051 12.66 27.42 2.66
N TYR A 1052 12.72 26.10 2.55
CA TYR A 1052 13.42 25.44 1.44
C TYR A 1052 12.75 25.75 0.09
N GLY A 1053 11.42 25.79 0.07
CA GLY A 1053 10.62 26.14 -1.10
C GLY A 1053 10.82 27.57 -1.54
N GLY A 1054 10.80 28.54 -0.60
CA GLY A 1054 11.06 29.94 -0.90
C GLY A 1054 12.46 30.15 -1.47
N ILE A 1055 13.47 29.46 -0.91
CA ILE A 1055 14.84 29.44 -1.47
C ILE A 1055 14.82 28.90 -2.91
N VAL A 1056 14.17 27.75 -3.14
CA VAL A 1056 14.05 27.17 -4.47
C VAL A 1056 13.33 28.11 -5.43
N ASP A 1057 12.30 28.83 -5.00
CA ASP A 1057 11.53 29.72 -5.88
C ASP A 1057 12.34 30.93 -6.32
N ILE A 1058 13.11 31.52 -5.41
CA ILE A 1058 14.04 32.59 -5.75
C ILE A 1058 15.10 32.07 -6.74
N LEU A 1059 15.67 30.88 -6.50
CA LEU A 1059 16.68 30.29 -7.37
C LEU A 1059 16.14 29.87 -8.74
N MET A 1060 14.89 29.39 -8.81
CA MET A 1060 14.28 28.89 -10.05
C MET A 1060 13.66 30.00 -10.91
N ASN A 1061 13.04 31.00 -10.27
CA ASN A 1061 12.33 32.08 -10.98
C ASN A 1061 13.25 33.28 -11.23
N ASN A 1062 14.01 33.69 -10.21
CA ASN A 1062 14.80 34.93 -10.27
C ASN A 1062 16.28 34.67 -10.57
N LYS A 1063 16.73 33.42 -10.42
CA LYS A 1063 18.14 33.00 -10.58
C LYS A 1063 19.11 33.79 -9.68
N ASP A 1064 18.63 34.23 -8.50
CA ASP A 1064 19.36 35.09 -7.58
C ASP A 1064 19.77 34.36 -6.29
N ILE A 1065 21.07 34.15 -6.12
CA ILE A 1065 21.64 33.44 -4.97
C ILE A 1065 21.70 34.34 -3.73
N GLU A 1066 21.95 35.64 -3.91
CA GLU A 1066 22.06 36.60 -2.83
C GLU A 1066 20.70 36.81 -2.16
N SER A 1067 19.66 37.07 -2.94
CA SER A 1067 18.29 37.20 -2.45
C SER A 1067 17.83 35.93 -1.71
N ALA A 1068 18.20 34.74 -2.19
CA ALA A 1068 17.88 33.48 -1.52
C ALA A 1068 18.58 33.36 -0.15
N SER A 1069 19.82 33.85 -0.04
CA SER A 1069 20.57 33.86 1.23
C SER A 1069 20.00 34.86 2.24
N ILE A 1070 19.57 36.04 1.78
CA ILE A 1070 18.93 37.07 2.60
C ILE A 1070 17.58 36.56 3.12
N PHE A 1071 16.78 35.92 2.26
CA PHE A 1071 15.52 35.28 2.64
C PHE A 1071 15.73 34.23 3.73
N LEU A 1072 16.74 33.36 3.59
CA LEU A 1072 17.08 32.38 4.63
C LEU A 1072 17.41 33.05 5.97
N LYS A 1073 18.28 34.08 5.97
CA LYS A 1073 18.66 34.78 7.20
C LYS A 1073 17.46 35.38 7.92
N LYS A 1074 16.54 36.02 7.19
CA LYS A 1074 15.27 36.52 7.73
C LYS A 1074 14.46 35.41 8.41
N CYS A 1075 14.27 34.28 7.74
CA CYS A 1075 13.54 33.14 8.29
C CYS A 1075 14.21 32.55 9.53
N LEU A 1076 15.55 32.49 9.55
CA LEU A 1076 16.32 32.01 10.70
C LEU A 1076 16.17 32.96 11.90
N ASP A 1077 16.14 34.27 11.69
CA ASP A 1077 15.89 35.24 12.75
C ASP A 1077 14.46 35.13 13.32
N GLU A 1078 13.44 34.92 12.47
CA GLU A 1078 12.06 34.63 12.92
C GLU A 1078 11.98 33.36 13.78
N MET A 1079 12.64 32.28 13.34
CA MET A 1079 12.76 31.04 14.12
C MET A 1079 13.50 31.25 15.45
N ALA A 1080 14.58 32.04 15.46
CA ALA A 1080 15.35 32.37 16.66
C ALA A 1080 14.60 33.29 17.63
N ASN A 1081 13.60 34.03 17.15
CA ASN A 1081 12.71 34.87 17.94
C ASN A 1081 11.48 34.11 18.44
N GLY A 1082 11.20 32.91 17.90
CA GLY A 1082 10.06 32.09 18.30
C GLY A 1082 8.72 32.63 17.81
N THR A 1083 8.71 33.39 16.71
CA THR A 1083 7.51 34.01 16.12
C THR A 1083 6.78 33.08 15.16
N VAL A 1084 7.32 31.88 14.90
CA VAL A 1084 6.74 30.90 13.97
C VAL A 1084 5.58 30.14 14.65
N PRO A 1085 4.40 30.06 14.02
CA PRO A 1085 3.27 29.32 14.56
C PRO A 1085 3.57 27.83 14.80
N ILE A 1086 3.03 27.26 15.88
CA ILE A 1086 3.25 25.84 16.22
C ILE A 1086 2.79 24.88 15.11
N GLY A 1087 1.73 25.23 14.37
CA GLY A 1087 1.23 24.46 13.23
C GLY A 1087 2.31 24.20 12.16
N LYS A 1088 3.21 25.17 11.96
CA LYS A 1088 4.33 25.05 11.02
C LYS A 1088 5.44 24.11 11.49
N LEU A 1089 5.44 23.74 12.76
CA LEU A 1089 6.46 22.91 13.40
C LEU A 1089 6.02 21.44 13.55
N ILE A 1090 4.77 21.11 13.24
CA ILE A 1090 4.24 19.75 13.42
C ILE A 1090 4.95 18.76 12.50
N ILE A 1091 5.55 17.72 13.09
CA ILE A 1091 6.12 16.57 12.37
C ILE A 1091 5.15 15.41 12.50
N THR A 1092 4.96 14.64 11.42
CA THR A 1092 4.17 13.40 11.46
C THR A 1092 5.02 12.20 11.08
N LYS A 1093 4.92 11.10 11.85
CA LYS A 1093 5.57 9.82 11.52
C LYS A 1093 4.63 8.64 11.66
N SER A 1094 4.69 7.73 10.69
CA SER A 1094 3.90 6.50 10.71
C SER A 1094 4.42 5.52 11.78
N LEU A 1095 3.50 4.98 12.57
CA LEU A 1095 3.75 3.84 13.44
C LEU A 1095 3.84 2.58 12.58
N ARG A 1096 4.96 1.89 12.70
CA ARG A 1096 5.17 0.57 12.10
C ARG A 1096 4.62 -0.52 13.03
N SER A 1097 4.43 -1.68 12.45
CA SER A 1097 4.06 -2.91 13.15
C SER A 1097 5.07 -3.20 14.26
N GLY A 1098 6.35 -3.33 13.91
CA GLY A 1098 7.43 -3.58 14.86
C GLY A 1098 8.59 -2.58 14.77
N TYR A 1099 9.36 -2.53 15.86
CA TYR A 1099 10.66 -1.86 15.94
C TYR A 1099 11.63 -2.77 16.70
N ALA A 1100 12.89 -2.87 16.29
CA ALA A 1100 13.89 -3.66 17.02
C ALA A 1100 14.11 -3.11 18.43
N ASN A 1101 14.12 -1.78 18.58
CA ASN A 1101 14.24 -1.09 19.87
C ASN A 1101 13.11 -0.07 20.05
N PRO A 1102 11.87 -0.50 20.40
CA PRO A 1102 10.70 0.37 20.47
C PRO A 1102 10.89 1.60 21.37
N ASP A 1103 11.59 1.43 22.50
CA ASP A 1103 11.83 2.49 23.49
C ASP A 1103 12.76 3.61 22.99
N GLN A 1104 13.50 3.38 21.89
CA GLN A 1104 14.34 4.40 21.26
C GLN A 1104 13.62 5.15 20.14
N ILE A 1105 12.45 4.67 19.71
CA ILE A 1105 11.70 5.25 18.62
C ILE A 1105 10.77 6.34 19.16
N ALA A 1106 11.13 7.60 18.90
CA ALA A 1106 10.48 8.76 19.52
C ALA A 1106 8.95 8.75 19.42
N HIS A 1107 8.40 8.58 18.21
CA HIS A 1107 6.95 8.59 17.99
C HIS A 1107 6.24 7.33 18.51
N LYS A 1108 6.95 6.22 18.72
CA LYS A 1108 6.40 5.04 19.39
C LYS A 1108 6.27 5.28 20.89
N VAL A 1109 7.32 5.81 21.52
CA VAL A 1109 7.30 6.24 22.92
C VAL A 1109 6.20 7.27 23.16
N LEU A 1110 6.04 8.24 22.25
CA LEU A 1110 4.95 9.22 22.35
C LEU A 1110 3.58 8.54 22.20
N ALA A 1111 3.39 7.63 21.25
CA ALA A 1111 2.12 6.91 21.10
C ALA A 1111 1.76 6.09 22.35
N ASP A 1112 2.74 5.46 22.99
CA ASP A 1112 2.52 4.76 24.25
C ASP A 1112 2.23 5.74 25.40
N ARG A 1113 2.88 6.92 25.43
CA ARG A 1113 2.57 8.00 26.39
C ARG A 1113 1.19 8.62 26.16
N ILE A 1114 0.74 8.75 24.91
CA ILE A 1114 -0.62 9.17 24.57
C ILE A 1114 -1.58 8.12 25.11
N GLY A 1115 -1.38 6.84 24.80
CA GLY A 1115 -2.24 5.76 25.30
C GLY A 1115 -2.26 5.61 26.83
N SER A 1116 -1.19 5.98 27.54
CA SER A 1116 -1.20 6.04 29.01
C SER A 1116 -2.02 7.22 29.56
N ARG A 1117 -2.09 8.34 28.82
CA ARG A 1117 -2.84 9.55 29.21
C ARG A 1117 -4.31 9.48 28.79
N ASP A 1118 -4.52 9.05 27.56
CA ASP A 1118 -5.81 8.89 26.89
C ASP A 1118 -5.78 7.57 26.08
N PRO A 1119 -6.19 6.46 26.72
CA PRO A 1119 -6.22 5.15 26.09
C PRO A 1119 -7.10 5.08 24.85
N GLY A 1120 -8.17 5.90 24.77
CA GLY A 1120 -9.10 5.92 23.64
C GLY A 1120 -8.50 6.49 22.37
N ASN A 1121 -7.58 7.44 22.51
CA ASN A 1121 -6.90 8.09 21.40
C ASN A 1121 -5.49 7.55 21.12
N LYS A 1122 -5.16 6.36 21.63
CA LYS A 1122 -3.86 5.73 21.38
C LYS A 1122 -3.67 5.47 19.87
N PRO A 1123 -2.63 6.04 19.23
CA PRO A 1123 -2.37 5.76 17.82
C PRO A 1123 -2.00 4.29 17.56
N GLY A 1124 -2.63 3.69 16.56
CA GLY A 1124 -2.45 2.30 16.15
C GLY A 1124 -1.34 2.09 15.11
N VAL A 1125 -1.11 0.84 14.72
CA VAL A 1125 -0.15 0.53 13.65
C VAL A 1125 -0.66 1.03 12.31
N GLY A 1126 0.19 1.72 11.55
CA GLY A 1126 -0.14 2.38 10.30
C GLY A 1126 -0.55 3.85 10.47
N ASP A 1127 -0.96 4.26 11.67
CA ASP A 1127 -1.32 5.65 11.97
C ASP A 1127 -0.11 6.56 11.96
N ARG A 1128 -0.33 7.84 11.67
CA ARG A 1128 0.71 8.86 11.79
C ARG A 1128 0.54 9.64 13.08
N VAL A 1129 1.56 9.62 13.91
CA VAL A 1129 1.64 10.39 15.15
C VAL A 1129 2.18 11.78 14.83
N ALA A 1130 1.41 12.82 15.16
CA ALA A 1130 1.80 14.22 15.06
C ALA A 1130 2.49 14.67 16.35
N PHE A 1131 3.60 15.40 16.25
CA PHE A 1131 4.35 15.87 17.41
C PHE A 1131 5.23 17.09 17.10
N VAL A 1132 5.62 17.80 18.16
CA VAL A 1132 6.53 18.95 18.13
C VAL A 1132 7.64 18.73 19.16
N TYR A 1133 8.87 19.16 18.84
CA TYR A 1133 10.00 19.11 19.76
C TYR A 1133 9.91 20.19 20.86
N ILE A 1134 10.07 19.76 22.11
CA ILE A 1134 10.06 20.60 23.32
C ILE A 1134 11.45 20.68 23.96
N SER A 1135 11.72 21.79 24.63
CA SER A 1135 12.96 22.03 25.38
C SER A 1135 12.93 21.31 26.74
N LYS A 1136 13.99 20.55 27.07
CA LYS A 1136 14.19 19.93 28.41
C LYS A 1136 15.53 20.32 29.03
N LYS A 1137 15.58 20.32 30.37
CA LYS A 1137 16.69 20.86 31.19
C LYS A 1137 17.95 19.97 31.27
N THR A 1138 17.92 18.72 30.83
CA THR A 1138 19.02 17.74 30.99
C THR A 1138 19.62 17.30 29.66
N SER A 1139 20.96 17.26 29.59
CA SER A 1139 21.74 17.01 28.36
C SER A 1139 21.70 15.56 27.84
N THR A 1140 21.18 14.61 28.63
CA THR A 1140 21.15 13.17 28.35
C THR A 1140 19.73 12.59 28.26
N THR A 1141 18.81 13.27 27.57
CA THR A 1141 17.42 12.80 27.38
C THR A 1141 17.24 12.13 26.02
N LEU A 1142 16.50 11.01 25.99
CA LEU A 1142 16.16 10.29 24.76
C LEU A 1142 15.22 11.14 23.89
N GLN A 1143 15.23 10.91 22.57
CA GLN A 1143 14.39 11.71 21.66
C GLN A 1143 12.89 11.62 21.97
N GLY A 1144 12.40 10.45 22.40
CA GLY A 1144 11.00 10.26 22.78
C GLY A 1144 10.56 11.19 23.90
N GLU A 1145 11.48 11.58 24.80
CA GLU A 1145 11.19 12.49 25.91
C GLU A 1145 11.16 13.97 25.51
N ARG A 1146 11.66 14.30 24.33
CA ARG A 1146 11.77 15.67 23.81
C ARG A 1146 10.68 16.01 22.79
N ILE A 1147 9.66 15.17 22.66
CA ILE A 1147 8.53 15.40 21.76
C ILE A 1147 7.20 15.28 22.50
N GLU A 1148 6.22 16.05 22.04
CA GLU A 1148 4.88 16.07 22.61
C GLU A 1148 3.82 16.51 21.57
N THR A 1149 2.54 16.23 21.83
CA THR A 1149 1.45 16.64 20.93
C THR A 1149 1.23 18.16 20.99
N PRO A 1150 0.82 18.80 19.87
CA PRO A 1150 0.55 20.25 19.84
C PRO A 1150 -0.46 20.70 20.90
N GLU A 1151 -1.52 19.93 21.10
CA GLU A 1151 -2.60 20.22 22.05
C GLU A 1151 -2.07 20.24 23.49
N PHE A 1152 -1.30 19.21 23.86
CA PHE A 1152 -0.70 19.11 25.18
C PHE A 1152 0.33 20.23 25.44
N ILE A 1153 1.07 20.65 24.41
CA ILE A 1153 2.00 21.78 24.51
C ILE A 1153 1.26 23.08 24.84
N TYR A 1154 0.11 23.31 24.20
CA TYR A 1154 -0.70 24.50 24.43
C TYR A 1154 -1.29 24.52 25.86
N GLU A 1155 -1.93 23.41 26.25
CA GLU A 1155 -2.54 23.26 27.58
C GLU A 1155 -1.51 23.40 28.72
N ASN A 1156 -0.32 22.82 28.55
CA ASN A 1156 0.72 22.78 29.57
C ASN A 1156 1.79 23.89 29.40
N LYS A 1157 1.61 24.81 28.44
CA LYS A 1157 2.50 25.94 28.15
C LYS A 1157 3.97 25.52 28.02
N LEU A 1158 4.24 24.41 27.34
CA LEU A 1158 5.60 23.88 27.18
C LEU A 1158 6.44 24.72 26.20
N THR A 1159 7.73 24.90 26.50
CA THR A 1159 8.64 25.65 25.62
C THR A 1159 9.10 24.80 24.44
N ILE A 1160 8.93 25.31 23.22
CA ILE A 1160 9.34 24.66 21.97
C ILE A 1160 10.86 24.73 21.77
N ASP A 1161 11.47 23.68 21.22
CA ASP A 1161 12.89 23.63 20.87
C ASP A 1161 13.13 24.00 19.39
N TYR A 1162 13.15 25.30 19.09
CA TYR A 1162 13.44 25.84 17.75
C TYR A 1162 14.84 25.46 17.23
N THR A 1163 15.81 25.26 18.14
CA THR A 1163 17.18 24.86 17.78
C THR A 1163 17.20 23.51 17.08
N HIS A 1164 16.36 22.56 17.52
CA HIS A 1164 16.21 21.27 16.87
C HIS A 1164 15.75 21.43 15.42
N TYR A 1165 14.75 22.27 15.15
CA TYR A 1165 14.27 22.49 13.78
C TYR A 1165 15.33 23.15 12.89
N ILE A 1166 16.03 24.16 13.39
CA ILE A 1166 17.11 24.81 12.63
C ILE A 1166 18.20 23.79 12.29
N THR A 1167 18.72 23.07 13.28
CA THR A 1167 19.90 22.20 13.10
C THR A 1167 19.60 20.84 12.45
N ASN A 1168 18.48 20.20 12.79
CA ASN A 1168 18.16 18.84 12.33
C ASN A 1168 17.24 18.80 11.11
N GLN A 1169 16.41 19.82 10.90
CA GLN A 1169 15.39 19.84 9.84
C GLN A 1169 15.72 20.82 8.69
N ILE A 1170 16.08 22.07 8.98
CA ILE A 1170 16.30 23.14 7.98
C ILE A 1170 17.74 23.14 7.45
N MET A 1171 18.73 23.14 8.35
CA MET A 1171 20.13 23.35 8.00
C MET A 1171 20.66 22.31 7.02
N LYS A 1172 20.37 21.02 7.25
CA LYS A 1172 20.85 19.92 6.40
C LYS A 1172 20.42 20.04 4.93
N PRO A 1173 19.12 20.16 4.60
CA PRO A 1173 18.70 20.29 3.20
C PRO A 1173 19.12 21.62 2.56
N VAL A 1174 19.11 22.72 3.31
CA VAL A 1174 19.48 24.05 2.79
C VAL A 1174 20.97 24.12 2.46
N ILE A 1175 21.84 23.58 3.33
CA ILE A 1175 23.27 23.48 3.07
C ILE A 1175 23.53 22.74 1.76
N GLN A 1176 22.84 21.62 1.50
CA GLN A 1176 23.04 20.85 0.27
C GLN A 1176 22.80 21.65 -1.01
N ILE A 1177 21.85 22.61 -1.02
CA ILE A 1177 21.66 23.51 -2.16
C ILE A 1177 22.82 24.50 -2.25
N PHE A 1178 23.07 25.25 -1.17
CA PHE A 1178 24.03 26.35 -1.21
C PHE A 1178 25.49 25.86 -1.36
N SER A 1179 25.79 24.64 -0.93
CA SER A 1179 27.08 23.99 -1.18
C SER A 1179 27.38 23.80 -2.65
N LEU A 1180 26.37 23.73 -3.53
CA LEU A 1180 26.57 23.67 -4.98
C LEU A 1180 27.04 25.01 -5.57
N VAL A 1181 26.82 26.12 -4.85
CA VAL A 1181 27.12 27.48 -5.30
C VAL A 1181 27.88 28.31 -4.26
N LEU A 1182 28.64 27.64 -3.37
CA LEU A 1182 29.38 28.26 -2.26
C LEU A 1182 30.22 29.46 -2.71
N GLU A 1183 30.91 29.34 -3.84
CA GLU A 1183 31.77 30.39 -4.38
C GLU A 1183 31.02 31.66 -4.77
N LYS A 1184 29.71 31.56 -5.03
CA LYS A 1184 28.83 32.67 -5.40
C LYS A 1184 28.07 33.26 -4.20
N LEU A 1185 28.30 32.76 -2.98
CA LEU A 1185 27.62 33.26 -1.79
C LEU A 1185 28.20 34.61 -1.30
N PRO A 1186 27.33 35.53 -0.85
CA PRO A 1186 27.78 36.76 -0.18
C PRO A 1186 28.64 36.46 1.06
N GLY A 1187 29.77 37.17 1.21
CA GLY A 1187 30.70 37.01 2.33
C GLY A 1187 31.69 35.84 2.24
N PHE A 1188 31.64 35.04 1.17
CA PHE A 1188 32.60 33.94 0.96
C PHE A 1188 34.03 34.44 0.74
N LEU A 1189 34.21 35.41 -0.17
CA LEU A 1189 35.52 35.99 -0.48
C LEU A 1189 36.12 36.76 0.70
N ASP A 1190 35.30 37.48 1.47
CA ASP A 1190 35.74 38.17 2.68
C ASP A 1190 36.38 37.21 3.69
N ARG A 1191 35.87 35.97 3.76
CA ARG A 1191 36.39 34.92 4.64
C ARG A 1191 37.62 34.22 4.08
N LYS A 1192 37.67 33.97 2.77
CA LYS A 1192 38.74 33.19 2.11
C LYS A 1192 39.86 34.04 1.51
N SER A 1193 39.77 35.36 1.62
CA SER A 1193 40.66 36.36 1.04
C SER A 1193 40.59 36.47 -0.49
N ASN A 1194 40.80 35.38 -1.24
CA ASN A 1194 40.67 35.36 -2.71
C ASN A 1194 40.40 33.94 -3.26
N MET A 1195 40.04 33.86 -4.54
CA MET A 1195 39.73 32.60 -5.24
C MET A 1195 40.95 31.68 -5.41
N ASP A 1196 42.14 32.22 -5.64
CA ASP A 1196 43.34 31.42 -5.88
C ASP A 1196 43.75 30.61 -4.64
N LYS A 1197 43.63 31.21 -3.45
CA LYS A 1197 43.88 30.53 -2.18
C LYS A 1197 42.87 29.41 -1.95
N TRP A 1198 41.59 29.63 -2.27
CA TRP A 1198 40.56 28.60 -2.21
C TRP A 1198 40.85 27.43 -3.16
N HIS A 1199 41.21 27.73 -4.41
CA HIS A 1199 41.59 26.70 -5.39
C HIS A 1199 42.79 25.88 -4.90
N LYS A 1200 43.78 26.53 -4.30
CA LYS A 1200 44.95 25.86 -3.70
C LYS A 1200 44.55 24.97 -2.52
N GLU A 1201 43.73 25.47 -1.59
CA GLU A 1201 43.20 24.68 -0.46
C GLU A 1201 42.43 23.43 -0.95
N MET A 1202 41.63 23.56 -2.00
CA MET A 1202 40.90 22.44 -2.59
C MET A 1202 41.80 21.47 -3.34
N ALA A 1203 42.84 21.96 -4.03
CA ALA A 1203 43.84 21.12 -4.68
C ALA A 1203 44.64 20.31 -3.66
N ASP A 1204 45.09 20.95 -2.57
CA ASP A 1204 45.82 20.32 -1.47
C ASP A 1204 44.95 19.28 -0.76
N LEU A 1205 43.66 19.57 -0.54
CA LEU A 1205 42.71 18.63 0.03
C LEU A 1205 42.52 17.40 -0.89
N ARG A 1206 42.34 17.61 -2.21
CA ARG A 1206 42.23 16.52 -3.18
C ARG A 1206 43.49 15.66 -3.19
N TYR A 1207 44.67 16.28 -3.17
CA TYR A 1207 45.94 15.57 -3.12
C TYR A 1207 46.07 14.73 -1.85
N LYS A 1208 45.75 15.32 -0.68
CA LYS A 1208 45.79 14.60 0.61
C LYS A 1208 44.83 13.41 0.64
N LEU A 1209 43.58 13.59 0.21
CA LEU A 1209 42.60 12.50 0.20
C LEU A 1209 43.01 11.38 -0.76
N LYS A 1210 43.67 11.71 -1.87
CA LYS A 1210 44.24 10.72 -2.80
C LYS A 1210 45.40 9.95 -2.15
N MET A 1211 46.26 10.63 -1.38
CA MET A 1211 47.35 9.99 -0.63
C MET A 1211 46.83 9.07 0.49
N ASP A 1212 45.68 9.40 1.08
CA ASP A 1212 45.00 8.56 2.08
C ASP A 1212 44.33 7.30 1.46
N GLY A 1213 44.47 7.08 0.15
CA GLY A 1213 43.96 5.89 -0.55
C GLY A 1213 42.47 5.90 -0.85
N LEU A 1214 41.79 7.07 -0.77
CA LEU A 1214 40.35 7.17 -1.03
C LEU A 1214 40.06 7.10 -2.55
N ASP A 1215 38.97 6.42 -2.90
CA ASP A 1215 38.45 6.42 -4.26
C ASP A 1215 37.78 7.78 -4.63
N ALA A 1216 37.48 7.98 -5.92
CA ALA A 1216 36.88 9.23 -6.41
C ALA A 1216 35.54 9.59 -5.75
N SER A 1217 34.72 8.60 -5.40
CA SER A 1217 33.42 8.79 -4.74
C SER A 1217 33.60 9.22 -3.28
N GLN A 1218 34.51 8.56 -2.57
CA GLN A 1218 34.87 8.88 -1.19
C GLN A 1218 35.48 10.28 -1.09
N MET A 1219 36.37 10.64 -2.02
CA MET A 1219 36.94 11.98 -2.10
C MET A 1219 35.86 13.04 -2.33
N SER A 1220 34.95 12.80 -3.27
CA SER A 1220 33.84 13.72 -3.56
C SER A 1220 32.98 13.99 -2.31
N LYS A 1221 32.61 12.94 -1.55
CA LYS A 1221 31.86 13.08 -0.29
C LYS A 1221 32.61 13.88 0.79
N LYS A 1222 33.93 13.71 0.88
CA LYS A 1222 34.76 14.47 1.83
C LYS A 1222 34.84 15.95 1.45
N ILE A 1223 34.96 16.24 0.16
CA ILE A 1223 34.96 17.61 -0.37
C ILE A 1223 33.58 18.25 -0.15
N GLU A 1224 32.49 17.55 -0.45
CA GLU A 1224 31.12 17.99 -0.16
C GLU A 1224 30.95 18.31 1.32
N SER A 1225 31.39 17.42 2.21
CA SER A 1225 31.35 17.66 3.66
C SER A 1225 32.18 18.88 4.10
N TYR A 1226 33.26 19.21 3.40
CA TYR A 1226 34.05 20.41 3.67
C TYR A 1226 33.30 21.68 3.22
N ARG A 1227 32.71 21.66 2.01
CA ARG A 1227 31.86 22.75 1.50
C ARG A 1227 30.65 22.99 2.41
N ASP A 1228 30.01 21.93 2.88
CA ASP A 1228 28.88 21.98 3.81
C ASP A 1228 29.24 22.72 5.11
N LYS A 1229 30.45 22.50 5.64
CA LYS A 1229 30.93 23.21 6.83
C LYS A 1229 31.09 24.71 6.57
N GLU A 1230 31.61 25.08 5.40
CA GLU A 1230 31.80 26.47 5.02
C GLU A 1230 30.45 27.20 4.87
N VAL A 1231 29.46 26.58 4.21
CA VAL A 1231 28.10 27.12 4.11
C VAL A 1231 27.46 27.26 5.49
N LYS A 1232 27.62 26.27 6.37
CA LYS A 1232 27.12 26.35 7.75
C LYS A 1232 27.65 27.59 8.47
N ILE A 1233 28.96 27.83 8.36
CA ILE A 1233 29.63 28.96 9.02
C ILE A 1233 29.08 30.30 8.49
N LEU A 1234 28.89 30.41 7.18
CA LEU A 1234 28.42 31.64 6.53
C LEU A 1234 26.94 31.94 6.82
N LEU A 1235 26.08 30.91 6.85
CA LEU A 1235 24.63 31.11 6.84
C LEU A 1235 23.92 30.78 8.17
N PHE A 1236 24.50 29.95 9.04
CA PHE A 1236 23.82 29.42 10.23
C PHE A 1236 24.49 29.78 11.56
N ASP A 1237 25.82 29.84 11.63
CA ASP A 1237 26.54 29.98 12.91
C ASP A 1237 26.20 31.29 13.65
N GLU A 1238 25.90 32.39 12.96
CA GLU A 1238 25.45 33.64 13.59
C GLU A 1238 24.12 33.46 14.33
N CYS A 1239 23.12 32.87 13.67
CA CYS A 1239 21.82 32.57 14.26
C CYS A 1239 21.95 31.60 15.45
N LEU A 1240 22.75 30.55 15.31
CA LEU A 1240 22.98 29.57 16.37
C LEU A 1240 23.65 30.20 17.60
N LYS A 1241 24.61 31.12 17.42
CA LYS A 1241 25.20 31.91 18.51
C LYS A 1241 24.15 32.77 19.21
N LYS A 1242 23.32 33.51 18.46
CA LYS A 1242 22.22 34.32 19.02
C LYS A 1242 21.27 33.50 19.88
N ILE A 1243 20.88 32.30 19.42
CA ILE A 1243 20.00 31.39 20.18
C ILE A 1243 20.70 30.89 21.46
N HIS A 1244 21.98 30.49 21.36
CA HIS A 1244 22.75 30.02 22.50
C HIS A 1244 22.92 31.12 23.57
N ASP A 1245 23.22 32.34 23.16
CA ASP A 1245 23.32 33.50 24.06
C ASP A 1245 21.98 33.80 24.74
N LYS A 1246 20.84 33.76 24.02
CA LYS A 1246 19.50 33.90 24.62
C LYS A 1246 19.19 32.79 25.64
N ILE A 1247 19.56 31.55 25.36
CA ILE A 1247 19.38 30.42 26.29
C ILE A 1247 20.25 30.61 27.55
N ASN A 1248 21.50 31.05 27.39
CA ASN A 1248 22.42 31.31 28.50
C ASN A 1248 21.90 32.44 29.41
N ILE A 1249 21.38 33.53 28.81
CA ILE A 1249 20.74 34.64 29.53
C ILE A 1249 19.51 34.16 30.31
N LYS A 1250 18.62 33.36 29.70
CA LYS A 1250 17.42 32.81 30.37
C LYS A 1250 17.74 31.78 31.46
N THR A 1251 18.92 31.16 31.44
CA THR A 1251 19.32 30.12 32.39
C THR A 1251 20.32 30.59 33.46
N GLY A 1252 20.63 31.88 33.50
CA GLY A 1252 21.54 32.47 34.50
C GLY A 1252 23.01 32.07 34.33
N LYS A 1253 23.39 31.54 33.16
CA LYS A 1253 24.79 31.22 32.83
C LYS A 1253 25.39 32.39 32.05
N ALA A 1254 26.47 32.97 32.54
CA ALA A 1254 27.13 34.09 31.85
C ALA A 1254 27.63 33.66 30.46
N SER A 1255 27.31 34.43 29.42
CA SER A 1255 27.87 34.23 28.08
C SER A 1255 29.37 34.55 28.09
N ILE A 1256 30.17 33.76 27.37
CA ILE A 1256 31.63 33.94 27.25
C ILE A 1256 31.99 35.31 26.65
N THR A 1257 31.07 35.94 25.92
CA THR A 1257 31.24 37.29 25.35
C THR A 1257 31.32 38.38 26.42
N HIS A 1258 30.76 38.15 27.61
CA HIS A 1258 30.87 39.07 28.74
C HIS A 1258 32.30 39.17 29.30
N PHE A 1259 33.16 38.18 28.99
CA PHE A 1259 34.56 38.18 29.41
C PHE A 1259 35.46 39.06 28.52
N PHE A 1260 35.05 39.36 27.28
CA PHE A 1260 35.89 40.04 26.29
C PHE A 1260 35.56 41.53 26.07
N HIS A 1261 34.48 42.06 26.65
CA HIS A 1261 34.12 43.49 26.55
C HIS A 1261 34.65 44.37 27.71
N LYS A 1262 35.43 43.82 28.65
CA LYS A 1262 36.19 44.60 29.65
C LYS A 1262 37.67 44.69 29.26
N LYS A 1263 37.99 45.38 28.15
CA LYS A 1263 39.31 45.99 27.89
C LYS A 1263 39.30 46.78 26.57
N SER A 1264 38.65 47.94 26.59
CA SER A 1264 38.97 49.12 25.77
C SER A 1264 38.09 50.28 26.28
N ALA A 1265 38.50 50.82 27.42
CA ALA A 1265 38.34 52.23 27.74
C ALA A 1265 39.72 52.87 27.55
#